data_AF-A0A7C3J9Z6-F1
#
_entry.id   AF-A0A7C3J9Z6-F1
#
_cell.length_a   1.000
_cell.length_b   1.000
_cell.length_c   1.000
_cell.angle_alpha   90.00
_cell.angle_beta   90.00
_cell.angle_gamma   90.00
#
_symmetry.space_group_name_H-M   'P 1'
#
loop_
_entity.id
_entity.type
_entity.pdbx_description
1 polymer ?
#
loop_
_entity_poly.entity_id
_entity_poly.type
_entity_poly.pdbx_seq_one_letter_code
_entity_poly.pdbx_strand_id
1 'polypeptide(L)'
;MISQWRDPPTRDGLVWLQQFNEALASWLASGSKDAATFAQAVQSLQFLFERCPGYSPEVAQIALHTATIGRLLHADPQAVVDIARTGLDAATTSSLDRSVKALPTALLALALAEAYLASGQRFAGLDALRHAERELATIPDKQPMTLYACSRLKALKGELEELGLEAVRASQAFLEAADLARFILEDPQAEASFPVEWVRVMMDPVGDRPEQPWVDIFPLAVKDLGELYTRALFGLARTALDPAEALRAARQAVEKYGLPLLLDPGDLARMVTRFGSTFSFPEAQDFVNELMKKFAGRIEQKPEVPFSADNWLALILAALVRGYPQPEHTKETKKLISQIQESFEIPISAAAHAVALGYLLAYHYHRAGGKTNRMVLESRNDFLNSLVGLGELVGAQEFLIKVLLEEAVVITLKLVYEEWEKVRRNAPQDEPGPRTSLANLIDFLRQPRWRGIPYVAAPESLSESPALVGLLLLQDRLPIIHHALHARPETAVIVLQSFQDSTLFLGLAGDQPEILAALAGREYREAALNLARQAQEELEFAGLALGGVQDDGLRPAACEAFAALPASIQELIQKKSTLILAPDFRDAQDRVPFELMHDGQSYLSLKKVVARVASLSQVVQILTRFTDLNSEKRAVCAAIPEVEGYPELEYSRPEAAAVRRLLQLQGWDAPEISTKELLEERLLGLMEQASLLHLSAHGETTAGEEALLLPERQRLTTEDLLRRHFTQLPFIYLDTCFLGASRYLGGGVSRGMAFTLVETGAPAVIANLTPVVDENAATLALAFYRYAQAHPVGEALRRARMEVYADGRLPVYWGATVLAGDPLYVLPGAHPESPVHKPSEAIQALGDMLAVVTNLTKRDQKAWKKVYRAARKAYEHDPEDMPLQAGLLWVQSIAVLDEMEPADFWIDEEVEWITRLADELGYLPAMAIPRMYAADAALAEGDDEYTQMAIEDLLEILDPLSRKDEGWARVRLSYLGKLKKIQLASEGIERRYMGPEPDQETREGMDDIVDLLYAVDADQERAGEISQLRDLEETLEDIAWNAVVIGHPNRFEAPPEAATFCQELAQKLHMRNFLKAENRPYAATLLTGLLYHLWGMQHVAYLEPDLAAGQAGTLIQAVKDLNEHWSPPEGQPWFEIIRDFPNQVDRALALIESQTYDTVYDVLEPQIKRLAKTAKSILKKIRKNYPQSLAGCSAYIQGVLIEKNTFSPLDGSVPEDIGENLKQAYIDVSENAEVDFQGYLMPGFEYIRTRDLDDLDRWKYGLGDSP
;
A
#
# COMPACT_ATOMS: atom_id res chain seq x y z
N MET A 1 16.99 -32.24 -17.88
CA MET A 1 16.09 -31.87 -16.77
C MET A 1 14.79 -32.66 -16.79
N ILE A 2 13.72 -32.26 -17.50
CA ILE A 2 12.40 -32.92 -17.45
C ILE A 2 12.46 -34.44 -17.74
N SER A 3 13.33 -34.87 -18.66
CA SER A 3 13.54 -36.29 -18.98
C SER A 3 14.40 -37.09 -17.97
N GLN A 4 14.97 -36.44 -16.94
CA GLN A 4 15.73 -37.07 -15.85
C GLN A 4 14.83 -37.41 -14.64
N TRP A 5 13.63 -36.82 -14.54
CA TRP A 5 12.61 -37.15 -13.54
C TRP A 5 11.85 -38.44 -13.92
N ARG A 6 12.59 -39.50 -14.27
CA ARG A 6 12.04 -40.70 -14.93
C ARG A 6 11.15 -41.56 -14.05
N ASP A 7 11.20 -41.37 -12.73
CA ASP A 7 10.39 -42.11 -11.75
C ASP A 7 9.70 -41.13 -10.80
N PRO A 8 8.64 -40.42 -11.23
CA PRO A 8 7.82 -39.63 -10.32
C PRO A 8 7.27 -40.53 -9.21
N PRO A 9 7.32 -40.10 -7.93
CA PRO A 9 6.87 -40.92 -6.81
C PRO A 9 5.39 -41.32 -6.89
N THR A 10 4.56 -40.57 -7.62
CA THR A 10 3.14 -40.88 -7.83
C THR A 10 2.72 -40.68 -9.29
N ARG A 11 1.66 -41.39 -9.71
CA ARG A 11 1.06 -41.25 -11.04
C ARG A 11 0.35 -39.91 -11.20
N ASP A 12 -0.31 -39.41 -10.16
CA ASP A 12 -0.99 -38.11 -10.17
C ASP A 12 0.02 -36.96 -10.33
N GLY A 13 1.14 -37.01 -9.61
CA GLY A 13 2.21 -36.04 -9.78
C GLY A 13 2.81 -36.05 -11.19
N LEU A 14 2.87 -37.21 -11.86
CA LEU A 14 3.28 -37.30 -13.26
C LEU A 14 2.31 -36.60 -14.21
N VAL A 15 1.00 -36.69 -13.97
CA VAL A 15 -0.02 -36.05 -14.80
C VAL A 15 0.11 -34.53 -14.74
N TRP A 16 0.16 -33.95 -13.54
CA TRP A 16 0.30 -32.50 -13.37
C TRP A 16 1.63 -32.00 -13.92
N LEU A 17 2.72 -32.73 -13.70
CA LEU A 17 4.01 -32.40 -14.27
C LEU A 17 3.98 -32.47 -15.81
N GLN A 18 3.28 -33.43 -16.40
CA GLN A 18 3.11 -33.51 -17.85
C GLN A 18 2.32 -32.31 -18.39
N GLN A 19 1.20 -31.95 -17.76
CA GLN A 19 0.38 -30.80 -18.14
C GLN A 19 1.17 -29.49 -18.04
N PHE A 20 1.90 -29.30 -16.94
CA PHE A 20 2.83 -28.19 -16.76
C PHE A 20 3.82 -28.10 -17.94
N ASN A 21 4.46 -29.22 -18.29
CA ASN A 21 5.45 -29.26 -19.35
C ASN A 21 4.85 -29.00 -20.74
N GLU A 22 3.66 -29.53 -21.02
CA GLU A 22 2.95 -29.30 -22.28
C GLU A 22 2.58 -27.82 -22.44
N ALA A 23 2.04 -27.21 -21.38
CA ALA A 23 1.69 -25.79 -21.34
C ALA A 23 2.93 -24.89 -21.50
N LEU A 24 4.00 -25.16 -20.73
CA LEU A 24 5.26 -24.41 -20.82
C LEU A 24 5.92 -24.54 -22.21
N ALA A 25 5.92 -25.75 -22.79
CA ALA A 25 6.44 -25.97 -24.13
C ALA A 25 5.61 -25.23 -25.20
N SER A 26 4.29 -25.20 -25.04
CA SER A 26 3.39 -24.43 -25.90
C SER A 26 3.70 -22.93 -25.83
N TRP A 27 3.85 -22.40 -24.61
CA TRP A 27 4.23 -21.00 -24.41
C TRP A 27 5.59 -20.66 -25.04
N LEU A 28 6.62 -21.49 -24.83
CA LEU A 28 7.93 -21.31 -25.45
C LEU A 28 7.85 -21.39 -26.99
N ALA A 29 7.08 -22.33 -27.53
CA ALA A 29 6.86 -22.48 -28.97
C ALA A 29 6.10 -21.28 -29.59
N SER A 30 5.26 -20.59 -28.82
CA SER A 30 4.62 -19.33 -29.21
C SER A 30 5.59 -18.16 -29.34
N GLY A 31 6.87 -18.35 -28.97
CA GLY A 31 7.84 -17.27 -28.82
C GLY A 31 7.60 -16.45 -27.55
N SER A 32 7.05 -17.08 -26.51
CA SER A 32 6.75 -16.47 -25.20
C SER A 32 5.64 -15.41 -25.22
N LYS A 33 4.73 -15.45 -26.19
CA LYS A 33 3.68 -14.44 -26.38
C LYS A 33 2.31 -14.84 -25.83
N ASP A 34 2.06 -16.14 -25.67
CA ASP A 34 0.76 -16.66 -25.27
C ASP A 34 0.62 -16.70 -23.73
N ALA A 35 0.14 -15.60 -23.14
CA ALA A 35 -0.01 -15.47 -21.70
C ALA A 35 -0.92 -16.55 -21.08
N ALA A 36 -1.95 -17.00 -21.81
CA ALA A 36 -2.89 -18.01 -21.33
C ALA A 36 -2.23 -19.37 -21.13
N THR A 37 -1.34 -19.80 -22.04
CA THR A 37 -0.61 -21.06 -21.86
C THR A 37 0.47 -20.97 -20.79
N PHE A 38 1.04 -19.79 -20.54
CA PHE A 38 1.92 -19.60 -19.38
C PHE A 38 1.13 -19.68 -18.07
N ALA A 39 -0.02 -19.00 -17.96
CA ALA A 39 -0.91 -19.10 -16.81
C ALA A 39 -1.38 -20.54 -16.55
N GLN A 40 -1.70 -21.29 -17.61
CA GLN A 40 -2.02 -22.72 -17.50
C GLN A 40 -0.86 -23.55 -16.93
N ALA A 41 0.39 -23.23 -17.30
CA ALA A 41 1.56 -23.86 -16.70
C ALA A 41 1.64 -23.54 -15.21
N VAL A 42 1.47 -22.26 -14.82
CA VAL A 42 1.46 -21.86 -13.40
C VAL A 42 0.39 -22.63 -12.61
N GLN A 43 -0.85 -22.67 -13.11
CA GLN A 43 -1.95 -23.40 -12.49
C GLN A 43 -1.65 -24.90 -12.34
N SER A 44 -1.06 -25.52 -13.37
CA SER A 44 -0.66 -26.94 -13.31
C SER A 44 0.41 -27.20 -12.24
N LEU A 45 1.33 -26.25 -12.04
CA LEU A 45 2.36 -26.35 -11.00
C LEU A 45 1.78 -26.16 -9.59
N GLN A 46 0.83 -25.24 -9.45
CA GLN A 46 0.08 -25.05 -8.22
C GLN A 46 -0.70 -26.32 -7.87
N PHE A 47 -1.42 -26.92 -8.82
CA PHE A 47 -2.09 -28.20 -8.60
C PHE A 47 -1.11 -29.32 -8.27
N LEU A 48 0.09 -29.37 -8.88
CA LEU A 48 1.11 -30.35 -8.48
C LEU A 48 1.48 -30.20 -6.99
N PHE A 49 1.63 -28.98 -6.50
CA PHE A 49 1.92 -28.72 -5.09
C PHE A 49 0.76 -29.09 -4.17
N GLU A 50 -0.45 -28.60 -4.48
CA GLU A 50 -1.64 -28.81 -3.65
C GLU A 50 -2.04 -30.31 -3.61
N ARG A 51 -2.00 -30.99 -4.76
CA ARG A 51 -2.41 -32.39 -4.92
C ARG A 51 -1.29 -33.38 -4.60
N CYS A 52 -0.04 -32.95 -4.65
CA CYS A 52 1.12 -33.80 -4.39
C CYS A 52 2.16 -33.06 -3.55
N PRO A 53 1.87 -32.70 -2.28
CA PRO A 53 2.77 -31.89 -1.45
C PRO A 53 4.14 -32.55 -1.19
N GLY A 54 4.27 -33.86 -1.42
CA GLY A 54 5.57 -34.54 -1.45
C GLY A 54 6.53 -34.05 -2.55
N TYR A 55 6.03 -33.29 -3.52
CA TYR A 55 6.81 -32.60 -4.56
C TYR A 55 7.18 -31.16 -4.15
N SER A 56 7.04 -30.78 -2.89
CA SER A 56 7.33 -29.40 -2.45
C SER A 56 8.75 -28.92 -2.83
N PRO A 57 9.84 -29.70 -2.61
CA PRO A 57 11.18 -29.34 -3.10
C PRO A 57 11.23 -29.11 -4.62
N GLU A 58 10.56 -29.98 -5.37
CA GLU A 58 10.50 -29.99 -6.83
C GLU A 58 9.75 -28.79 -7.37
N VAL A 59 8.58 -28.51 -6.80
CA VAL A 59 7.75 -27.38 -7.18
C VAL A 59 8.48 -26.07 -6.90
N ALA A 60 9.12 -25.93 -5.74
CA ALA A 60 9.95 -24.76 -5.45
C ALA A 60 11.05 -24.55 -6.50
N GLN A 61 11.72 -25.62 -6.92
CA GLN A 61 12.77 -25.55 -7.94
C GLN A 61 12.22 -25.26 -9.34
N ILE A 62 11.12 -25.90 -9.75
CA ILE A 62 10.47 -25.68 -11.04
C ILE A 62 9.92 -24.26 -11.11
N ALA A 63 9.36 -23.76 -10.01
CA ALA A 63 8.89 -22.38 -9.89
C ALA A 63 10.06 -21.40 -10.04
N LEU A 64 11.18 -21.61 -9.36
CA LEU A 64 12.37 -20.75 -9.48
C LEU A 64 12.88 -20.68 -10.92
N HIS A 65 12.98 -21.85 -11.56
CA HIS A 65 13.41 -21.96 -12.95
C HIS A 65 12.48 -21.21 -13.89
N THR A 66 11.17 -21.46 -13.75
CA THR A 66 10.15 -20.92 -14.64
C THR A 66 9.92 -19.42 -14.41
N ALA A 67 9.97 -18.93 -13.16
CA ALA A 67 9.96 -17.50 -12.85
C ALA A 67 11.15 -16.78 -13.50
N THR A 68 12.33 -17.41 -13.48
CA THR A 68 13.53 -16.84 -14.10
C THR A 68 13.44 -16.81 -15.62
N ILE A 69 12.92 -17.87 -16.24
CA ILE A 69 12.67 -17.88 -17.68
C ILE A 69 11.60 -16.85 -18.05
N GLY A 70 10.48 -16.82 -17.31
CA GLY A 70 9.41 -15.84 -17.47
C GLY A 70 9.96 -14.43 -17.46
N ARG A 71 10.80 -14.10 -16.48
CA ARG A 71 11.52 -12.82 -16.43
C ARG A 71 12.41 -12.57 -17.65
N LEU A 72 13.28 -13.52 -17.99
CA LEU A 72 14.23 -13.36 -19.11
C LEU A 72 13.55 -13.24 -20.48
N LEU A 73 12.32 -13.75 -20.60
CA LEU A 73 11.52 -13.75 -21.82
C LEU A 73 10.33 -12.77 -21.78
N HIS A 74 10.20 -11.97 -20.72
CA HIS A 74 9.13 -10.98 -20.53
C HIS A 74 7.73 -11.58 -20.56
N ALA A 75 7.53 -12.67 -19.80
CA ALA A 75 6.21 -13.18 -19.50
C ALA A 75 5.34 -12.12 -18.80
N ASP A 76 4.04 -12.37 -18.81
CA ASP A 76 3.07 -11.59 -18.05
C ASP A 76 3.50 -11.49 -16.56
N PRO A 77 3.62 -10.28 -15.99
CA PRO A 77 4.06 -10.10 -14.60
C PRO A 77 3.18 -10.82 -13.58
N GLN A 78 1.86 -10.87 -13.78
CA GLN A 78 0.96 -11.52 -12.82
C GLN A 78 1.21 -13.03 -12.77
N ALA A 79 1.37 -13.67 -13.93
CA ALA A 79 1.74 -15.08 -13.95
C ALA A 79 3.13 -15.35 -13.30
N VAL A 80 4.07 -14.39 -13.36
CA VAL A 80 5.35 -14.49 -12.63
C VAL A 80 5.15 -14.32 -11.11
N VAL A 81 4.23 -13.46 -10.67
CA VAL A 81 3.83 -13.35 -9.26
C VAL A 81 3.29 -14.68 -8.77
N ASP A 82 2.34 -15.27 -9.50
CA ASP A 82 1.64 -16.50 -9.09
C ASP A 82 2.58 -17.70 -9.00
N ILE A 83 3.50 -17.84 -9.97
CA ILE A 83 4.47 -18.93 -9.94
C ILE A 83 5.52 -18.73 -8.84
N ALA A 84 5.96 -17.50 -8.59
CA ALA A 84 6.90 -17.22 -7.52
C ALA A 84 6.28 -17.49 -6.13
N ARG A 85 5.02 -17.09 -5.92
CA ARG A 85 4.24 -17.41 -4.72
C ARG A 85 4.07 -18.91 -4.51
N THR A 86 3.67 -19.63 -5.56
CA THR A 86 3.58 -21.11 -5.53
C THR A 86 4.92 -21.74 -5.11
N GLY A 87 6.03 -21.21 -5.64
CA GLY A 87 7.37 -21.66 -5.26
C GLY A 87 7.74 -21.36 -3.80
N LEU A 88 7.36 -20.19 -3.27
CA LEU A 88 7.60 -19.80 -1.88
C LEU A 88 6.76 -20.63 -0.91
N ASP A 89 5.49 -20.90 -1.22
CA ASP A 89 4.62 -21.79 -0.46
C ASP A 89 5.19 -23.22 -0.40
N ALA A 90 5.65 -23.73 -1.55
CA ALA A 90 6.30 -25.03 -1.65
C ALA A 90 7.63 -25.07 -0.89
N ALA A 91 8.45 -24.02 -0.98
CA ALA A 91 9.70 -23.91 -0.24
C ALA A 91 9.45 -23.88 1.27
N THR A 92 8.40 -23.19 1.72
CA THR A 92 7.97 -23.17 3.13
C THR A 92 7.58 -24.57 3.57
N THR A 93 6.80 -25.30 2.78
CA THR A 93 6.34 -26.67 3.07
C THR A 93 7.46 -27.70 3.13
N SER A 94 8.47 -27.54 2.28
CA SER A 94 9.58 -28.48 2.11
C SER A 94 10.31 -28.82 3.42
N SER A 95 10.56 -30.12 3.62
CA SER A 95 11.35 -30.66 4.75
C SER A 95 12.86 -30.50 4.57
N LEU A 96 13.33 -29.94 3.45
CA LEU A 96 14.75 -29.65 3.23
C LEU A 96 15.31 -28.72 4.31
N ASP A 97 16.61 -28.92 4.60
CA ASP A 97 17.36 -28.06 5.50
C ASP A 97 17.31 -26.60 4.99
N ARG A 98 17.14 -25.64 5.90
CA ARG A 98 17.10 -24.21 5.60
C ARG A 98 18.34 -23.78 4.80
N SER A 99 19.51 -24.30 5.16
CA SER A 99 20.76 -24.00 4.47
C SER A 99 20.78 -24.41 2.99
N VAL A 100 19.95 -25.39 2.60
CA VAL A 100 19.82 -25.85 1.21
C VAL A 100 18.81 -25.01 0.44
N LYS A 101 17.68 -24.63 1.08
CA LYS A 101 16.59 -23.91 0.41
C LYS A 101 16.67 -22.38 0.47
N ALA A 102 17.46 -21.80 1.39
CA ALA A 102 17.49 -20.35 1.61
C ALA A 102 17.81 -19.54 0.34
N LEU A 103 18.81 -19.95 -0.44
CA LEU A 103 19.17 -19.23 -1.67
C LEU A 103 18.08 -19.34 -2.75
N PRO A 104 17.55 -20.55 -3.08
CA PRO A 104 16.37 -20.67 -3.96
C PRO A 104 15.17 -19.83 -3.52
N THR A 105 14.83 -19.85 -2.22
CA THR A 105 13.72 -19.05 -1.65
C THR A 105 13.97 -17.55 -1.82
N ALA A 106 15.19 -17.08 -1.53
CA ALA A 106 15.55 -15.69 -1.77
C ALA A 106 15.41 -15.30 -3.24
N LEU A 107 15.84 -16.15 -4.17
CA LEU A 107 15.72 -15.88 -5.61
C LEU A 107 14.26 -15.87 -6.11
N LEU A 108 13.40 -16.72 -5.55
CA LEU A 108 11.95 -16.66 -5.80
C LEU A 108 11.35 -15.34 -5.32
N ALA A 109 11.70 -14.90 -4.11
CA ALA A 109 11.25 -13.62 -3.58
C ALA A 109 11.80 -12.41 -4.39
N LEU A 110 13.01 -12.51 -4.94
CA LEU A 110 13.53 -11.51 -5.87
C LEU A 110 12.78 -11.49 -7.22
N ALA A 111 12.39 -12.65 -7.74
CA ALA A 111 11.56 -12.73 -8.95
C ALA A 111 10.17 -12.13 -8.70
N LEU A 112 9.58 -12.40 -7.53
CA LEU A 112 8.34 -11.80 -7.07
C LEU A 112 8.44 -10.27 -6.98
N ALA A 113 9.50 -9.75 -6.36
CA ALA A 113 9.74 -8.31 -6.25
C ALA A 113 9.89 -7.62 -7.62
N GLU A 114 10.54 -8.29 -8.58
CA GLU A 114 10.71 -7.77 -9.93
C GLU A 114 9.41 -7.78 -10.73
N ALA A 115 8.57 -8.80 -10.54
CA ALA A 115 7.23 -8.84 -11.14
C ALA A 115 6.34 -7.73 -10.59
N TYR A 116 6.37 -7.50 -9.27
CA TYR A 116 5.67 -6.35 -8.65
C TYR A 116 6.18 -5.01 -9.16
N LEU A 117 7.50 -4.85 -9.30
CA LEU A 117 8.08 -3.65 -9.91
C LEU A 117 7.55 -3.44 -11.35
N ALA A 118 7.49 -4.51 -12.16
CA ALA A 118 6.98 -4.45 -13.53
C ALA A 118 5.50 -4.05 -13.59
N SER A 119 4.71 -4.45 -12.60
CA SER A 119 3.31 -4.05 -12.43
C SER A 119 3.11 -2.71 -11.69
N GLY A 120 4.19 -1.99 -11.35
CA GLY A 120 4.12 -0.73 -10.61
C GLY A 120 3.70 -0.86 -9.13
N GLN A 121 3.63 -2.08 -8.60
CA GLN A 121 3.23 -2.38 -7.21
C GLN A 121 4.40 -2.21 -6.24
N ARG A 122 4.77 -0.95 -5.97
CA ARG A 122 5.95 -0.59 -5.16
C ARG A 122 6.02 -1.33 -3.81
N PHE A 123 4.96 -1.29 -3.02
CA PHE A 123 4.99 -1.79 -1.65
C PHE A 123 5.06 -3.31 -1.58
N ALA A 124 4.28 -4.01 -2.40
CA ALA A 124 4.37 -5.47 -2.54
C ALA A 124 5.78 -5.91 -2.98
N GLY A 125 6.42 -5.13 -3.87
CA GLY A 125 7.82 -5.33 -4.25
C GLY A 125 8.78 -5.20 -3.08
N LEU A 126 8.65 -4.16 -2.25
CA LEU A 126 9.49 -3.98 -1.06
C LEU A 126 9.31 -5.10 -0.03
N ASP A 127 8.10 -5.63 0.12
CA ASP A 127 7.82 -6.75 1.02
C ASP A 127 8.50 -8.04 0.57
N ALA A 128 8.42 -8.34 -0.73
CA ALA A 128 9.14 -9.44 -1.33
C ALA A 128 10.67 -9.29 -1.16
N LEU A 129 11.21 -8.06 -1.23
CA LEU A 129 12.63 -7.82 -0.92
C LEU A 129 12.97 -8.03 0.55
N ARG A 130 12.10 -7.66 1.49
CA ARG A 130 12.28 -7.94 2.93
C ARG A 130 12.30 -9.44 3.21
N HIS A 131 11.50 -10.24 2.48
CA HIS A 131 11.58 -11.70 2.53
C HIS A 131 12.94 -12.20 2.01
N ALA A 132 13.37 -11.73 0.83
CA ALA A 132 14.66 -12.10 0.25
C ALA A 132 15.85 -11.74 1.14
N GLU A 133 15.83 -10.56 1.78
CA GLU A 133 16.89 -10.09 2.68
C GLU A 133 17.04 -11.00 3.90
N ARG A 134 15.91 -11.42 4.49
CA ARG A 134 15.89 -12.35 5.63
C ARG A 134 16.48 -13.72 5.27
N GLU A 135 16.14 -14.26 4.11
CA GLU A 135 16.70 -15.53 3.65
C GLU A 135 18.20 -15.43 3.37
N LEU A 136 18.64 -14.36 2.68
CA LEU A 136 20.06 -14.14 2.38
C LEU A 136 20.91 -13.93 3.62
N ALA A 137 20.37 -13.31 4.68
CA ALA A 137 21.08 -13.11 5.95
C ALA A 137 21.48 -14.43 6.65
N THR A 138 20.89 -15.57 6.26
CA THR A 138 21.25 -16.89 6.79
C THR A 138 22.40 -17.57 6.04
N ILE A 139 22.81 -17.02 4.91
CA ILE A 139 23.76 -17.61 3.97
C ILE A 139 25.11 -16.91 4.11
N PRO A 140 26.25 -17.62 4.10
CA PRO A 140 27.55 -16.98 4.18
C PRO A 140 27.82 -15.97 3.04
N ASP A 141 28.19 -14.73 3.39
CA ASP A 141 28.36 -13.57 2.50
C ASP A 141 29.40 -13.69 1.36
N LYS A 142 30.12 -14.82 1.23
CA LYS A 142 31.28 -14.94 0.34
C LYS A 142 31.08 -15.80 -0.90
N GLN A 143 29.90 -16.41 -1.07
CA GLN A 143 29.63 -17.23 -2.26
C GLN A 143 29.21 -16.32 -3.43
N PRO A 144 29.75 -16.51 -4.66
CA PRO A 144 29.39 -15.72 -5.84
C PRO A 144 27.89 -15.63 -6.10
N MET A 145 27.13 -16.72 -5.91
CA MET A 145 25.67 -16.68 -6.05
C MET A 145 24.96 -15.87 -4.98
N THR A 146 25.43 -15.90 -3.72
CA THR A 146 24.91 -15.05 -2.65
C THR A 146 25.17 -13.58 -2.96
N LEU A 147 26.38 -13.25 -3.42
CA LEU A 147 26.73 -11.88 -3.84
C LEU A 147 25.89 -11.41 -5.03
N TYR A 148 25.60 -12.29 -6.00
CA TYR A 148 24.70 -11.99 -7.11
C TYR A 148 23.27 -11.73 -6.63
N ALA A 149 22.73 -12.57 -5.74
CA ALA A 149 21.41 -12.38 -5.16
C ALA A 149 21.32 -11.08 -4.35
N CYS A 150 22.32 -10.77 -3.52
CA CYS A 150 22.43 -9.49 -2.81
C CYS A 150 22.52 -8.31 -3.78
N SER A 151 23.32 -8.40 -4.85
CA SER A 151 23.39 -7.35 -5.87
C SER A 151 22.03 -7.12 -6.53
N ARG A 152 21.32 -8.20 -6.88
CA ARG A 152 19.99 -8.14 -7.47
C ARG A 152 18.96 -7.53 -6.52
N LEU A 153 18.98 -7.93 -5.24
CA LEU A 153 18.17 -7.34 -4.18
C LEU A 153 18.37 -5.84 -4.10
N LYS A 154 19.62 -5.38 -4.09
CA LYS A 154 19.96 -3.96 -4.00
C LYS A 154 19.57 -3.19 -5.26
N ALA A 155 19.70 -3.78 -6.44
CA ALA A 155 19.24 -3.15 -7.68
C ALA A 155 17.72 -2.98 -7.72
N LEU A 156 16.97 -4.04 -7.40
CA LEU A 156 15.50 -3.99 -7.32
C LEU A 156 15.03 -3.01 -6.23
N LYS A 157 15.71 -2.99 -5.08
CA LYS A 157 15.47 -1.98 -4.04
C LYS A 157 15.66 -0.60 -4.64
N GLY A 158 16.79 -0.35 -5.33
CA GLY A 158 17.06 0.92 -5.99
C GLY A 158 15.93 1.39 -6.90
N GLU A 159 15.35 0.48 -7.68
CA GLU A 159 14.26 0.79 -8.62
C GLU A 159 12.92 1.01 -7.93
N LEU A 160 12.57 0.21 -6.93
CA LEU A 160 11.37 0.41 -6.12
C LEU A 160 11.44 1.71 -5.30
N GLU A 161 12.63 2.10 -4.86
CA GLU A 161 12.85 3.41 -4.24
C GLU A 161 12.73 4.55 -5.25
N GLU A 162 13.33 4.40 -6.43
CA GLU A 162 13.16 5.36 -7.53
C GLU A 162 11.69 5.53 -7.91
N LEU A 163 10.92 4.44 -7.92
CA LEU A 163 9.46 4.42 -8.14
C LEU A 163 8.70 5.29 -7.13
N GLY A 164 9.20 5.33 -5.89
CA GLY A 164 8.68 6.17 -4.81
C GLY A 164 9.29 7.56 -4.74
N LEU A 165 10.05 7.98 -5.75
CA LEU A 165 10.83 9.22 -5.82
C LEU A 165 11.92 9.35 -4.73
N GLU A 166 12.37 8.23 -4.17
CA GLU A 166 13.38 8.17 -3.10
C GLU A 166 14.81 8.16 -3.66
N ALA A 167 15.19 9.21 -4.40
CA ALA A 167 16.45 9.26 -5.15
C ALA A 167 17.70 8.96 -4.31
N VAL A 168 17.75 9.34 -3.03
CA VAL A 168 18.93 9.09 -2.19
C VAL A 168 19.04 7.62 -1.80
N ARG A 169 17.95 7.00 -1.32
CA ARG A 169 17.89 5.55 -1.03
C ARG A 169 18.15 4.74 -2.29
N ALA A 170 17.56 5.16 -3.40
CA ALA A 170 17.77 4.54 -4.69
C ALA A 170 19.25 4.58 -5.08
N SER A 171 19.89 5.75 -5.00
CA SER A 171 21.31 5.92 -5.30
C SER A 171 22.21 5.04 -4.43
N GLN A 172 21.93 4.95 -3.13
CA GLN A 172 22.71 4.11 -2.23
C GLN A 172 22.56 2.63 -2.61
N ALA A 173 21.33 2.17 -2.83
CA ALA A 173 21.04 0.80 -3.20
C ALA A 173 21.68 0.43 -4.55
N PHE A 174 21.63 1.31 -5.55
CA PHE A 174 22.31 1.11 -6.83
C PHE A 174 23.83 1.07 -6.71
N LEU A 175 24.42 1.89 -5.84
CA LEU A 175 25.86 1.84 -5.57
C LEU A 175 26.27 0.49 -4.96
N GLU A 176 25.56 0.04 -3.92
CA GLU A 176 25.77 -1.26 -3.29
C GLU A 176 25.60 -2.41 -4.30
N ALA A 177 24.58 -2.34 -5.16
CA ALA A 177 24.34 -3.32 -6.21
C ALA A 177 25.51 -3.38 -7.22
N ALA A 178 25.97 -2.22 -7.69
CA ALA A 178 27.06 -2.11 -8.64
C ALA A 178 28.38 -2.64 -8.05
N ASP A 179 28.67 -2.33 -6.78
CA ASP A 179 29.86 -2.80 -6.09
C ASP A 179 29.89 -4.33 -5.95
N LEU A 180 28.77 -4.94 -5.57
CA LEU A 180 28.64 -6.40 -5.45
C LEU A 180 28.79 -7.10 -6.81
N ALA A 181 28.14 -6.60 -7.86
CA ALA A 181 28.25 -7.19 -9.20
C ALA A 181 29.66 -7.03 -9.78
N ARG A 182 30.28 -5.85 -9.59
CA ARG A 182 31.66 -5.57 -9.99
C ARG A 182 32.63 -6.54 -9.33
N PHE A 183 32.46 -6.82 -8.04
CA PHE A 183 33.32 -7.77 -7.33
C PHE A 183 33.31 -9.16 -8.00
N ILE A 184 32.14 -9.68 -8.39
CA ILE A 184 32.04 -10.98 -9.09
C ILE A 184 32.69 -10.91 -10.47
N LEU A 185 32.52 -9.80 -11.19
CA LEU A 185 33.02 -9.60 -12.55
C LEU A 185 34.54 -9.31 -12.63
N GLU A 186 35.16 -8.84 -11.55
CA GLU A 186 36.58 -8.48 -11.52
C GLU A 186 37.44 -9.50 -10.77
N ASP A 187 36.88 -10.30 -9.85
CA ASP A 187 37.59 -11.39 -9.19
C ASP A 187 37.64 -12.64 -10.10
N PRO A 188 38.83 -13.08 -10.55
CA PRO A 188 38.93 -14.19 -11.50
C PRO A 188 38.42 -15.54 -10.97
N GLN A 189 38.43 -15.73 -9.64
CA GLN A 189 37.89 -16.96 -9.04
C GLN A 189 36.37 -16.91 -9.02
N ALA A 190 35.79 -15.79 -8.60
CA ALA A 190 34.33 -15.60 -8.59
C ALA A 190 33.73 -15.62 -10.00
N GLU A 191 34.37 -14.95 -10.97
CA GLU A 191 33.93 -14.93 -12.38
C GLU A 191 33.90 -16.36 -12.97
N ALA A 192 34.91 -17.18 -12.66
CA ALA A 192 35.01 -18.54 -13.16
C ALA A 192 34.03 -19.52 -12.49
N SER A 193 33.74 -19.35 -11.20
CA SER A 193 32.83 -20.23 -10.46
C SER A 193 31.37 -19.83 -10.58
N PHE A 194 31.06 -18.55 -10.81
CA PHE A 194 29.69 -18.04 -10.85
C PHE A 194 28.78 -18.78 -11.85
N PRO A 195 29.13 -18.99 -13.14
CA PRO A 195 28.23 -19.71 -14.06
C PRO A 195 27.93 -21.15 -13.63
N VAL A 196 28.90 -21.81 -12.98
CA VAL A 196 28.74 -23.17 -12.45
C VAL A 196 27.75 -23.17 -11.28
N GLU A 197 27.93 -22.24 -10.34
CA GLU A 197 27.02 -22.10 -9.19
C GLU A 197 25.62 -21.65 -9.63
N TRP A 198 25.53 -20.75 -10.61
CA TRP A 198 24.28 -20.28 -11.18
C TRP A 198 23.50 -21.43 -11.79
N VAL A 199 24.13 -22.24 -12.65
CA VAL A 199 23.47 -23.43 -13.21
C VAL A 199 23.06 -24.40 -12.10
N ARG A 200 23.92 -24.64 -11.10
CA ARG A 200 23.60 -25.54 -9.98
C ARG A 200 22.35 -25.08 -9.23
N VAL A 201 22.29 -23.81 -8.84
CA VAL A 201 21.15 -23.27 -8.07
C VAL A 201 19.88 -23.21 -8.91
N MET A 202 19.99 -22.85 -10.19
CA MET A 202 18.82 -22.64 -11.05
C MET A 202 18.28 -23.91 -11.68
N MET A 203 19.12 -24.94 -11.88
CA MET A 203 18.78 -26.12 -12.67
C MET A 203 18.87 -27.45 -11.91
N ASP A 204 19.70 -27.56 -10.86
CA ASP A 204 19.93 -28.83 -10.18
C ASP A 204 20.55 -28.67 -8.76
N PRO A 205 19.74 -28.37 -7.73
CA PRO A 205 20.25 -28.26 -6.36
C PRO A 205 20.61 -29.62 -5.74
N VAL A 206 20.20 -30.76 -6.33
CA VAL A 206 20.29 -32.10 -5.73
C VAL A 206 21.38 -32.97 -6.38
N GLY A 207 21.82 -32.67 -7.60
CA GLY A 207 22.85 -33.42 -8.32
C GLY A 207 24.29 -32.98 -8.04
N ASP A 208 25.18 -33.95 -7.78
CA ASP A 208 26.61 -33.71 -7.49
C ASP A 208 27.44 -33.23 -8.70
N ARG A 209 26.91 -33.21 -9.94
CA ARG A 209 27.66 -32.81 -11.14
C ARG A 209 26.80 -32.18 -12.24
N PRO A 210 27.16 -30.99 -12.77
CA PRO A 210 26.59 -30.52 -14.02
C PRO A 210 27.06 -31.44 -15.16
N GLU A 211 26.12 -32.11 -15.84
CA GLU A 211 26.39 -32.77 -17.11
C GLU A 211 26.93 -31.77 -18.16
N GLN A 212 27.69 -32.24 -19.16
CA GLN A 212 28.22 -31.40 -20.24
C GLN A 212 27.23 -30.45 -20.96
N PRO A 213 25.91 -30.75 -21.11
CA PRO A 213 24.96 -29.87 -21.79
C PRO A 213 24.79 -28.49 -21.16
N TRP A 214 25.20 -28.30 -19.90
CA TRP A 214 24.97 -27.04 -19.18
C TRP A 214 25.98 -25.93 -19.48
N VAL A 215 27.14 -26.28 -20.05
CA VAL A 215 28.18 -25.31 -20.43
C VAL A 215 27.65 -24.31 -21.47
N ASP A 216 26.70 -24.73 -22.30
CA ASP A 216 26.07 -23.86 -23.32
C ASP A 216 25.21 -22.74 -22.72
N ILE A 217 24.83 -22.85 -21.43
CA ILE A 217 24.05 -21.84 -20.70
C ILE A 217 24.94 -20.85 -19.94
N PHE A 218 26.23 -21.15 -19.72
CA PHE A 218 27.13 -20.25 -18.99
C PHE A 218 27.17 -18.81 -19.53
N PRO A 219 27.14 -18.57 -20.85
CA PRO A 219 27.07 -17.22 -21.39
C PRO A 219 25.82 -16.44 -20.94
N LEU A 220 24.71 -17.13 -20.68
CA LEU A 220 23.47 -16.51 -20.19
C LEU A 220 23.64 -16.00 -18.75
N ALA A 221 24.29 -16.78 -17.88
CA ALA A 221 24.57 -16.37 -16.50
C ALA A 221 25.47 -15.11 -16.47
N VAL A 222 26.59 -15.14 -17.21
CA VAL A 222 27.51 -13.98 -17.31
C VAL A 222 26.80 -12.76 -17.89
N LYS A 223 25.95 -12.97 -18.90
CA LYS A 223 25.14 -11.90 -19.49
C LYS A 223 24.18 -11.30 -18.47
N ASP A 224 23.43 -12.11 -17.72
CA ASP A 224 22.48 -11.62 -16.73
C ASP A 224 23.16 -10.84 -15.59
N LEU A 225 24.35 -11.28 -15.13
CA LEU A 225 25.18 -10.52 -14.19
C LEU A 225 25.69 -9.20 -14.79
N GLY A 226 26.12 -9.20 -16.05
CA GLY A 226 26.54 -7.99 -16.76
C GLY A 226 25.39 -6.99 -16.97
N GLU A 227 24.19 -7.49 -17.26
CA GLU A 227 22.96 -6.69 -17.35
C GLU A 227 22.61 -6.09 -16.00
N LEU A 228 22.68 -6.86 -14.90
CA LEU A 228 22.47 -6.37 -13.55
C LEU A 228 23.46 -5.25 -13.16
N TYR A 229 24.76 -5.45 -13.43
CA TYR A 229 25.78 -4.42 -13.19
C TYR A 229 25.49 -3.14 -13.97
N THR A 230 25.16 -3.29 -15.25
CA THR A 230 24.85 -2.15 -16.13
C THR A 230 23.58 -1.42 -15.68
N ARG A 231 22.54 -2.17 -15.30
CA ARG A 231 21.27 -1.65 -14.75
C ARG A 231 21.51 -0.85 -13.47
N ALA A 232 22.31 -1.38 -12.55
CA ALA A 232 22.70 -0.67 -11.33
C ALA A 232 23.44 0.64 -11.61
N LEU A 233 24.38 0.66 -12.57
CA LEU A 233 25.09 1.88 -12.96
C LEU A 233 24.19 2.93 -13.63
N PHE A 234 23.22 2.49 -14.44
CA PHE A 234 22.20 3.40 -15.00
C PHE A 234 21.32 3.97 -13.89
N GLY A 235 20.86 3.14 -12.96
CA GLY A 235 20.14 3.59 -11.76
C GLY A 235 20.94 4.62 -10.96
N LEU A 236 22.23 4.36 -10.73
CA LEU A 236 23.13 5.30 -10.06
C LEU A 236 23.28 6.61 -10.85
N ALA A 237 23.43 6.56 -12.17
CA ALA A 237 23.48 7.76 -13.00
C ALA A 237 22.17 8.57 -12.95
N ARG A 238 21.02 7.91 -12.78
CA ARG A 238 19.72 8.57 -12.63
C ARG A 238 19.51 9.19 -11.25
N THR A 239 20.14 8.67 -10.20
CA THR A 239 19.79 8.98 -8.80
C THR A 239 20.90 9.68 -7.99
N ALA A 240 22.18 9.49 -8.35
CA ALA A 240 23.33 10.07 -7.66
C ALA A 240 23.40 11.60 -7.71
N LEU A 241 24.04 12.21 -6.71
CA LEU A 241 24.33 13.66 -6.68
C LEU A 241 25.40 14.06 -7.71
N ASP A 242 26.38 13.19 -7.98
CA ASP A 242 27.36 13.35 -9.08
C ASP A 242 27.15 12.25 -10.14
N PRO A 243 26.25 12.48 -11.10
CA PRO A 243 25.87 11.46 -12.08
C PRO A 243 26.91 11.23 -13.19
N ALA A 244 27.97 12.06 -13.30
CA ALA A 244 28.93 11.98 -14.40
C ALA A 244 29.89 10.77 -14.30
N GLU A 245 30.30 10.39 -13.08
CA GLU A 245 31.13 9.21 -12.87
C GLU A 245 30.34 7.92 -13.14
N ALA A 246 29.13 7.82 -12.60
CA ALA A 246 28.23 6.70 -12.83
C ALA A 246 27.92 6.51 -14.32
N LEU A 247 27.72 7.60 -15.07
CA LEU A 247 27.47 7.53 -16.51
C LEU A 247 28.69 7.02 -17.30
N ARG A 248 29.91 7.43 -16.93
CA ARG A 248 31.14 6.93 -17.56
C ARG A 248 31.32 5.44 -17.28
N ALA A 249 31.04 4.99 -16.06
CA ALA A 249 31.04 3.58 -15.71
C ALA A 249 29.96 2.80 -16.49
N ALA A 250 28.74 3.34 -16.59
CA ALA A 250 27.64 2.74 -17.35
C ALA A 250 28.01 2.57 -18.83
N ARG A 251 28.67 3.56 -19.43
CA ARG A 251 29.20 3.45 -20.80
C ARG A 251 30.18 2.31 -20.97
N GLN A 252 31.17 2.21 -20.08
CA GLN A 252 32.15 1.12 -20.13
C GLN A 252 31.48 -0.25 -19.95
N ALA A 253 30.49 -0.34 -19.05
CA ALA A 253 29.70 -1.56 -18.85
C ALA A 253 28.90 -1.94 -20.10
N VAL A 254 28.24 -0.97 -20.76
CA VAL A 254 27.52 -1.21 -22.02
C VAL A 254 28.45 -1.65 -23.15
N GLU A 255 29.65 -1.07 -23.25
CA GLU A 255 30.65 -1.46 -24.25
C GLU A 255 31.15 -2.90 -24.03
N LYS A 256 31.25 -3.33 -22.76
CA LYS A 256 31.76 -4.67 -22.39
C LYS A 256 30.68 -5.76 -22.39
N TYR A 257 29.50 -5.48 -21.83
CA TYR A 257 28.43 -6.46 -21.57
C TYR A 257 27.20 -6.28 -22.47
N GLY A 258 27.14 -5.19 -23.23
CA GLY A 258 26.01 -4.84 -24.07
C GLY A 258 24.98 -3.97 -23.35
N LEU A 259 24.02 -3.47 -24.13
CA LEU A 259 22.84 -2.77 -23.63
C LEU A 259 21.93 -3.78 -22.93
N PRO A 260 21.49 -3.52 -21.68
CA PRO A 260 20.51 -4.38 -21.01
C PRO A 260 19.29 -4.59 -21.90
N LEU A 261 18.81 -5.84 -21.97
CA LEU A 261 17.58 -6.16 -22.70
C LEU A 261 16.38 -5.34 -22.20
N LEU A 262 16.34 -5.11 -20.89
CA LEU A 262 15.28 -4.43 -20.13
C LEU A 262 15.53 -2.93 -19.92
N LEU A 263 16.51 -2.31 -20.58
CA LEU A 263 16.68 -0.87 -20.42
C LEU A 263 15.49 -0.16 -21.04
N ASP A 264 14.59 0.33 -20.19
CA ASP A 264 13.43 1.12 -20.57
C ASP A 264 13.92 2.42 -21.23
N PRO A 265 13.45 2.77 -22.43
CA PRO A 265 13.72 4.08 -23.00
C PRO A 265 13.34 5.25 -22.05
N GLY A 266 12.34 5.08 -21.18
CA GLY A 266 11.99 6.02 -20.10
C GLY A 266 13.14 6.24 -19.10
N ASP A 267 13.90 5.21 -18.75
CA ASP A 267 15.12 5.32 -17.94
C ASP A 267 16.18 6.22 -18.60
N LEU A 268 16.34 6.08 -19.92
CA LEU A 268 17.28 6.90 -20.67
C LEU A 268 16.81 8.35 -20.71
N ALA A 269 15.51 8.57 -20.89
CA ALA A 269 14.89 9.89 -20.83
C ALA A 269 15.15 10.58 -19.48
N ARG A 270 14.89 9.89 -18.35
CA ARG A 270 15.15 10.37 -16.99
C ARG A 270 16.60 10.78 -16.77
N MET A 271 17.50 9.92 -17.24
CA MET A 271 18.93 10.18 -17.19
C MET A 271 19.20 11.52 -17.87
N VAL A 272 18.70 11.71 -19.09
CA VAL A 272 18.93 12.92 -19.88
C VAL A 272 18.29 14.19 -19.31
N THR A 273 17.04 14.11 -18.82
CA THR A 273 16.32 15.27 -18.29
C THR A 273 16.99 15.84 -17.05
N ARG A 274 17.55 14.96 -16.19
CA ARG A 274 18.33 15.38 -15.02
C ARG A 274 19.62 16.13 -15.39
N PHE A 275 20.23 15.85 -16.55
CA PHE A 275 21.42 16.55 -17.01
C PHE A 275 21.13 17.89 -17.73
N GLY A 276 19.90 18.10 -18.21
CA GLY A 276 19.58 19.12 -19.22
C GLY A 276 19.67 20.59 -18.77
N SER A 277 19.49 20.90 -17.48
CA SER A 277 19.48 22.29 -16.99
C SER A 277 20.78 22.71 -16.30
N THR A 278 21.55 21.76 -15.75
CA THR A 278 22.64 22.09 -14.80
C THR A 278 24.04 21.68 -15.25
N PHE A 279 24.20 20.82 -16.27
CA PHE A 279 25.54 20.39 -16.70
C PHE A 279 25.72 20.37 -18.22
N SER A 280 26.61 21.25 -18.71
CA SER A 280 27.19 21.14 -20.05
C SER A 280 28.24 20.02 -20.06
N PHE A 281 27.82 18.76 -20.20
CA PHE A 281 28.71 17.60 -20.32
C PHE A 281 28.60 16.98 -21.72
N PRO A 282 29.43 17.41 -22.69
CA PRO A 282 29.38 16.95 -24.08
C PRO A 282 29.48 15.42 -24.22
N GLU A 283 30.27 14.77 -23.36
CA GLU A 283 30.49 13.32 -23.36
C GLU A 283 29.24 12.51 -22.98
N ALA A 284 28.37 13.04 -22.10
CA ALA A 284 27.08 12.42 -21.77
C ALA A 284 26.14 12.48 -22.96
N GLN A 285 26.09 13.65 -23.61
CA GLN A 285 25.23 13.85 -24.76
C GLN A 285 25.64 12.97 -25.94
N ASP A 286 26.94 12.79 -26.18
CA ASP A 286 27.45 11.85 -27.18
C ASP A 286 27.08 10.39 -26.87
N PHE A 287 27.23 9.97 -25.62
CA PHE A 287 26.85 8.61 -25.21
C PHE A 287 25.35 8.36 -25.32
N VAL A 288 24.52 9.30 -24.84
CA VAL A 288 23.06 9.26 -25.01
C VAL A 288 22.67 9.18 -26.49
N ASN A 289 23.29 10.00 -27.33
CA ASN A 289 23.04 9.98 -28.78
C ASN A 289 23.41 8.64 -29.42
N GLU A 290 24.49 8.01 -28.98
CA GLU A 290 24.91 6.68 -29.41
C GLU A 290 23.86 5.63 -29.00
N LEU A 291 23.43 5.64 -27.74
CA LEU A 291 22.41 4.73 -27.22
C LEU A 291 21.09 4.87 -27.99
N MET A 292 20.64 6.11 -28.21
CA MET A 292 19.41 6.38 -28.98
C MET A 292 19.48 5.88 -30.42
N LYS A 293 20.65 5.96 -31.08
CA LYS A 293 20.84 5.38 -32.41
C LYS A 293 20.73 3.85 -32.38
N LYS A 294 21.30 3.19 -31.36
CA LYS A 294 21.19 1.74 -31.17
C LYS A 294 19.74 1.32 -30.91
N PHE A 295 18.99 2.08 -30.11
CA PHE A 295 17.57 1.85 -29.86
C PHE A 295 16.71 2.03 -31.10
N ALA A 296 16.88 3.12 -31.85
CA ALA A 296 16.16 3.35 -33.11
C ALA A 296 16.38 2.20 -34.10
N GLY A 297 17.61 1.68 -34.20
CA GLY A 297 17.90 0.50 -35.02
C GLY A 297 17.23 -0.79 -34.53
N ARG A 298 17.09 -1.01 -33.21
CA ARG A 298 16.32 -2.15 -32.65
C ARG A 298 14.83 -2.05 -32.97
N ILE A 299 14.28 -0.84 -32.89
CA ILE A 299 12.88 -0.53 -33.20
C ILE A 299 12.57 -0.82 -34.67
N GLU A 300 13.42 -0.34 -35.60
CA GLU A 300 13.25 -0.59 -37.04
C GLU A 300 13.30 -2.09 -37.40
N GLN A 301 14.01 -2.90 -36.60
CA GLN A 301 14.15 -4.34 -36.83
C GLN A 301 13.00 -5.19 -36.24
N LYS A 302 12.19 -4.64 -35.31
CA LYS A 302 11.05 -5.32 -34.67
C LYS A 302 9.78 -4.44 -34.65
N PRO A 303 9.23 -4.08 -35.83
CA PRO A 303 8.08 -3.17 -35.92
C PRO A 303 6.76 -3.74 -35.38
N GLU A 304 6.69 -5.06 -35.09
CA GLU A 304 5.49 -5.71 -34.55
C GLU A 304 5.37 -5.64 -33.02
N VAL A 305 6.31 -5.01 -32.31
CA VAL A 305 6.19 -4.80 -30.86
C VAL A 305 5.38 -3.52 -30.65
N PRO A 306 4.18 -3.57 -30.04
CA PRO A 306 3.42 -2.36 -29.72
C PRO A 306 4.27 -1.45 -28.83
N PHE A 307 4.33 -0.16 -29.20
CA PHE A 307 5.08 0.82 -28.43
C PHE A 307 4.30 1.17 -27.15
N SER A 308 4.93 1.01 -25.98
CA SER A 308 4.43 1.61 -24.74
C SER A 308 4.48 3.14 -24.82
N ALA A 309 3.69 3.82 -23.98
CA ALA A 309 3.76 5.27 -23.76
C ALA A 309 5.19 5.76 -23.43
N ASP A 310 5.96 4.96 -22.69
CA ASP A 310 7.33 5.27 -22.28
C ASP A 310 8.31 5.23 -23.47
N ASN A 311 8.09 4.34 -24.43
CA ASN A 311 8.87 4.30 -25.67
C ASN A 311 8.66 5.59 -26.50
N TRP A 312 7.45 6.16 -26.48
CA TRP A 312 7.15 7.43 -27.15
C TRP A 312 7.79 8.62 -26.45
N LEU A 313 7.68 8.67 -25.12
CA LEU A 313 8.30 9.71 -24.30
C LEU A 313 9.82 9.75 -24.52
N ALA A 314 10.47 8.59 -24.57
CA ALA A 314 11.89 8.47 -24.84
C ALA A 314 12.29 8.90 -26.25
N LEU A 315 11.48 8.58 -27.27
CA LEU A 315 11.70 9.05 -28.65
C LEU A 315 11.54 10.57 -28.78
N ILE A 316 10.57 11.15 -28.07
CA ILE A 316 10.32 12.60 -28.02
C ILE A 316 11.44 13.31 -27.26
N LEU A 317 11.83 12.82 -26.08
CA LEU A 317 12.94 13.38 -25.31
C LEU A 317 14.26 13.22 -26.05
N ALA A 318 14.49 12.10 -26.71
CA ALA A 318 15.63 11.93 -27.61
C ALA A 318 15.59 12.86 -28.82
N ALA A 319 14.42 13.19 -29.34
CA ALA A 319 14.27 14.20 -30.38
C ALA A 319 14.53 15.62 -29.86
N LEU A 320 14.12 15.92 -28.62
CA LEU A 320 14.41 17.18 -27.91
C LEU A 320 15.88 17.30 -27.46
N VAL A 321 16.57 16.17 -27.29
CA VAL A 321 17.99 16.13 -26.87
C VAL A 321 18.93 16.09 -28.07
N ARG A 322 18.56 15.36 -29.14
CA ARG A 322 19.12 15.56 -30.49
C ARG A 322 18.89 16.99 -30.95
N GLY A 323 17.74 17.52 -30.57
CA GLY A 323 17.29 18.87 -30.82
C GLY A 323 17.48 19.77 -29.61
N TYR A 324 18.67 19.83 -29.02
CA TYR A 324 19.14 20.99 -28.26
C TYR A 324 19.89 21.92 -29.22
N PRO A 325 19.20 22.58 -30.17
CA PRO A 325 19.77 22.75 -31.49
C PRO A 325 19.76 24.23 -31.89
N GLN A 326 20.40 24.51 -33.00
CA GLN A 326 20.32 25.83 -33.59
C GLN A 326 18.86 26.18 -34.02
N PRO A 327 18.50 27.47 -34.11
CA PRO A 327 17.13 27.95 -34.34
C PRO A 327 16.38 27.27 -35.50
N GLU A 328 17.11 26.82 -36.52
CA GLU A 328 16.60 26.08 -37.69
C GLU A 328 15.82 24.80 -37.36
N HIS A 329 16.12 24.08 -36.28
CA HIS A 329 15.49 22.77 -36.02
C HIS A 329 14.16 22.87 -35.26
N THR A 330 13.74 24.05 -34.76
CA THR A 330 12.44 24.24 -34.06
C THR A 330 11.25 23.86 -34.96
N LYS A 331 11.36 24.20 -36.26
CA LYS A 331 10.33 23.87 -37.26
C LYS A 331 10.33 22.38 -37.59
N GLU A 332 11.50 21.74 -37.54
CA GLU A 332 11.65 20.29 -37.75
C GLU A 332 11.14 19.49 -36.56
N THR A 333 11.32 19.96 -35.31
CA THR A 333 10.73 19.34 -34.12
C THR A 333 9.21 19.41 -34.14
N LYS A 334 8.61 20.59 -34.42
CA LYS A 334 7.14 20.69 -34.57
C LYS A 334 6.63 19.79 -35.70
N LYS A 335 7.33 19.78 -36.83
CA LYS A 335 7.00 18.91 -37.96
C LYS A 335 7.12 17.43 -37.58
N LEU A 336 8.14 17.03 -36.82
CA LEU A 336 8.33 15.66 -36.35
C LEU A 336 7.23 15.26 -35.38
N ILE A 337 6.85 16.11 -34.43
CA ILE A 337 5.71 15.87 -33.53
C ILE A 337 4.42 15.68 -34.33
N SER A 338 4.13 16.57 -35.30
CA SER A 338 2.96 16.42 -36.17
C SER A 338 3.04 15.19 -37.07
N GLN A 339 4.22 14.85 -37.60
CA GLN A 339 4.41 13.64 -38.41
C GLN A 339 4.26 12.37 -37.58
N ILE A 340 4.67 12.35 -36.32
CA ILE A 340 4.45 11.23 -35.40
C ILE A 340 2.94 11.10 -35.12
N GLN A 341 2.23 12.21 -34.90
CA GLN A 341 0.76 12.23 -34.75
C GLN A 341 0.03 11.72 -36.00
N GLU A 342 0.53 12.04 -37.19
CA GLU A 342 -0.10 11.68 -38.47
C GLU A 342 0.29 10.28 -38.99
N SER A 343 1.48 9.77 -38.67
CA SER A 343 2.05 8.54 -39.29
C SER A 343 1.81 7.26 -38.51
N PHE A 344 1.43 7.36 -37.24
CA PHE A 344 1.14 6.19 -36.42
C PHE A 344 -0.36 6.17 -36.16
N GLU A 345 -1.06 5.14 -36.64
CA GLU A 345 -2.46 4.83 -36.29
C GLU A 345 -2.64 4.47 -34.79
N ILE A 346 -1.65 4.80 -33.95
CA ILE A 346 -1.58 4.49 -32.52
C ILE A 346 -1.56 5.84 -31.79
N PRO A 347 -2.47 6.08 -30.82
CA PRO A 347 -2.46 7.31 -30.05
C PRO A 347 -1.11 7.49 -29.35
N ILE A 348 -0.43 8.62 -29.58
CA ILE A 348 0.60 9.10 -28.63
C ILE A 348 -0.11 9.24 -27.29
N SER A 349 0.42 8.68 -26.20
CA SER A 349 -0.16 8.91 -24.89
C SER A 349 -0.20 10.42 -24.62
N ALA A 350 -1.35 10.94 -24.16
CA ALA A 350 -1.51 12.36 -23.87
C ALA A 350 -0.39 12.90 -22.94
N ALA A 351 0.14 12.04 -22.07
CA ALA A 351 1.31 12.26 -21.23
C ALA A 351 2.58 12.62 -22.01
N ALA A 352 2.96 11.80 -22.99
CA ALA A 352 4.16 12.05 -23.78
C ALA A 352 4.06 13.37 -24.55
N HIS A 353 2.85 13.71 -25.03
CA HIS A 353 2.59 14.98 -25.70
C HIS A 353 2.73 16.18 -24.74
N ALA A 354 2.14 16.10 -23.55
CA ALA A 354 2.25 17.16 -22.55
C ALA A 354 3.69 17.39 -22.09
N VAL A 355 4.45 16.32 -21.87
CA VAL A 355 5.87 16.43 -21.54
C VAL A 355 6.64 17.12 -22.66
N ALA A 356 6.42 16.74 -23.91
CA ALA A 356 7.06 17.37 -25.07
C ALA A 356 6.83 18.90 -25.10
N LEU A 357 5.57 19.30 -24.93
CA LEU A 357 5.16 20.70 -24.97
C LEU A 357 5.64 21.48 -23.73
N GLY A 358 5.70 20.83 -22.57
CA GLY A 358 6.28 21.39 -21.35
C GLY A 358 7.75 21.75 -21.51
N TYR A 359 8.56 20.83 -22.07
CA TYR A 359 9.96 21.12 -22.41
C TYR A 359 10.12 22.25 -23.43
N LEU A 360 9.26 22.27 -24.46
CA LEU A 360 9.27 23.33 -25.46
C LEU A 360 8.96 24.71 -24.83
N LEU A 361 7.99 24.76 -23.92
CA LEU A 361 7.67 25.95 -23.14
C LEU A 361 8.87 26.41 -22.30
N ALA A 362 9.46 25.51 -21.51
CA ALA A 362 10.61 25.81 -20.66
C ALA A 362 11.78 26.38 -21.48
N TYR A 363 12.07 25.76 -22.63
CA TYR A 363 13.07 26.25 -23.57
C TYR A 363 12.79 27.67 -24.06
N HIS A 364 11.58 27.94 -24.56
CA HIS A 364 11.23 29.27 -25.06
C HIS A 364 11.30 30.33 -23.96
N TYR A 365 10.89 29.98 -22.73
CA TYR A 365 10.94 30.85 -21.57
C TYR A 365 12.38 31.23 -21.19
N HIS A 366 13.27 30.23 -21.07
CA HIS A 366 14.68 30.45 -20.73
C HIS A 366 15.43 31.21 -21.80
N ARG A 367 15.19 30.89 -23.08
CA ARG A 367 15.79 31.62 -24.20
C ARG A 367 15.37 33.09 -24.25
N ALA A 368 14.16 33.40 -23.79
CA ALA A 368 13.69 34.77 -23.66
C ALA A 368 14.28 35.51 -22.44
N GLY A 369 15.13 34.85 -21.63
CA GLY A 369 15.65 35.39 -20.38
C GLY A 369 14.54 35.58 -19.34
N GLY A 370 13.60 34.64 -19.29
CA GLY A 370 12.44 34.67 -18.39
C GLY A 370 11.38 35.71 -18.76
N LYS A 371 11.46 36.31 -19.96
CA LYS A 371 10.51 37.32 -20.44
C LYS A 371 9.41 36.72 -21.30
N THR A 372 8.20 37.20 -21.12
CA THR A 372 7.03 36.83 -21.93
C THR A 372 7.16 37.39 -23.34
N ASN A 373 7.09 36.53 -24.36
CA ASN A 373 7.03 36.90 -25.77
C ASN A 373 5.99 36.03 -26.51
N ARG A 374 5.77 36.29 -27.80
CA ARG A 374 4.77 35.56 -28.59
C ARG A 374 4.97 34.04 -28.59
N MET A 375 6.22 33.56 -28.75
CA MET A 375 6.50 32.12 -28.78
C MET A 375 6.25 31.45 -27.41
N VAL A 376 6.61 32.13 -26.32
CA VAL A 376 6.34 31.66 -24.95
C VAL A 376 4.83 31.51 -24.71
N LEU A 377 4.04 32.50 -25.14
CA LEU A 377 2.58 32.46 -24.98
C LEU A 377 1.93 31.37 -25.85
N GLU A 378 2.39 31.19 -27.09
CA GLU A 378 1.92 30.10 -27.97
C GLU A 378 2.21 28.73 -27.33
N SER A 379 3.46 28.48 -26.91
CA SER A 379 3.82 27.21 -26.26
C SER A 379 3.16 27.00 -24.91
N ARG A 380 2.89 28.07 -24.15
CA ARG A 380 2.12 28.00 -22.91
C ARG A 380 0.71 27.49 -23.19
N ASN A 381 0.03 28.03 -24.19
CA ASN A 381 -1.33 27.62 -24.53
C ASN A 381 -1.37 26.19 -25.08
N ASP A 382 -0.41 25.82 -25.95
CA ASP A 382 -0.27 24.44 -26.43
C ASP A 382 -0.08 23.47 -25.25
N PHE A 383 0.84 23.81 -24.32
CA PHE A 383 1.11 23.02 -23.13
C PHE A 383 -0.11 22.91 -22.21
N LEU A 384 -0.76 24.03 -21.88
CA LEU A 384 -1.98 24.03 -21.06
C LEU A 384 -3.08 23.15 -21.67
N ASN A 385 -3.34 23.26 -22.98
CA ASN A 385 -4.32 22.42 -23.66
C ASN A 385 -3.96 20.93 -23.59
N SER A 386 -2.67 20.59 -23.69
CA SER A 386 -2.21 19.20 -23.54
C SER A 386 -2.30 18.68 -22.11
N LEU A 387 -2.03 19.53 -21.12
CA LEU A 387 -2.12 19.22 -19.69
C LEU A 387 -3.56 18.95 -19.26
N VAL A 388 -4.51 19.47 -20.04
CA VAL A 388 -5.94 19.36 -19.82
C VAL A 388 -6.53 18.12 -20.46
N GLY A 389 -6.08 17.81 -21.68
CA GLY A 389 -6.42 16.56 -22.35
C GLY A 389 -5.77 15.34 -21.71
N LEU A 390 -4.89 15.55 -20.73
CA LEU A 390 -4.37 14.52 -19.85
C LEU A 390 -5.46 14.12 -18.84
N GLY A 391 -6.10 12.98 -19.12
CA GLY A 391 -6.97 12.29 -18.15
C GLY A 391 -6.22 11.89 -16.88
N GLU A 392 -6.89 11.14 -16.00
CA GLU A 392 -6.24 10.59 -14.81
C GLU A 392 -5.15 9.59 -15.22
N LEU A 393 -3.97 9.78 -14.66
CA LEU A 393 -2.86 8.83 -14.77
C LEU A 393 -2.83 8.05 -13.47
N VAL A 394 -2.71 6.72 -13.56
CA VAL A 394 -2.70 5.84 -12.39
C VAL A 394 -1.34 5.18 -12.25
N GLY A 395 -0.87 5.05 -11.01
CA GLY A 395 0.30 4.25 -10.65
C GLY A 395 1.64 4.97 -10.84
N ALA A 396 2.70 4.17 -10.93
CA ALA A 396 4.09 4.62 -10.95
C ALA A 396 4.45 5.71 -11.98
N GLN A 397 3.86 5.64 -13.18
CA GLN A 397 4.14 6.58 -14.26
C GLN A 397 3.64 8.00 -13.94
N GLU A 398 2.62 8.11 -13.08
CA GLU A 398 2.01 9.37 -12.68
C GLU A 398 3.02 10.33 -12.03
N PHE A 399 3.71 9.85 -10.99
CA PHE A 399 4.72 10.63 -10.26
C PHE A 399 5.85 11.07 -11.18
N LEU A 400 6.32 10.16 -12.02
CA LEU A 400 7.37 10.45 -12.98
C LEU A 400 6.97 11.56 -13.95
N ILE A 401 5.77 11.46 -14.53
CA ILE A 401 5.26 12.47 -15.47
C ILE A 401 5.14 13.83 -14.77
N LYS A 402 4.66 13.87 -13.52
CA LYS A 402 4.56 15.13 -12.76
C LYS A 402 5.93 15.77 -12.51
N VAL A 403 6.93 14.98 -12.14
CA VAL A 403 8.31 15.46 -11.97
C VAL A 403 8.83 16.09 -13.27
N LEU A 404 8.59 15.44 -14.42
CA LEU A 404 9.01 15.94 -15.73
C LEU A 404 8.27 17.22 -16.14
N LEU A 405 7.01 17.39 -15.69
CA LEU A 405 6.18 18.55 -15.99
C LEU A 405 6.37 19.73 -15.03
N GLU A 406 7.00 19.51 -13.88
CA GLU A 406 7.03 20.45 -12.77
C GLU A 406 7.55 21.83 -13.17
N GLU A 407 8.69 21.90 -13.86
CA GLU A 407 9.27 23.18 -14.31
C GLU A 407 8.33 23.92 -15.29
N ALA A 408 7.75 23.20 -16.25
CA ALA A 408 6.82 23.77 -17.22
C ALA A 408 5.55 24.29 -16.52
N VAL A 409 5.06 23.60 -15.50
CA VAL A 409 3.91 24.02 -14.70
C VAL A 409 4.24 25.27 -13.89
N VAL A 410 5.43 25.39 -13.29
CA VAL A 410 5.86 26.63 -12.59
C VAL A 410 5.90 27.82 -13.52
N ILE A 411 6.49 27.63 -14.71
CA ILE A 411 6.58 28.67 -15.72
C ILE A 411 5.16 29.09 -16.14
N THR A 412 4.29 28.10 -16.40
CA THR A 412 2.90 28.34 -16.75
C THR A 412 2.16 29.10 -15.65
N LEU A 413 2.31 28.68 -14.39
CA LEU A 413 1.71 29.31 -13.22
C LEU A 413 2.14 30.78 -13.08
N LYS A 414 3.42 31.09 -13.29
CA LYS A 414 3.91 32.47 -13.30
C LYS A 414 3.29 33.30 -14.42
N LEU A 415 3.21 32.75 -15.63
CA LEU A 415 2.62 33.43 -16.78
C LEU A 415 1.10 33.65 -16.62
N VAL A 416 0.39 32.68 -16.05
CA VAL A 416 -1.04 32.77 -15.72
C VAL A 416 -1.28 33.80 -14.62
N TYR A 417 -0.42 33.84 -13.60
CA TYR A 417 -0.46 34.90 -12.57
C TYR A 417 -0.27 36.30 -13.19
N GLU A 418 0.72 36.48 -14.07
CA GLU A 418 0.94 37.76 -14.77
C GLU A 418 -0.25 38.18 -15.64
N GLU A 419 -0.98 37.22 -16.21
CA GLU A 419 -2.20 37.44 -16.98
C GLU A 419 -3.36 37.85 -16.07
N TRP A 420 -3.63 37.07 -15.03
CA TRP A 420 -4.65 37.38 -14.03
C TRP A 420 -4.43 38.76 -13.39
N GLU A 421 -3.20 39.10 -12.99
CA GLU A 421 -2.86 40.39 -12.41
C GLU A 421 -3.08 41.56 -13.40
N LYS A 422 -2.89 41.33 -14.72
CA LYS A 422 -3.23 42.33 -15.76
C LYS A 422 -4.73 42.49 -15.92
N VAL A 423 -5.48 41.38 -15.93
CA VAL A 423 -6.96 41.40 -16.03
C VAL A 423 -7.53 42.13 -14.82
N ARG A 424 -7.15 41.71 -13.60
CA ARG A 424 -7.56 42.31 -12.32
C ARG A 424 -7.34 43.83 -12.26
N ARG A 425 -6.23 44.33 -12.83
CA ARG A 425 -5.94 45.78 -12.87
C ARG A 425 -6.73 46.56 -13.93
N ASN A 426 -7.11 45.93 -15.05
CA ASN A 426 -7.72 46.61 -16.20
C ASN A 426 -9.25 46.46 -16.25
N ALA A 427 -9.79 45.37 -15.71
CA ALA A 427 -11.21 45.08 -15.65
C ALA A 427 -11.51 44.40 -14.31
N PRO A 428 -12.13 45.08 -13.34
CA PRO A 428 -12.46 44.49 -12.04
C PRO A 428 -13.60 43.46 -12.11
N GLN A 429 -14.17 43.20 -13.28
CA GLN A 429 -15.05 42.04 -13.47
C GLN A 429 -14.14 40.82 -13.65
N ASP A 430 -14.06 40.04 -12.57
CA ASP A 430 -13.18 38.88 -12.38
C ASP A 430 -13.47 37.82 -13.48
N GLU A 431 -12.72 37.85 -14.58
CA GLU A 431 -12.78 36.77 -15.58
C GLU A 431 -12.29 35.48 -14.91
N PRO A 432 -13.15 34.43 -14.79
CA PRO A 432 -12.80 33.24 -14.01
C PRO A 432 -11.57 32.50 -14.57
N GLY A 433 -11.39 32.51 -15.89
CA GLY A 433 -10.43 31.65 -16.60
C GLY A 433 -8.99 31.65 -16.06
N PRO A 434 -8.30 32.81 -16.01
CA PRO A 434 -6.95 32.90 -15.47
C PRO A 434 -6.85 32.56 -13.97
N ARG A 435 -7.89 32.91 -13.18
CA ARG A 435 -7.94 32.64 -11.73
C ARG A 435 -8.12 31.16 -11.43
N THR A 436 -9.06 30.49 -12.10
CA THR A 436 -9.28 29.04 -12.00
C THR A 436 -8.02 28.28 -12.43
N SER A 437 -7.40 28.69 -13.54
CA SER A 437 -6.13 28.09 -14.00
C SER A 437 -5.02 28.24 -12.95
N LEU A 438 -4.93 29.41 -12.31
CA LEU A 438 -3.96 29.65 -11.24
C LEU A 438 -4.19 28.70 -10.05
N ALA A 439 -5.43 28.56 -9.58
CA ALA A 439 -5.78 27.68 -8.48
C ALA A 439 -5.45 26.20 -8.79
N ASN A 440 -5.84 25.73 -9.99
CA ASN A 440 -5.59 24.36 -10.43
C ASN A 440 -4.10 24.05 -10.56
N LEU A 441 -3.29 24.95 -11.11
CA LEU A 441 -1.84 24.76 -11.23
C LEU A 441 -1.14 24.78 -9.86
N ILE A 442 -1.62 25.58 -8.89
CA ILE A 442 -1.09 25.57 -7.52
C ILE A 442 -1.31 24.20 -6.88
N ASP A 443 -2.53 23.66 -6.98
CA ASP A 443 -2.83 22.34 -6.40
C ASP A 443 -2.17 21.20 -7.14
N PHE A 444 -2.02 21.29 -8.47
CA PHE A 444 -1.27 20.32 -9.26
C PHE A 444 0.16 20.14 -8.72
N LEU A 445 0.81 21.25 -8.31
CA LEU A 445 2.16 21.23 -7.74
C LEU A 445 2.22 20.76 -6.28
N ARG A 446 1.08 20.45 -5.65
CA ARG A 446 0.99 20.17 -4.20
C ARG A 446 0.28 18.88 -3.85
N GLN A 447 -0.47 18.30 -4.78
CA GLN A 447 -1.12 17.03 -4.58
C GLN A 447 -0.22 15.92 -5.11
N PRO A 448 -0.08 14.79 -4.40
CA PRO A 448 0.65 13.65 -4.93
C PRO A 448 -0.12 13.02 -6.09
N ARG A 449 -1.42 12.74 -5.92
CA ARG A 449 -2.30 12.15 -6.95
C ARG A 449 -2.59 13.11 -8.11
N TRP A 450 -2.70 12.59 -9.32
CA TRP A 450 -3.04 13.29 -10.53
C TRP A 450 -4.54 13.35 -10.64
N ARG A 451 -5.10 14.47 -10.25
CA ARG A 451 -6.45 14.85 -10.66
C ARG A 451 -6.25 15.64 -11.94
N GLY A 452 -6.71 15.11 -13.08
CA GLY A 452 -6.57 15.79 -14.37
C GLY A 452 -6.93 17.26 -14.24
N ILE A 453 -6.27 18.17 -14.97
CA ILE A 453 -6.60 19.59 -14.92
C ILE A 453 -7.77 19.83 -15.87
N PRO A 454 -9.02 19.89 -15.40
CA PRO A 454 -10.13 20.28 -16.24
C PRO A 454 -9.88 21.71 -16.71
N TYR A 455 -9.72 21.86 -18.03
CA TYR A 455 -9.90 23.12 -18.72
C TYR A 455 -10.90 22.85 -19.80
N VAL A 456 -12.15 23.08 -19.47
CA VAL A 456 -13.14 23.22 -20.51
C VAL A 456 -13.10 24.68 -20.88
N ALA A 457 -12.52 25.01 -22.03
CA ALA A 457 -12.94 26.23 -22.72
C ALA A 457 -14.45 26.10 -22.83
N ALA A 458 -15.19 26.86 -22.01
CA ALA A 458 -16.65 26.79 -21.87
C ALA A 458 -17.25 26.36 -23.21
N PRO A 459 -17.75 25.12 -23.37
CA PRO A 459 -18.27 24.69 -24.64
C PRO A 459 -19.32 25.71 -25.04
N GLU A 460 -19.37 26.12 -26.30
CA GLU A 460 -20.44 27.03 -26.76
C GLU A 460 -21.84 26.46 -26.45
N SER A 461 -21.93 25.17 -26.11
CA SER A 461 -23.08 24.43 -25.58
C SER A 461 -22.91 23.90 -24.14
N LEU A 462 -22.50 24.72 -23.16
CA LEU A 462 -22.57 24.45 -21.69
C LEU A 462 -23.97 24.00 -21.18
N SER A 463 -24.94 23.76 -22.06
CA SER A 463 -26.36 23.66 -21.76
C SER A 463 -26.89 22.28 -21.38
N GLU A 464 -26.09 21.20 -21.42
CA GLU A 464 -26.66 19.84 -21.31
C GLU A 464 -26.32 19.06 -20.02
N SER A 465 -25.14 19.22 -19.40
CA SER A 465 -24.76 18.48 -18.17
C SER A 465 -24.72 19.37 -16.92
N PRO A 466 -25.64 19.20 -15.94
CA PRO A 466 -25.57 19.90 -14.66
C PRO A 466 -24.31 19.52 -13.85
N ALA A 467 -23.85 18.27 -13.94
CA ALA A 467 -22.68 17.78 -13.22
C ALA A 467 -21.41 18.50 -13.66
N LEU A 468 -21.20 18.66 -14.97
CA LEU A 468 -20.05 19.39 -15.50
C LEU A 468 -20.05 20.85 -15.02
N VAL A 469 -21.21 21.51 -15.02
CA VAL A 469 -21.34 22.89 -14.50
C VAL A 469 -21.00 22.94 -13.01
N GLY A 470 -21.49 21.99 -12.21
CA GLY A 470 -21.17 21.88 -10.79
C GLY A 470 -19.67 21.69 -10.54
N LEU A 471 -19.04 20.82 -11.35
CA LEU A 471 -17.62 20.53 -11.26
C LEU A 471 -16.75 21.75 -11.60
N LEU A 472 -17.11 22.50 -12.64
CA LEU A 472 -16.44 23.75 -13.00
C LEU A 472 -16.55 24.83 -11.90
N LEU A 473 -17.65 24.87 -11.15
CA LEU A 473 -17.79 25.78 -10.00
C LEU A 473 -16.81 25.44 -8.87
N LEU A 474 -16.58 24.15 -8.60
CA LEU A 474 -15.71 23.70 -7.50
C LEU A 474 -14.22 23.83 -7.79
N GLN A 475 -13.83 23.87 -9.06
CA GLN A 475 -12.43 24.02 -9.47
C GLN A 475 -11.86 25.40 -9.17
N ASP A 476 -12.70 26.44 -9.11
CA ASP A 476 -12.25 27.77 -8.72
C ASP A 476 -12.16 27.87 -7.19
N ARG A 477 -11.11 27.24 -6.64
CA ARG A 477 -10.93 27.09 -5.19
C ARG A 477 -10.70 28.41 -4.47
N LEU A 478 -10.14 29.42 -5.14
CA LEU A 478 -9.83 30.70 -4.52
C LEU A 478 -11.11 31.46 -4.07
N PRO A 479 -12.14 31.64 -4.92
CA PRO A 479 -13.46 32.13 -4.52
C PRO A 479 -14.13 31.31 -3.43
N ILE A 480 -14.06 29.98 -3.49
CA ILE A 480 -14.68 29.11 -2.46
C ILE A 480 -14.07 29.40 -1.09
N ILE A 481 -12.73 29.46 -1.04
CA ILE A 481 -11.99 29.82 0.17
C ILE A 481 -12.36 31.24 0.62
N HIS A 482 -12.34 32.19 -0.30
CA HIS A 482 -12.65 33.60 -0.01
C HIS A 482 -14.07 33.76 0.57
N HIS A 483 -15.06 33.12 -0.05
CA HIS A 483 -16.44 33.11 0.38
C HIS A 483 -16.61 32.44 1.76
N ALA A 484 -16.01 31.26 1.95
CA ALA A 484 -16.07 30.55 3.23
C ALA A 484 -15.41 31.32 4.40
N LEU A 485 -14.52 32.27 4.10
CA LEU A 485 -13.92 33.16 5.09
C LEU A 485 -14.84 34.33 5.50
N HIS A 486 -15.92 34.64 4.76
CA HIS A 486 -16.91 35.64 5.21
C HIS A 486 -17.55 35.26 6.55
N ALA A 487 -17.81 33.97 6.75
CA ALA A 487 -18.28 33.43 8.02
C ALA A 487 -17.19 33.39 9.11
N ARG A 488 -15.93 33.70 8.78
CA ARG A 488 -14.75 33.63 9.65
C ARG A 488 -13.87 34.88 9.51
N PRO A 489 -14.36 36.08 9.89
CA PRO A 489 -13.66 37.35 9.66
C PRO A 489 -12.30 37.44 10.37
N GLU A 490 -12.07 36.61 11.38
CA GLU A 490 -10.83 36.53 12.15
C GLU A 490 -9.74 35.64 11.50
N THR A 491 -10.10 34.87 10.48
CA THR A 491 -9.22 33.92 9.80
C THR A 491 -8.72 34.49 8.48
N ALA A 492 -7.44 34.23 8.18
CA ALA A 492 -6.89 34.42 6.85
C ALA A 492 -6.16 33.16 6.36
N VAL A 493 -6.20 32.96 5.05
CA VAL A 493 -5.43 31.93 4.35
C VAL A 493 -4.28 32.61 3.62
N ILE A 494 -3.07 32.08 3.77
CA ILE A 494 -1.88 32.57 3.08
C ILE A 494 -1.24 31.41 2.32
N VAL A 495 -1.18 31.54 1.00
CA VAL A 495 -0.62 30.53 0.10
C VAL A 495 0.72 31.04 -0.41
N LEU A 496 1.77 30.25 -0.25
CA LEU A 496 3.11 30.59 -0.71
C LEU A 496 3.45 29.71 -1.90
N GLN A 497 3.73 30.28 -3.07
CA GLN A 497 4.14 29.53 -4.25
C GLN A 497 5.49 30.05 -4.76
N SER A 498 6.48 29.16 -4.84
CA SER A 498 7.81 29.54 -5.28
C SER A 498 7.96 29.56 -6.80
N PHE A 499 8.65 30.60 -7.29
CA PHE A 499 9.22 30.71 -8.63
C PHE A 499 10.76 30.64 -8.55
N GLN A 500 11.47 30.75 -9.67
CA GLN A 500 12.95 30.69 -9.65
C GLN A 500 13.58 31.78 -8.76
N ASP A 501 13.14 33.05 -8.90
CA ASP A 501 13.75 34.20 -8.21
C ASP A 501 12.82 34.93 -7.22
N SER A 502 11.60 34.45 -7.03
CA SER A 502 10.59 35.12 -6.20
C SER A 502 9.56 34.16 -5.64
N THR A 503 8.93 34.52 -4.52
CA THR A 503 7.82 33.78 -3.93
C THR A 503 6.53 34.57 -4.08
N LEU A 504 5.51 33.98 -4.69
CA LEU A 504 4.14 34.50 -4.72
C LEU A 504 3.45 34.23 -3.40
N PHE A 505 2.87 35.27 -2.83
CA PHE A 505 1.96 35.22 -1.70
C PHE A 505 0.55 35.52 -2.18
N LEU A 506 -0.37 34.60 -1.95
CA LEU A 506 -1.81 34.87 -2.06
C LEU A 506 -2.40 34.97 -0.66
N GLY A 507 -3.04 36.09 -0.34
CA GLY A 507 -3.72 36.33 0.94
C GLY A 507 -5.22 36.42 0.73
N LEU A 508 -5.98 35.58 1.45
CA LEU A 508 -7.44 35.55 1.40
C LEU A 508 -8.02 35.83 2.79
N ALA A 509 -9.03 36.72 2.86
CA ALA A 509 -9.79 37.02 4.06
C ALA A 509 -11.20 37.50 3.70
N GLY A 510 -12.20 37.12 4.50
CA GLY A 510 -13.61 37.42 4.22
C GLY A 510 -14.03 38.87 4.48
N ASP A 511 -13.21 39.72 5.07
CA ASP A 511 -13.50 41.15 5.19
C ASP A 511 -12.81 41.98 4.09
N GLN A 512 -12.04 41.33 3.23
CA GLN A 512 -11.38 41.98 2.09
C GLN A 512 -12.17 41.69 0.82
N PRO A 513 -12.42 42.71 -0.02
CA PRO A 513 -13.20 42.54 -1.25
C PRO A 513 -12.43 41.79 -2.35
N GLU A 514 -11.09 41.74 -2.28
CA GLU A 514 -10.24 41.15 -3.30
C GLU A 514 -9.23 40.19 -2.69
N ILE A 515 -8.82 39.19 -3.48
CA ILE A 515 -7.68 38.32 -3.17
C ILE A 515 -6.39 39.14 -3.27
N LEU A 516 -5.63 39.20 -2.18
CA LEU A 516 -4.32 39.85 -2.19
C LEU A 516 -3.31 38.95 -2.92
N ALA A 517 -2.56 39.53 -3.85
CA ALA A 517 -1.45 38.84 -4.48
C ALA A 517 -0.21 39.74 -4.48
N ALA A 518 0.92 39.19 -4.04
CA ALA A 518 2.17 39.92 -3.97
C ALA A 518 3.37 39.00 -4.21
N LEU A 519 4.40 39.52 -4.88
CA LEU A 519 5.69 38.83 -5.04
C LEU A 519 6.68 39.35 -4.00
N ALA A 520 7.33 38.43 -3.30
CA ALA A 520 8.53 38.72 -2.52
C ALA A 520 9.77 38.29 -3.32
N GLY A 521 10.81 39.13 -3.29
CA GLY A 521 12.09 38.85 -3.93
C GLY A 521 12.92 37.82 -3.17
N ARG A 522 14.17 37.67 -3.61
CA ARG A 522 15.15 36.77 -2.99
C ARG A 522 15.46 37.14 -1.54
N GLU A 523 15.32 38.41 -1.16
CA GLU A 523 15.57 38.89 0.21
C GLU A 523 14.69 38.17 1.25
N TYR A 524 13.42 37.92 0.91
CA TYR A 524 12.52 37.15 1.79
C TYR A 524 13.02 35.73 2.01
N ARG A 525 13.41 35.02 0.96
CA ARG A 525 13.87 33.63 1.07
C ARG A 525 15.12 33.53 1.92
N GLU A 526 16.07 34.43 1.72
CA GLU A 526 17.31 34.48 2.50
C GLU A 526 17.00 34.76 3.98
N ALA A 527 16.12 35.72 4.27
CA ALA A 527 15.72 36.03 5.64
C ALA A 527 14.95 34.88 6.32
N ALA A 528 14.04 34.22 5.60
CA ALA A 528 13.27 33.08 6.10
C ALA A 528 14.16 31.85 6.40
N LEU A 529 15.11 31.53 5.52
CA LEU A 529 16.08 30.47 5.74
C LEU A 529 17.06 30.80 6.87
N ASN A 530 17.45 32.08 7.01
CA ASN A 530 18.27 32.53 8.12
C ASN A 530 17.56 32.34 9.47
N LEU A 531 16.26 32.66 9.54
CA LEU A 531 15.44 32.40 10.73
C LEU A 531 15.41 30.90 11.08
N ALA A 532 15.16 30.03 10.10
CA ALA A 532 15.16 28.57 10.33
C ALA A 532 16.51 28.07 10.87
N ARG A 533 17.62 28.54 10.29
CA ARG A 533 18.98 28.23 10.75
C ARG A 533 19.24 28.72 12.18
N GLN A 534 18.86 29.95 12.50
CA GLN A 534 19.03 30.50 13.86
C GLN A 534 18.22 29.73 14.91
N ALA A 535 16.99 29.34 14.59
CA ALA A 535 16.16 28.54 15.48
C ALA A 535 16.81 27.18 15.80
N GLN A 536 17.42 26.54 14.81
CA GLN A 536 18.14 25.28 15.00
C GLN A 536 19.43 25.47 15.84
N GLU A 537 20.26 26.46 15.50
CA GLU A 537 21.52 26.73 16.21
C GLU A 537 21.30 27.08 17.70
N GLU A 538 20.28 27.87 18.01
CA GLU A 538 19.97 28.24 19.39
C GLU A 538 19.51 27.03 20.21
N LEU A 539 18.76 26.10 19.60
CA LEU A 539 18.35 24.86 20.26
C LEU A 539 19.54 23.93 20.54
N GLU A 540 20.44 23.75 19.56
CA GLU A 540 21.67 22.95 19.73
C GLU A 540 22.53 23.52 20.87
N PHE A 541 22.65 24.84 20.96
CA PHE A 541 23.42 25.51 22.01
C PHE A 541 22.71 25.43 23.38
N ALA A 542 21.39 25.58 23.42
CA ALA A 542 20.60 25.48 24.64
C ALA A 542 20.61 24.05 25.24
N GLY A 543 20.73 23.02 24.40
CA GLY A 543 20.89 21.62 24.83
C GLY A 543 22.23 21.31 25.52
N LEU A 544 23.27 22.13 25.35
CA LEU A 544 24.61 21.91 25.91
C LEU A 544 24.80 22.45 27.35
N ALA A 545 23.73 22.93 28.00
CA ALA A 545 23.74 23.41 29.40
C ALA A 545 24.83 24.45 29.73
N LEU A 546 25.34 25.19 28.74
CA LEU A 546 26.23 26.32 28.96
C LEU A 546 25.36 27.57 29.20
N GLY A 547 25.30 27.97 30.47
CA GLY A 547 24.38 28.99 30.95
C GLY A 547 24.39 30.31 30.15
N GLY A 548 23.20 30.90 30.04
CA GLY A 548 22.98 32.27 29.57
C GLY A 548 22.92 32.42 28.05
N VAL A 549 22.07 31.64 27.38
CA VAL A 549 21.69 31.95 25.99
C VAL A 549 20.80 33.20 26.03
N GLN A 550 21.32 34.33 25.56
CA GLN A 550 20.50 35.48 25.21
C GLN A 550 19.98 35.30 23.79
N ASP A 551 18.75 35.71 23.54
CA ASP A 551 18.05 35.77 22.24
C ASP A 551 18.69 36.81 21.30
N ASP A 552 20.02 36.73 21.13
CA ASP A 552 20.83 37.74 20.44
C ASP A 552 20.77 37.57 18.92
N GLY A 553 20.51 36.36 18.42
CA GLY A 553 20.47 36.02 16.99
C GLY A 553 19.06 35.73 16.43
N LEU A 554 18.21 35.06 17.20
CA LEU A 554 16.89 34.62 16.76
C LEU A 554 15.93 35.78 16.55
N ARG A 555 15.72 36.65 17.54
CA ARG A 555 14.80 37.78 17.41
C ARG A 555 15.14 38.74 16.26
N PRO A 556 16.41 39.11 16.00
CA PRO A 556 16.77 39.86 14.81
C PRO A 556 16.40 39.14 13.51
N ALA A 557 16.73 37.85 13.38
CA ALA A 557 16.37 37.06 12.20
C ALA A 557 14.84 36.94 12.04
N ALA A 558 14.10 36.81 13.14
CA ALA A 558 12.65 36.77 13.16
C ALA A 558 12.00 38.09 12.72
N CYS A 559 12.56 39.23 13.15
CA CYS A 559 12.13 40.55 12.70
C CYS A 559 12.45 40.76 11.21
N GLU A 560 13.62 40.33 10.76
CA GLU A 560 14.07 40.45 9.37
C GLU A 560 13.17 39.62 8.43
N ALA A 561 12.89 38.37 8.79
CA ALA A 561 11.99 37.50 8.03
C ALA A 561 10.58 38.09 7.90
N PHE A 562 10.02 38.65 8.98
CA PHE A 562 8.72 39.32 8.94
C PHE A 562 8.75 40.60 8.10
N ALA A 563 9.80 41.42 8.23
CA ALA A 563 9.94 42.67 7.49
C ALA A 563 10.14 42.44 5.99
N ALA A 564 10.69 41.30 5.59
CA ALA A 564 10.88 40.91 4.19
C ALA A 564 9.60 40.40 3.51
N LEU A 565 8.53 40.11 4.26
CA LEU A 565 7.23 39.78 3.68
C LEU A 565 6.66 40.98 2.89
N PRO A 566 5.82 40.77 1.87
CA PRO A 566 5.14 41.87 1.20
C PRO A 566 4.27 42.69 2.18
N ALA A 567 4.26 44.01 2.04
CA ALA A 567 3.55 44.91 2.99
C ALA A 567 2.05 44.59 3.15
N SER A 568 1.37 44.20 2.07
CA SER A 568 -0.04 43.78 2.10
C SER A 568 -0.24 42.49 2.93
N ILE A 569 0.73 41.58 2.89
CA ILE A 569 0.71 40.34 3.67
C ILE A 569 1.04 40.62 5.14
N GLN A 570 1.98 41.52 5.43
CA GLN A 570 2.24 41.97 6.80
C GLN A 570 0.98 42.58 7.43
N GLU A 571 0.28 43.46 6.70
CA GLU A 571 -0.97 44.08 7.16
C GLU A 571 -2.08 43.04 7.38
N LEU A 572 -2.21 42.05 6.48
CA LEU A 572 -3.14 40.94 6.64
C LEU A 572 -2.84 40.14 7.91
N ILE A 573 -1.59 39.73 8.10
CA ILE A 573 -1.14 38.98 9.29
C ILE A 573 -1.42 39.79 10.57
N GLN A 574 -1.17 41.09 10.56
CA GLN A 574 -1.41 41.94 11.74
C GLN A 574 -2.89 42.03 12.12
N LYS A 575 -3.81 42.06 11.15
CA LYS A 575 -5.26 42.21 11.39
C LYS A 575 -5.96 40.92 11.85
N LYS A 576 -5.47 39.75 11.47
CA LYS A 576 -6.19 38.46 11.61
C LYS A 576 -5.72 37.69 12.82
N SER A 577 -6.59 37.03 13.58
CA SER A 577 -6.16 36.25 14.76
C SER A 577 -5.81 34.79 14.44
N THR A 578 -6.31 34.24 13.33
CA THR A 578 -6.01 32.89 12.86
C THR A 578 -5.42 32.92 11.45
N LEU A 579 -4.32 32.19 11.25
CA LEU A 579 -3.59 32.07 9.99
C LEU A 579 -3.52 30.61 9.56
N ILE A 580 -4.04 30.30 8.38
CA ILE A 580 -3.88 29.00 7.71
C ILE A 580 -2.84 29.20 6.60
N LEU A 581 -1.69 28.55 6.74
CA LEU A 581 -0.56 28.69 5.83
C LEU A 581 -0.46 27.47 4.92
N ALA A 582 -0.41 27.70 3.61
CA ALA A 582 -0.15 26.66 2.62
C ALA A 582 1.25 26.86 2.04
N PRO A 583 2.32 26.33 2.66
CA PRO A 583 3.70 26.48 2.18
C PRO A 583 3.95 25.72 0.86
N ASP A 584 5.00 26.12 0.13
CA ASP A 584 5.55 25.37 -1.01
C ASP A 584 6.74 24.53 -0.54
N PHE A 585 6.61 23.21 -0.59
CA PHE A 585 7.62 22.26 -0.09
C PHE A 585 8.94 22.31 -0.88
N ARG A 586 8.93 22.81 -2.11
CA ARG A 586 10.06 22.72 -3.05
C ARG A 586 11.30 23.51 -2.65
N ASP A 587 11.06 24.67 -2.07
CA ASP A 587 12.11 25.57 -1.57
C ASP A 587 12.19 25.54 -0.04
N ALA A 588 11.83 24.40 0.57
CA ALA A 588 11.81 24.21 2.02
C ALA A 588 10.99 25.27 2.79
N GLN A 589 9.94 25.85 2.17
CA GLN A 589 9.11 26.85 2.84
C GLN A 589 8.30 26.24 3.99
N ASP A 590 8.06 24.93 3.97
CA ASP A 590 7.46 24.16 5.06
C ASP A 590 8.39 24.11 6.29
N ARG A 591 9.70 24.29 6.12
CA ARG A 591 10.67 24.31 7.24
C ARG A 591 10.85 25.69 7.87
N VAL A 592 10.31 26.74 7.25
CA VAL A 592 10.37 28.10 7.80
C VAL A 592 9.47 28.15 9.04
N PRO A 593 9.99 28.53 10.23
CA PRO A 593 9.18 28.60 11.44
C PRO A 593 8.39 29.92 11.46
N PHE A 594 7.30 30.00 10.70
CA PHE A 594 6.38 31.15 10.68
C PHE A 594 5.89 31.53 12.07
N GLU A 595 5.75 30.54 12.95
CA GLU A 595 5.39 30.66 14.35
C GLU A 595 6.38 31.55 15.13
N LEU A 596 7.65 31.57 14.72
CA LEU A 596 8.76 32.34 15.27
C LEU A 596 9.02 33.67 14.56
N MET A 597 8.29 34.03 13.50
CA MET A 597 8.41 35.39 12.95
C MET A 597 7.99 36.43 14.00
N HIS A 598 8.62 37.62 13.99
CA HIS A 598 8.42 38.64 15.01
C HIS A 598 7.97 39.97 14.39
N ASP A 599 6.77 40.44 14.72
CA ASP A 599 6.14 41.65 14.13
C ASP A 599 6.72 42.99 14.62
N GLY A 600 7.89 42.94 15.26
CA GLY A 600 8.50 44.04 16.01
C GLY A 600 8.00 44.18 17.46
N GLN A 601 6.84 43.62 17.82
CA GLN A 601 6.29 43.63 19.18
C GLN A 601 6.27 42.26 19.86
N SER A 602 5.93 41.20 19.12
CA SER A 602 5.84 39.83 19.63
C SER A 602 6.06 38.82 18.52
N TYR A 603 6.47 37.61 18.89
CA TYR A 603 6.37 36.44 18.03
C TYR A 603 4.92 36.18 17.60
N LEU A 604 4.72 35.75 16.35
CA LEU A 604 3.39 35.58 15.77
C LEU A 604 2.56 34.57 16.55
N SER A 605 3.10 33.39 16.87
CA SER A 605 2.34 32.31 17.51
C SER A 605 1.99 32.53 18.99
N LEU A 606 2.45 33.63 19.61
CA LEU A 606 1.95 34.07 20.92
C LEU A 606 0.63 34.85 20.78
N LYS A 607 0.45 35.57 19.66
CA LYS A 607 -0.73 36.40 19.40
C LYS A 607 -1.74 35.75 18.45
N LYS A 608 -1.29 34.78 17.65
CA LYS A 608 -2.01 34.25 16.49
C LYS A 608 -2.09 32.73 16.56
N VAL A 609 -3.22 32.16 16.16
CA VAL A 609 -3.29 30.74 15.81
C VAL A 609 -2.63 30.58 14.43
N VAL A 610 -1.70 29.64 14.32
CA VAL A 610 -1.00 29.34 13.06
C VAL A 610 -1.14 27.85 12.79
N ALA A 611 -1.67 27.52 11.62
CA ALA A 611 -1.84 26.16 11.13
C ALA A 611 -1.26 26.02 9.73
N ARG A 612 -0.87 24.80 9.37
CA ARG A 612 -0.22 24.46 8.11
C ARG A 612 -1.05 23.44 7.33
N VAL A 613 -1.13 23.62 6.02
CA VAL A 613 -1.89 22.75 5.12
C VAL A 613 -1.10 22.51 3.83
N ALA A 614 -1.28 21.35 3.20
CA ALA A 614 -0.51 20.96 2.02
C ALA A 614 -1.02 21.62 0.73
N SER A 615 -2.33 21.85 0.59
CA SER A 615 -2.97 22.27 -0.67
C SER A 615 -4.17 23.19 -0.48
N LEU A 616 -4.63 23.86 -1.54
CA LEU A 616 -5.88 24.63 -1.53
C LEU A 616 -7.08 23.72 -1.36
N SER A 617 -7.08 22.51 -1.96
CA SER A 617 -8.14 21.53 -1.73
C SER A 617 -8.29 21.19 -0.24
N GLN A 618 -7.17 21.06 0.50
CA GLN A 618 -7.24 20.85 1.94
C GLN A 618 -7.78 22.07 2.68
N VAL A 619 -7.45 23.30 2.24
CA VAL A 619 -8.06 24.53 2.80
C VAL A 619 -9.58 24.51 2.57
N VAL A 620 -10.03 24.22 1.34
CA VAL A 620 -11.45 24.11 1.02
C VAL A 620 -12.09 23.11 1.97
N GLN A 621 -11.56 21.89 2.08
CA GLN A 621 -12.06 20.88 3.00
C GLN A 621 -12.16 21.40 4.44
N ILE A 622 -11.12 22.03 4.99
CA ILE A 622 -11.16 22.59 6.36
C ILE A 622 -12.27 23.65 6.50
N LEU A 623 -12.43 24.51 5.50
CA LEU A 623 -13.37 25.62 5.57
C LEU A 623 -14.81 25.22 5.25
N THR A 624 -15.04 24.17 4.47
CA THR A 624 -16.37 23.75 4.00
C THR A 624 -16.86 22.41 4.57
N ARG A 625 -16.03 21.70 5.33
CA ARG A 625 -16.27 20.32 5.81
C ARG A 625 -17.68 20.07 6.35
N PHE A 626 -18.25 18.95 5.90
CA PHE A 626 -19.58 18.42 6.22
C PHE A 626 -19.57 17.27 7.25
N THR A 627 -18.40 16.78 7.65
CA THR A 627 -18.26 15.49 8.33
C THR A 627 -18.23 15.59 9.85
N ASP A 628 -19.13 14.88 10.51
CA ASP A 628 -19.01 14.50 11.91
C ASP A 628 -17.87 13.48 12.04
N LEU A 629 -16.81 13.88 12.75
CA LEU A 629 -15.69 13.02 13.16
C LEU A 629 -16.17 12.07 14.27
N ASN A 630 -15.50 10.91 14.42
CA ASN A 630 -15.80 9.95 15.48
C ASN A 630 -16.08 10.64 16.83
N SER A 631 -17.31 10.46 17.33
CA SER A 631 -17.80 11.11 18.54
C SER A 631 -17.38 10.39 19.83
N GLU A 632 -16.83 9.18 19.68
CA GLU A 632 -16.39 8.37 20.81
C GLU A 632 -15.14 8.97 21.47
N LYS A 633 -15.15 9.06 22.80
CA LYS A 633 -14.04 9.59 23.59
C LYS A 633 -13.00 8.51 23.90
N ARG A 634 -12.38 7.93 22.87
CA ARG A 634 -11.29 6.94 23.00
C ARG A 634 -9.94 7.60 22.74
N ALA A 635 -8.99 7.43 23.65
CA ALA A 635 -7.68 8.05 23.59
C ALA A 635 -6.54 7.06 23.85
N VAL A 636 -5.49 7.17 23.06
CA VAL A 636 -4.24 6.43 23.22
C VAL A 636 -3.19 7.41 23.71
N CYS A 637 -2.60 7.14 24.88
CA CYS A 637 -1.53 7.97 25.46
C CYS A 637 -0.36 7.08 25.83
N ALA A 638 0.75 7.21 25.09
CA ALA A 638 1.87 6.30 25.17
C ALA A 638 3.22 7.02 25.15
N ALA A 639 4.22 6.41 25.80
CA ALA A 639 5.60 6.89 25.83
C ALA A 639 6.58 5.77 25.50
N ILE A 640 7.60 6.11 24.71
CA ILE A 640 8.67 5.21 24.27
C ILE A 640 10.02 5.83 24.67
N PRO A 641 10.37 5.79 25.97
CA PRO A 641 11.53 6.49 26.51
C PRO A 641 12.87 5.84 26.16
N GLU A 642 12.88 4.52 26.02
CA GLU A 642 14.08 3.70 25.88
C GLU A 642 14.08 3.09 24.48
N VAL A 643 14.96 3.60 23.62
CA VAL A 643 15.21 3.07 22.27
C VAL A 643 16.70 2.79 22.14
N GLU A 644 17.05 1.61 21.62
CA GLU A 644 18.45 1.22 21.47
C GLU A 644 19.20 2.20 20.54
N GLY A 645 20.33 2.73 21.00
CA GLY A 645 21.13 3.70 20.25
C GLY A 645 20.78 5.17 20.49
N TYR A 646 19.74 5.47 21.28
CA TYR A 646 19.28 6.83 21.59
C TYR A 646 19.36 7.12 23.09
N PRO A 647 19.48 8.40 23.50
CA PRO A 647 19.38 8.78 24.91
C PRO A 647 17.96 8.52 25.45
N GLU A 648 17.85 8.19 26.74
CA GLU A 648 16.56 8.02 27.40
C GLU A 648 15.79 9.34 27.49
N LEU A 649 14.48 9.31 27.20
CA LEU A 649 13.58 10.45 27.36
C LEU A 649 12.97 10.43 28.78
N GLU A 650 13.67 11.04 29.74
CA GLU A 650 13.34 11.07 31.17
C GLU A 650 11.90 11.60 31.47
N TYR A 651 11.39 12.53 30.66
CA TYR A 651 10.09 13.20 30.87
C TYR A 651 8.93 12.60 30.08
N SER A 652 9.20 11.81 29.05
CA SER A 652 8.17 11.16 28.21
C SER A 652 7.19 10.27 28.99
N ARG A 653 7.67 9.41 29.93
CA ARG A 653 6.77 8.58 30.75
C ARG A 653 5.88 9.43 31.67
N PRO A 654 6.43 10.38 32.48
CA PRO A 654 5.62 11.32 33.24
C PRO A 654 4.60 12.10 32.41
N GLU A 655 5.00 12.55 31.22
CA GLU A 655 4.15 13.29 30.28
C GLU A 655 2.92 12.46 29.87
N ALA A 656 3.13 11.28 29.26
CA ALA A 656 2.04 10.45 28.78
C ALA A 656 1.08 10.03 29.92
N ALA A 657 1.63 9.74 31.11
CA ALA A 657 0.82 9.42 32.29
C ALA A 657 -0.03 10.62 32.77
N ALA A 658 0.52 11.83 32.73
CA ALA A 658 -0.17 13.04 33.13
C ALA A 658 -1.24 13.46 32.09
N VAL A 659 -0.95 13.35 30.79
CA VAL A 659 -1.92 13.55 29.70
C VAL A 659 -3.07 12.55 29.82
N ARG A 660 -2.77 11.25 29.98
CA ARG A 660 -3.76 10.19 30.20
C ARG A 660 -4.69 10.55 31.36
N ARG A 661 -4.13 10.93 32.50
CA ARG A 661 -4.91 11.32 33.69
C ARG A 661 -5.80 12.53 33.42
N LEU A 662 -5.31 13.53 32.71
CA LEU A 662 -6.11 14.71 32.34
C LEU A 662 -7.29 14.31 31.44
N LEU A 663 -7.10 13.41 30.48
CA LEU A 663 -8.15 12.93 29.58
C LEU A 663 -9.17 12.05 30.32
N GLN A 664 -8.73 11.14 31.20
CA GLN A 664 -9.62 10.34 32.04
C GLN A 664 -10.53 11.22 32.93
N LEU A 665 -9.98 12.29 33.50
CA LEU A 665 -10.77 13.28 34.26
C LEU A 665 -11.83 14.01 33.41
N GLN A 666 -11.66 14.03 32.09
CA GLN A 666 -12.60 14.59 31.11
C GLN A 666 -13.58 13.54 30.54
N GLY A 667 -13.56 12.32 31.08
CA GLY A 667 -14.42 11.21 30.67
C GLY A 667 -13.97 10.53 29.38
N TRP A 668 -12.67 10.58 29.05
CA TRP A 668 -12.11 9.75 28.00
C TRP A 668 -11.81 8.34 28.51
N ASP A 669 -12.09 7.36 27.66
CA ASP A 669 -11.53 6.02 27.78
C ASP A 669 -10.08 6.07 27.27
N ALA A 670 -9.14 6.11 28.21
CA ALA A 670 -7.72 6.24 27.95
C ALA A 670 -6.94 5.22 28.78
N PRO A 671 -6.77 3.99 28.28
CA PRO A 671 -6.12 2.93 29.02
C PRO A 671 -4.62 3.15 29.20
N GLU A 672 -4.04 2.38 30.13
CA GLU A 672 -2.58 2.31 30.29
C GLU A 672 -2.00 1.31 29.30
N ILE A 673 -1.18 1.79 28.38
CA ILE A 673 -0.53 0.95 27.37
C ILE A 673 0.94 0.76 27.74
N SER A 674 1.36 -0.50 27.84
CA SER A 674 2.76 -0.86 28.10
C SER A 674 3.65 -0.46 26.93
N THR A 675 4.84 0.08 27.19
CA THR A 675 5.79 0.40 26.12
C THR A 675 6.10 -0.82 25.25
N LYS A 676 6.21 -2.02 25.83
CA LYS A 676 6.53 -3.26 25.09
C LYS A 676 5.43 -3.70 24.12
N GLU A 677 4.23 -3.19 24.32
CA GLU A 677 3.06 -3.51 23.52
C GLU A 677 2.93 -2.60 22.29
N LEU A 678 3.69 -1.51 22.21
CA LEU A 678 3.63 -0.54 21.11
C LEU A 678 4.41 -1.00 19.88
N LEU A 679 4.08 -2.19 19.36
CA LEU A 679 4.55 -2.66 18.07
C LEU A 679 3.81 -1.94 16.94
N GLU A 680 4.41 -1.89 15.74
CA GLU A 680 3.89 -1.16 14.57
C GLU A 680 2.41 -1.49 14.28
N GLU A 681 2.09 -2.77 14.08
CA GLU A 681 0.73 -3.22 13.75
C GLU A 681 -0.30 -2.88 14.82
N ARG A 682 0.08 -3.00 16.10
CA ARG A 682 -0.82 -2.68 17.21
C ARG A 682 -1.08 -1.18 17.29
N LEU A 683 -0.06 -0.35 17.07
CA LEU A 683 -0.24 1.09 17.03
C LEU A 683 -1.17 1.50 15.87
N LEU A 684 -1.00 0.92 14.69
CA LEU A 684 -1.88 1.16 13.55
C LEU A 684 -3.33 0.74 13.84
N GLY A 685 -3.54 -0.41 14.49
CA GLY A 685 -4.85 -0.87 14.93
C GLY A 685 -5.50 0.07 15.96
N LEU A 686 -4.72 0.55 16.93
CA LEU A 686 -5.19 1.52 17.93
C LEU A 686 -5.56 2.86 17.31
N MET A 687 -4.81 3.33 16.31
CA MET A 687 -5.11 4.57 15.58
C MET A 687 -6.48 4.52 14.92
N GLU A 688 -6.87 3.40 14.33
CA GLU A 688 -8.20 3.26 13.70
C GLU A 688 -9.39 3.33 14.67
N GLN A 689 -9.14 2.99 15.94
CA GLN A 689 -10.19 2.90 16.96
C GLN A 689 -10.25 4.13 17.86
N ALA A 690 -9.17 4.91 17.93
CA ALA A 690 -9.08 6.09 18.78
C ALA A 690 -9.59 7.36 18.08
N SER A 691 -10.05 8.33 18.87
CA SER A 691 -10.30 9.70 18.41
C SER A 691 -9.15 10.65 18.74
N LEU A 692 -8.24 10.23 19.63
CA LEU A 692 -7.06 10.98 20.05
C LEU A 692 -5.86 10.06 20.24
N LEU A 693 -4.71 10.44 19.70
CA LEU A 693 -3.42 9.79 19.91
C LEU A 693 -2.42 10.81 20.46
N HIS A 694 -1.79 10.49 21.57
CA HIS A 694 -0.67 11.22 22.15
C HIS A 694 0.53 10.29 22.30
N LEU A 695 1.63 10.61 21.62
CA LEU A 695 2.86 9.83 21.62
C LEU A 695 4.05 10.71 21.94
N SER A 696 4.82 10.31 22.95
CA SER A 696 6.10 10.92 23.32
C SER A 696 7.22 9.91 23.07
N ALA A 697 8.06 10.18 22.07
CA ALA A 697 9.04 9.23 21.55
C ALA A 697 10.16 9.91 20.74
N HIS A 698 11.17 9.14 20.34
CA HIS A 698 12.15 9.61 19.36
C HIS A 698 11.55 9.62 17.95
N GLY A 699 11.77 10.72 17.23
CA GLY A 699 11.56 10.81 15.79
C GLY A 699 12.90 10.82 15.09
N GLU A 700 12.99 10.11 13.97
CA GLU A 700 14.17 10.08 13.12
C GLU A 700 13.85 10.57 11.71
N THR A 701 14.77 11.36 11.15
CA THR A 701 14.78 11.72 9.74
C THR A 701 16.13 11.34 9.16
N THR A 702 16.15 10.30 8.34
CA THR A 702 17.35 9.90 7.57
C THR A 702 17.25 10.36 6.12
N ALA A 703 18.30 10.10 5.33
CA ALA A 703 18.31 10.41 3.91
C ALA A 703 17.35 9.48 3.14
N GLY A 704 16.05 9.74 3.23
CA GLY A 704 15.01 8.99 2.54
C GLY A 704 13.92 8.37 3.42
N GLU A 705 13.91 8.64 4.73
CA GLU A 705 12.89 8.07 5.62
C GLU A 705 12.64 8.96 6.84
N GLU A 706 11.36 9.22 7.11
CA GLU A 706 10.86 9.78 8.35
C GLU A 706 10.20 8.66 9.17
N ALA A 707 10.65 8.45 10.40
CA ALA A 707 10.21 7.34 11.23
C ALA A 707 9.95 7.74 12.68
N LEU A 708 8.86 7.24 13.25
CA LEU A 708 8.68 7.15 14.69
C LEU A 708 9.41 5.89 15.18
N LEU A 709 10.29 6.04 16.17
CA LEU A 709 11.02 4.90 16.71
C LEU A 709 10.17 4.15 17.74
N LEU A 710 10.01 2.85 17.52
CA LEU A 710 9.25 1.94 18.36
C LEU A 710 10.20 1.02 19.15
N PRO A 711 9.70 0.28 20.16
CA PRO A 711 10.49 -0.74 20.86
C PRO A 711 11.06 -1.80 19.91
N GLU A 712 12.04 -2.57 20.39
CA GLU A 712 12.60 -3.72 19.65
C GLU A 712 13.17 -3.38 18.26
N ARG A 713 13.65 -2.13 18.10
CA ARG A 713 14.18 -1.57 16.83
C ARG A 713 13.14 -1.48 15.70
N GLN A 714 11.85 -1.59 16.03
CA GLN A 714 10.79 -1.33 15.07
C GLN A 714 10.69 0.17 14.78
N ARG A 715 10.13 0.50 13.62
CA ARG A 715 9.97 1.87 13.12
C ARG A 715 8.59 1.95 12.50
N LEU A 716 7.80 2.96 12.85
CA LEU A 716 6.62 3.31 12.08
C LEU A 716 7.02 4.43 11.10
N THR A 717 7.01 4.12 9.81
CA THR A 717 7.39 5.05 8.73
C THR A 717 6.17 5.65 8.06
N THR A 718 6.37 6.69 7.25
CA THR A 718 5.31 7.20 6.36
C THR A 718 4.82 6.15 5.37
N GLU A 719 5.66 5.17 5.00
CA GLU A 719 5.25 4.12 4.07
C GLU A 719 4.26 3.16 4.71
N ASP A 720 4.44 2.83 5.98
CA ASP A 720 3.53 1.92 6.69
C ASP A 720 2.14 2.57 6.84
N LEU A 721 2.08 3.90 7.00
CA LEU A 721 0.83 4.66 6.92
C LEU A 721 0.21 4.65 5.52
N LEU A 722 1.01 4.78 4.46
CA LEU A 722 0.50 4.80 3.09
C LEU A 722 0.10 3.41 2.57
N ARG A 723 0.62 2.34 3.17
CA ARG A 723 0.26 0.95 2.86
C ARG A 723 -1.11 0.55 3.42
N ARG A 724 -1.55 1.21 4.49
CA ARG A 724 -2.79 0.88 5.18
C ARG A 724 -3.89 1.86 4.78
N HIS A 725 -5.07 1.31 4.49
CA HIS A 725 -6.25 2.12 4.25
C HIS A 725 -6.88 2.52 5.59
N PHE A 726 -6.88 3.82 5.91
CA PHE A 726 -7.55 4.35 7.09
C PHE A 726 -8.89 4.98 6.71
N THR A 727 -9.96 4.52 7.36
CA THR A 727 -11.28 5.14 7.22
C THR A 727 -11.36 6.51 7.88
N GLN A 728 -10.68 6.65 9.02
CA GLN A 728 -10.48 7.89 9.77
C GLN A 728 -9.26 7.69 10.67
N LEU A 729 -8.51 8.77 10.91
CA LEU A 729 -7.45 8.80 11.92
C LEU A 729 -7.80 9.76 13.07
N PRO A 730 -7.20 9.56 14.26
CA PRO A 730 -7.46 10.40 15.41
C PRO A 730 -6.84 11.78 15.21
N PHE A 731 -7.19 12.74 16.07
CA PHE A 731 -6.28 13.87 16.29
C PHE A 731 -4.99 13.36 16.93
N ILE A 732 -3.84 13.82 16.42
CA ILE A 732 -2.54 13.28 16.82
C ILE A 732 -1.66 14.38 17.41
N TYR A 733 -1.09 14.11 18.58
CA TYR A 733 -0.02 14.89 19.18
C TYR A 733 1.25 14.02 19.21
N LEU A 734 2.19 14.32 18.31
CA LEU A 734 3.49 13.65 18.22
C LEU A 734 4.54 14.51 18.91
N ASP A 735 4.86 14.20 20.15
CA ASP A 735 5.99 14.82 20.82
C ASP A 735 7.30 14.11 20.45
N THR A 736 7.80 14.46 19.28
CA THR A 736 8.91 13.76 18.59
C THR A 736 9.76 14.77 17.83
N CYS A 737 11.04 14.47 17.64
CA CYS A 737 11.95 15.31 16.84
C CYS A 737 11.62 15.22 15.34
N PHE A 738 11.66 16.34 14.63
CA PHE A 738 11.59 16.46 13.15
C PHE A 738 10.32 15.97 12.42
N LEU A 739 9.40 15.25 13.06
CA LEU A 739 8.23 14.65 12.39
C LEU A 739 7.16 15.67 11.94
N GLY A 740 7.34 16.97 12.26
CA GLY A 740 6.53 18.06 11.72
C GLY A 740 7.08 18.67 10.42
N ALA A 741 8.31 18.35 10.03
CA ALA A 741 8.91 18.78 8.78
C ALA A 741 8.64 17.77 7.66
N SER A 742 8.76 18.23 6.41
CA SER A 742 8.69 17.35 5.26
C SER A 742 9.94 17.45 4.39
N ARG A 743 10.03 16.53 3.45
CA ARG A 743 10.98 16.51 2.35
C ARG A 743 10.21 16.56 1.03
N TYR A 744 10.68 17.36 0.09
CA TYR A 744 10.14 17.37 -1.25
C TYR A 744 10.79 16.28 -2.10
N LEU A 745 9.98 15.46 -2.77
CA LEU A 745 10.46 14.36 -3.62
C LEU A 745 10.36 14.67 -5.12
N GLY A 746 9.60 15.70 -5.50
CA GLY A 746 9.33 16.05 -6.90
C GLY A 746 7.86 15.83 -7.28
N GLY A 747 7.39 16.52 -8.33
CA GLY A 747 6.07 16.25 -8.92
C GLY A 747 4.89 16.51 -7.98
N GLY A 748 5.08 17.38 -7.00
CA GLY A 748 4.08 17.70 -5.96
C GLY A 748 4.03 16.71 -4.80
N VAL A 749 4.89 15.69 -4.80
CA VAL A 749 5.03 14.76 -3.69
C VAL A 749 5.93 15.37 -2.63
N SER A 750 5.39 15.45 -1.40
CA SER A 750 6.16 15.70 -0.20
C SER A 750 5.95 14.55 0.78
N ARG A 751 7.01 14.16 1.48
CA ARG A 751 6.98 13.09 2.48
C ARG A 751 7.34 13.66 3.84
N GLY A 752 6.45 13.48 4.81
CA GLY A 752 6.62 13.97 6.17
C GLY A 752 5.48 13.47 7.04
N MET A 753 5.81 12.90 8.20
CA MET A 753 4.87 12.17 9.06
C MET A 753 3.60 12.98 9.36
N ALA A 754 3.72 14.24 9.78
CA ALA A 754 2.56 15.07 10.11
C ALA A 754 1.63 15.31 8.92
N PHE A 755 2.17 15.61 7.74
CA PHE A 755 1.35 15.83 6.54
C PHE A 755 0.76 14.54 6.00
N THR A 756 1.52 13.44 5.99
CA THR A 756 1.01 12.11 5.62
C THR A 756 -0.17 11.72 6.52
N LEU A 757 -0.07 11.90 7.84
CA LEU A 757 -1.17 11.61 8.76
C LEU A 757 -2.44 12.42 8.46
N VAL A 758 -2.30 13.73 8.18
CA VAL A 758 -3.45 14.57 7.80
C VAL A 758 -4.03 14.15 6.44
N GLU A 759 -3.18 13.82 5.46
CA GLU A 759 -3.58 13.33 4.14
C GLU A 759 -4.30 11.97 4.24
N THR A 760 -3.89 11.10 5.17
CA THR A 760 -4.53 9.82 5.47
C THR A 760 -5.76 9.93 6.39
N GLY A 761 -6.20 11.15 6.73
CA GLY A 761 -7.49 11.37 7.37
C GLY A 761 -7.45 11.90 8.82
N ALA A 762 -6.28 12.24 9.37
CA ALA A 762 -6.22 12.89 10.68
C ALA A 762 -6.78 14.33 10.57
N PRO A 763 -7.66 14.79 11.49
CA PRO A 763 -8.24 16.12 11.41
C PRO A 763 -7.19 17.23 11.63
N ALA A 764 -6.24 16.98 12.54
CA ALA A 764 -5.06 17.81 12.75
C ALA A 764 -3.97 16.98 13.45
N VAL A 765 -2.72 17.38 13.23
CA VAL A 765 -1.53 16.80 13.85
C VAL A 765 -0.68 17.91 14.45
N ILE A 766 -0.25 17.75 15.70
CA ILE A 766 0.76 18.58 16.33
C ILE A 766 2.08 17.80 16.34
N ALA A 767 3.15 18.38 15.80
CA ALA A 767 4.47 17.75 15.70
C ALA A 767 5.58 18.82 15.69
N ASN A 768 6.86 18.44 15.78
CA ASN A 768 7.97 19.39 15.84
C ASN A 768 8.78 19.47 14.53
N LEU A 769 9.11 20.68 14.07
CA LEU A 769 9.94 20.94 12.87
C LEU A 769 11.43 20.66 13.08
N THR A 770 11.90 20.81 14.31
CA THR A 770 13.31 20.65 14.72
C THR A 770 13.36 19.66 15.89
N PRO A 771 14.54 19.32 16.43
CA PRO A 771 14.60 18.65 17.72
C PRO A 771 13.88 19.48 18.78
N VAL A 772 13.51 18.85 19.89
CA VAL A 772 12.94 19.51 21.07
C VAL A 772 13.59 18.96 22.33
N VAL A 773 13.60 19.77 23.39
CA VAL A 773 14.07 19.34 24.71
C VAL A 773 12.93 18.65 25.43
N ASP A 774 13.12 17.39 25.80
CA ASP A 774 12.14 16.50 26.43
C ASP A 774 11.30 17.17 27.55
N GLU A 775 11.94 17.80 28.55
CA GLU A 775 11.24 18.51 29.63
C GLU A 775 10.29 19.63 29.13
N ASN A 776 10.76 20.41 28.15
CA ASN A 776 9.99 21.54 27.62
C ASN A 776 8.82 21.07 26.78
N ALA A 777 9.02 19.99 26.04
CA ALA A 777 8.04 19.36 25.18
C ALA A 777 6.87 18.83 26.02
N ALA A 778 7.18 18.09 27.09
CA ALA A 778 6.21 17.66 28.09
C ALA A 778 5.46 18.82 28.77
N THR A 779 6.15 19.92 29.07
CA THR A 779 5.53 21.12 29.66
C THR A 779 4.51 21.74 28.70
N LEU A 780 4.84 21.84 27.42
CA LEU A 780 3.96 22.37 26.38
C LEU A 780 2.75 21.46 26.15
N ALA A 781 2.95 20.14 26.08
CA ALA A 781 1.88 19.16 25.89
C ALA A 781 0.84 19.22 27.02
N LEU A 782 1.30 19.29 28.28
CA LEU A 782 0.40 19.41 29.43
C LEU A 782 -0.37 20.74 29.43
N ALA A 783 0.27 21.85 29.03
CA ALA A 783 -0.42 23.13 28.88
C ALA A 783 -1.46 23.07 27.76
N PHE A 784 -1.12 22.45 26.63
CA PHE A 784 -2.04 22.24 25.50
C PHE A 784 -3.32 21.50 25.94
N TYR A 785 -3.21 20.34 26.59
CA TYR A 785 -4.40 19.57 26.99
C TYR A 785 -5.26 20.24 28.05
N ARG A 786 -4.71 21.15 28.87
CA ARG A 786 -5.53 21.99 29.76
C ARG A 786 -6.43 22.93 28.97
N TYR A 787 -5.91 23.55 27.92
CA TYR A 787 -6.67 24.48 27.09
C TYR A 787 -7.57 23.79 26.07
N ALA A 788 -7.20 22.61 25.57
CA ALA A 788 -7.98 21.86 24.58
C ALA A 788 -9.36 21.40 25.08
N GLN A 789 -9.59 21.43 26.40
CA GLN A 789 -10.92 21.20 27.01
C GLN A 789 -11.96 22.26 26.63
N ALA A 790 -11.50 23.49 26.42
CA ALA A 790 -12.35 24.68 26.32
C ALA A 790 -12.10 25.47 25.03
N HIS A 791 -11.19 25.00 24.17
CA HIS A 791 -10.80 25.70 22.95
C HIS A 791 -10.48 24.71 21.82
N PRO A 792 -10.67 25.11 20.56
CA PRO A 792 -10.13 24.38 19.41
C PRO A 792 -8.62 24.19 19.52
N VAL A 793 -8.10 23.14 18.88
CA VAL A 793 -6.70 22.71 19.00
C VAL A 793 -5.71 23.82 18.65
N GLY A 794 -6.00 24.67 17.67
CA GLY A 794 -5.13 25.79 17.30
C GLY A 794 -5.04 26.87 18.40
N GLU A 795 -6.16 27.22 19.01
CA GLU A 795 -6.21 28.18 20.11
C GLU A 795 -5.63 27.60 21.41
N ALA A 796 -5.84 26.31 21.64
CA ALA A 796 -5.23 25.59 22.76
C ALA A 796 -3.69 25.61 22.67
N LEU A 797 -3.12 25.35 21.48
CA LEU A 797 -1.68 25.41 21.26
C LEU A 797 -1.13 26.84 21.42
N ARG A 798 -1.82 27.85 20.90
CA ARG A 798 -1.44 29.27 21.08
C ARG A 798 -1.37 29.65 22.56
N ARG A 799 -2.37 29.27 23.35
CA ARG A 799 -2.41 29.54 24.80
C ARG A 799 -1.34 28.77 25.57
N ALA A 800 -1.08 27.52 25.19
CA ALA A 800 0.00 26.73 25.75
C ALA A 800 1.36 27.42 25.55
N ARG A 801 1.64 27.92 24.33
CA ARG A 801 2.86 28.71 24.05
C ARG A 801 2.95 29.97 24.89
N MET A 802 1.84 30.68 25.07
CA MET A 802 1.81 31.88 25.94
C MET A 802 2.16 31.55 27.40
N GLU A 803 1.60 30.46 27.93
CA GLU A 803 1.88 30.00 29.30
C GLU A 803 3.36 29.65 29.45
N VAL A 804 3.89 28.81 28.55
CA VAL A 804 5.30 28.41 28.54
C VAL A 804 6.24 29.61 28.37
N TYR A 805 5.88 30.58 27.54
CA TYR A 805 6.65 31.82 27.37
C TYR A 805 6.62 32.71 28.62
N ALA A 806 5.46 32.83 29.28
CA ALA A 806 5.31 33.60 30.51
C ALA A 806 6.14 33.01 31.68
N ASP A 807 6.36 31.69 31.66
CA ASP A 807 7.25 30.98 32.59
C ASP A 807 8.75 31.19 32.30
N GLY A 808 9.08 32.00 31.28
CA GLY A 808 10.45 32.41 30.97
C GLY A 808 11.23 31.45 30.08
N ARG A 809 10.56 30.45 29.46
CA ARG A 809 11.18 29.55 28.49
C ARG A 809 11.45 30.27 27.16
N LEU A 810 12.60 29.98 26.55
CA LEU A 810 13.02 30.60 25.29
C LEU A 810 12.07 30.26 24.12
N PRO A 811 11.91 31.16 23.13
CA PRO A 811 11.02 30.93 21.99
C PRO A 811 11.26 29.63 21.21
N VAL A 812 12.52 29.22 21.07
CA VAL A 812 12.89 27.97 20.36
C VAL A 812 12.28 26.71 20.99
N TYR A 813 11.92 26.73 22.27
CA TYR A 813 11.36 25.57 22.96
C TYR A 813 9.88 25.29 22.65
N TRP A 814 9.16 26.26 22.07
CA TRP A 814 7.74 26.11 21.75
C TRP A 814 7.39 26.53 20.32
N GLY A 815 8.30 27.24 19.64
CA GLY A 815 8.12 27.73 18.28
C GLY A 815 8.41 26.68 17.19
N ALA A 816 9.07 25.58 17.55
CA ALA A 816 9.31 24.44 16.66
C ALA A 816 8.12 23.48 16.59
N THR A 817 7.29 23.42 17.62
CA THR A 817 6.03 22.66 17.62
C THR A 817 5.06 23.35 16.68
N VAL A 818 4.50 22.65 15.70
CA VAL A 818 3.60 23.19 14.67
C VAL A 818 2.31 22.39 14.61
N LEU A 819 1.27 22.99 14.05
CA LEU A 819 -0.02 22.35 13.80
C LEU A 819 -0.23 22.18 12.30
N ALA A 820 -0.37 20.95 11.84
CA ALA A 820 -0.82 20.62 10.48
C ALA A 820 -2.30 20.23 10.50
N GLY A 821 -3.08 20.66 9.51
CA GLY A 821 -4.52 20.37 9.40
C GLY A 821 -5.42 21.47 9.97
N ASP A 822 -6.57 21.08 10.53
CA ASP A 822 -7.64 22.00 10.93
C ASP A 822 -7.38 22.66 12.31
N PRO A 823 -7.06 23.98 12.38
CA PRO A 823 -6.90 24.65 13.67
C PRO A 823 -8.20 24.80 14.46
N LEU A 824 -9.35 24.67 13.80
CA LEU A 824 -10.68 24.82 14.40
C LEU A 824 -11.23 23.49 14.89
N TYR A 825 -10.50 22.38 14.72
CA TYR A 825 -10.91 21.09 15.25
C TYR A 825 -11.06 21.15 16.77
N VAL A 826 -12.12 20.54 17.26
CA VAL A 826 -12.47 20.48 18.68
C VAL A 826 -12.47 19.02 19.11
N LEU A 827 -11.72 18.72 20.17
CA LEU A 827 -11.67 17.37 20.72
C LEU A 827 -13.07 16.92 21.17
N PRO A 828 -13.45 15.64 20.97
CA PRO A 828 -14.71 15.08 21.44
C PRO A 828 -15.08 15.48 22.88
N GLY A 829 -16.27 16.08 23.01
CA GLY A 829 -16.85 16.53 24.27
C GLY A 829 -16.15 17.71 24.96
N ALA A 830 -15.27 18.43 24.27
CA ALA A 830 -14.87 19.78 24.67
C ALA A 830 -16.05 20.76 24.51
N HIS A 831 -16.13 21.74 25.39
CA HIS A 831 -17.19 22.76 25.41
C HIS A 831 -16.55 24.14 25.18
N PRO A 832 -16.37 24.53 23.92
CA PRO A 832 -15.62 25.74 23.64
C PRO A 832 -16.35 26.99 24.18
N GLU A 833 -15.61 27.86 24.88
CA GLU A 833 -16.17 29.07 25.53
C GLU A 833 -16.79 30.05 24.52
N SER A 834 -16.30 30.00 23.28
CA SER A 834 -16.91 30.65 22.12
C SER A 834 -17.64 29.59 21.29
N PRO A 835 -18.84 29.87 20.75
CA PRO A 835 -19.48 28.95 19.82
C PRO A 835 -18.51 28.69 18.68
N VAL A 836 -18.12 27.42 18.50
CA VAL A 836 -17.61 26.94 17.21
C VAL A 836 -18.64 27.40 16.21
N HIS A 837 -18.21 28.20 15.24
CA HIS A 837 -19.13 28.79 14.28
C HIS A 837 -20.01 27.68 13.72
N LYS A 838 -21.33 27.83 13.89
CA LYS A 838 -22.29 26.89 13.31
C LYS A 838 -22.00 26.83 11.81
N PRO A 839 -22.09 25.64 11.17
CA PRO A 839 -22.08 25.56 9.72
C PRO A 839 -23.04 26.60 9.16
N SER A 840 -22.71 27.22 8.03
CA SER A 840 -23.67 28.12 7.37
C SER A 840 -24.99 27.36 7.17
N GLU A 841 -26.12 28.06 7.18
CA GLU A 841 -27.42 27.42 6.89
C GLU A 841 -27.38 26.66 5.55
N ALA A 842 -26.56 27.14 4.60
CA ALA A 842 -26.25 26.50 3.34
C ALA A 842 -25.53 25.14 3.49
N ILE A 843 -24.44 25.09 4.27
CA ILE A 843 -23.69 23.85 4.54
C ILE A 843 -24.57 22.81 5.24
N GLN A 844 -25.35 23.25 6.24
CA GLN A 844 -26.30 22.36 6.93
C GLN A 844 -27.39 21.85 5.97
N ALA A 845 -27.95 22.72 5.13
CA ALA A 845 -28.97 22.32 4.17
C ALA A 845 -28.43 21.35 3.11
N LEU A 846 -27.18 21.52 2.68
CA LEU A 846 -26.49 20.59 1.79
C LEU A 846 -26.25 19.24 2.48
N GLY A 847 -25.76 19.21 3.72
CA GLY A 847 -25.60 17.98 4.51
C GLY A 847 -26.93 17.22 4.69
N ASP A 848 -27.99 17.94 5.10
CA ASP A 848 -29.34 17.37 5.21
C ASP A 848 -29.83 16.82 3.86
N MET A 849 -29.50 17.51 2.74
CA MET A 849 -29.91 17.11 1.40
C MET A 849 -29.25 15.81 1.01
N LEU A 850 -27.92 15.75 1.16
CA LEU A 850 -27.16 14.56 0.83
C LEU A 850 -27.53 13.38 1.75
N ALA A 851 -27.86 13.62 3.02
CA ALA A 851 -28.37 12.60 3.95
C ALA A 851 -29.74 12.01 3.54
N VAL A 852 -30.62 12.82 2.90
CA VAL A 852 -31.90 12.31 2.37
C VAL A 852 -31.71 11.52 1.07
N VAL A 853 -30.78 11.91 0.18
CA VAL A 853 -30.45 11.14 -1.03
C VAL A 853 -29.98 9.73 -0.64
N THR A 854 -29.23 9.64 0.46
CA THR A 854 -28.42 8.48 0.84
C THR A 854 -29.10 7.50 1.78
N ASN A 855 -30.31 7.80 2.26
CA ASN A 855 -31.12 6.84 3.01
C ASN A 855 -31.74 5.78 2.05
N LEU A 856 -30.94 4.74 1.79
CA LEU A 856 -31.14 3.67 0.79
C LEU A 856 -32.45 2.87 0.90
N THR A 857 -33.15 2.91 2.03
CA THR A 857 -34.21 1.91 2.33
C THR A 857 -35.64 2.37 2.04
N LYS A 858 -35.87 3.66 1.78
CA LYS A 858 -37.14 4.22 1.28
C LYS A 858 -36.93 5.71 0.98
N ARG A 859 -36.95 6.09 -0.29
CA ARG A 859 -37.03 7.51 -0.67
C ARG A 859 -38.35 8.09 -0.18
N ASP A 860 -38.33 8.70 1.00
CA ASP A 860 -39.41 9.57 1.42
C ASP A 860 -39.41 10.79 0.48
N GLN A 861 -40.15 10.69 -0.63
CA GLN A 861 -40.31 11.79 -1.60
C GLN A 861 -40.75 13.10 -0.92
N LYS A 862 -41.39 13.02 0.25
CA LYS A 862 -41.78 14.18 1.04
C LYS A 862 -40.57 14.79 1.76
N ALA A 863 -39.69 13.96 2.33
CA ALA A 863 -38.42 14.41 2.90
C ALA A 863 -37.53 15.05 1.81
N TRP A 864 -37.42 14.41 0.64
CA TRP A 864 -36.69 14.95 -0.51
C TRP A 864 -37.16 16.35 -0.90
N LYS A 865 -38.45 16.50 -1.20
CA LYS A 865 -39.05 17.79 -1.59
C LYS A 865 -38.91 18.84 -0.50
N LYS A 866 -38.91 18.45 0.79
CA LYS A 866 -38.71 19.37 1.91
C LYS A 866 -37.28 19.88 1.94
N VAL A 867 -36.29 19.00 1.82
CA VAL A 867 -34.88 19.37 1.93
C VAL A 867 -34.39 20.09 0.68
N TYR A 868 -34.76 19.64 -0.52
CA TYR A 868 -34.46 20.37 -1.76
C TYR A 868 -35.00 21.81 -1.74
N ARG A 869 -36.22 22.02 -1.20
CA ARG A 869 -36.76 23.37 -0.99
C ARG A 869 -35.96 24.18 0.03
N ALA A 870 -35.44 23.56 1.08
CA ALA A 870 -34.60 24.22 2.07
C ALA A 870 -33.25 24.62 1.47
N ALA A 871 -32.57 23.71 0.76
CA ALA A 871 -31.32 23.99 0.05
C ALA A 871 -31.49 25.07 -1.02
N ARG A 872 -32.55 24.98 -1.83
CA ARG A 872 -32.90 26.04 -2.80
C ARG A 872 -33.15 27.39 -2.12
N LYS A 873 -33.85 27.41 -0.99
CA LYS A 873 -34.08 28.64 -0.23
C LYS A 873 -32.78 29.20 0.36
N ALA A 874 -31.87 28.34 0.80
CA ALA A 874 -30.52 28.75 1.24
C ALA A 874 -29.74 29.36 0.07
N TYR A 875 -29.81 28.77 -1.11
CA TYR A 875 -29.21 29.30 -2.34
C TYR A 875 -29.82 30.64 -2.75
N GLU A 876 -31.14 30.80 -2.62
CA GLU A 876 -31.82 32.09 -2.84
C GLU A 876 -31.39 33.16 -1.83
N HIS A 877 -30.88 32.77 -0.66
CA HIS A 877 -30.34 33.69 0.35
C HIS A 877 -28.88 34.05 0.08
N ASP A 878 -28.08 33.08 -0.36
CA ASP A 878 -26.66 33.23 -0.64
C ASP A 878 -26.29 32.55 -1.98
N PRO A 879 -26.50 33.25 -3.11
CA PRO A 879 -26.25 32.68 -4.44
C PRO A 879 -24.77 32.58 -4.78
N GLU A 880 -23.88 33.12 -3.95
CA GLU A 880 -22.42 33.09 -4.15
C GLU A 880 -21.77 31.84 -3.49
N ASP A 881 -22.53 31.05 -2.73
CA ASP A 881 -22.09 29.77 -2.15
C ASP A 881 -21.96 28.70 -3.25
N MET A 882 -20.78 28.64 -3.86
CA MET A 882 -20.45 27.68 -4.93
C MET A 882 -20.59 26.21 -4.48
N PRO A 883 -20.13 25.78 -3.28
CA PRO A 883 -20.41 24.44 -2.78
C PRO A 883 -21.91 24.09 -2.72
N LEU A 884 -22.76 24.99 -2.24
CA LEU A 884 -24.20 24.76 -2.22
C LEU A 884 -24.78 24.64 -3.64
N GLN A 885 -24.36 25.51 -4.56
CA GLN A 885 -24.79 25.46 -5.95
C GLN A 885 -24.35 24.15 -6.63
N ALA A 886 -23.10 23.76 -6.46
CA ALA A 886 -22.54 22.51 -6.96
C ALA A 886 -23.27 21.29 -6.38
N GLY A 887 -23.60 21.29 -5.09
CA GLY A 887 -24.41 20.26 -4.46
C GLY A 887 -25.84 20.16 -5.02
N LEU A 888 -26.49 21.29 -5.32
CA LEU A 888 -27.79 21.31 -5.99
C LEU A 888 -27.74 20.77 -7.42
N LEU A 889 -26.63 21.00 -8.14
CA LEU A 889 -26.40 20.48 -9.49
C LEU A 889 -26.09 18.98 -9.47
N TRP A 890 -25.29 18.53 -8.49
CA TRP A 890 -25.05 17.10 -8.27
C TRP A 890 -26.36 16.34 -8.03
N VAL A 891 -27.22 16.88 -7.16
CA VAL A 891 -28.55 16.32 -6.90
C VAL A 891 -29.42 16.27 -8.15
N GLN A 892 -29.35 17.30 -9.02
CA GLN A 892 -30.08 17.29 -10.28
C GLN A 892 -29.57 16.20 -11.23
N SER A 893 -28.25 16.01 -11.33
CA SER A 893 -27.67 14.97 -12.17
C SER A 893 -27.97 13.55 -11.64
N ILE A 894 -27.95 13.32 -10.33
CA ILE A 894 -28.37 12.02 -9.76
C ILE A 894 -29.83 11.70 -10.08
N ALA A 895 -30.71 12.70 -10.06
CA ALA A 895 -32.11 12.50 -10.43
C ALA A 895 -32.29 12.11 -11.91
N VAL A 896 -31.36 12.51 -12.79
CA VAL A 896 -31.34 12.07 -14.19
C VAL A 896 -30.89 10.61 -14.28
N LEU A 897 -29.83 10.20 -13.57
CA LEU A 897 -29.36 8.81 -13.54
C LEU A 897 -30.45 7.84 -13.07
N ASP A 898 -31.26 8.25 -12.09
CA ASP A 898 -32.38 7.45 -11.58
C ASP A 898 -33.49 7.17 -12.59
N GLU A 899 -33.64 8.02 -13.61
CA GLU A 899 -34.64 7.85 -14.67
C GLU A 899 -34.10 7.00 -15.83
N MET A 900 -32.81 6.65 -15.82
CA MET A 900 -32.15 5.84 -16.86
C MET A 900 -32.21 4.35 -16.52
N GLU A 901 -32.44 3.51 -17.55
CA GLU A 901 -32.28 2.05 -17.43
C GLU A 901 -30.79 1.70 -17.50
N PRO A 902 -30.32 0.63 -16.80
CA PRO A 902 -28.90 0.28 -16.81
C PRO A 902 -28.28 0.01 -18.19
N ALA A 903 -29.08 -0.46 -19.15
CA ALA A 903 -28.64 -0.70 -20.51
C ALA A 903 -28.44 0.59 -21.34
N ASP A 904 -28.90 1.74 -20.84
CA ASP A 904 -28.79 3.05 -21.48
C ASP A 904 -27.58 3.86 -20.94
N PHE A 905 -26.73 3.28 -20.08
CA PHE A 905 -25.53 3.91 -19.49
C PHE A 905 -24.38 4.19 -20.48
N TRP A 906 -24.64 4.25 -21.79
CA TRP A 906 -23.66 4.65 -22.83
C TRP A 906 -23.17 6.11 -22.72
N ILE A 907 -23.31 6.75 -21.55
CA ILE A 907 -22.78 8.07 -21.23
C ILE A 907 -21.78 7.92 -20.08
N ASP A 908 -20.68 7.18 -20.31
CA ASP A 908 -19.52 7.10 -19.39
C ASP A 908 -19.15 8.49 -18.86
N GLU A 909 -19.25 9.49 -19.73
CA GLU A 909 -18.91 10.88 -19.46
C GLU A 909 -19.79 11.55 -18.38
N GLU A 910 -21.10 11.28 -18.31
CA GLU A 910 -21.97 11.92 -17.30
C GLU A 910 -21.79 11.26 -15.92
N VAL A 911 -21.67 9.94 -15.86
CA VAL A 911 -21.36 9.24 -14.60
C VAL A 911 -19.99 9.67 -14.08
N GLU A 912 -19.00 9.82 -14.97
CA GLU A 912 -17.69 10.37 -14.64
C GLU A 912 -17.81 11.80 -14.07
N TRP A 913 -18.58 12.69 -14.71
CA TRP A 913 -18.77 14.06 -14.23
C TRP A 913 -19.48 14.12 -12.88
N ILE A 914 -20.48 13.28 -12.65
CA ILE A 914 -21.18 13.17 -11.37
C ILE A 914 -20.25 12.67 -10.28
N THR A 915 -19.42 11.66 -10.60
CA THR A 915 -18.43 11.09 -9.68
C THR A 915 -17.39 12.14 -9.29
N ARG A 916 -16.79 12.81 -10.27
CA ARG A 916 -15.81 13.88 -10.03
C ARG A 916 -16.39 15.07 -9.26
N LEU A 917 -17.64 15.44 -9.54
CA LEU A 917 -18.36 16.45 -8.77
C LEU A 917 -18.56 16.02 -7.31
N ALA A 918 -18.93 14.75 -7.08
CA ALA A 918 -19.04 14.21 -5.73
C ALA A 918 -17.71 14.24 -4.97
N ASP A 919 -16.61 13.95 -5.66
CA ASP A 919 -15.26 13.95 -5.08
C ASP A 919 -14.80 15.34 -4.66
N GLU A 920 -15.07 16.36 -5.48
CA GLU A 920 -14.79 17.76 -5.13
C GLU A 920 -15.71 18.27 -4.00
N LEU A 921 -16.93 17.75 -3.86
CA LEU A 921 -17.80 18.04 -2.71
C LEU A 921 -17.30 17.38 -1.41
N GLY A 922 -16.56 16.27 -1.51
CA GLY A 922 -15.94 15.60 -0.37
C GLY A 922 -16.93 14.98 0.63
N TYR A 923 -18.15 14.64 0.19
CA TYR A 923 -19.15 13.98 1.01
C TYR A 923 -19.23 12.50 0.67
N LEU A 924 -18.69 11.64 1.54
CA LEU A 924 -18.55 10.18 1.29
C LEU A 924 -19.82 9.51 0.76
N PRO A 925 -21.02 9.71 1.35
CA PRO A 925 -22.24 9.10 0.80
C PRO A 925 -22.58 9.57 -0.63
N ALA A 926 -22.26 10.81 -0.99
CA ALA A 926 -22.45 11.30 -2.37
C ALA A 926 -21.41 10.74 -3.33
N MET A 927 -20.18 10.48 -2.86
CA MET A 927 -19.13 9.83 -3.65
C MET A 927 -19.45 8.35 -3.93
N ALA A 928 -20.09 7.66 -2.97
CA ALA A 928 -20.42 6.24 -3.08
C ALA A 928 -21.50 5.98 -4.14
N ILE A 929 -22.54 6.81 -4.21
CA ILE A 929 -23.69 6.58 -5.10
C ILE A 929 -23.31 6.44 -6.58
N PRO A 930 -22.63 7.41 -7.24
CA PRO A 930 -22.31 7.29 -8.66
C PRO A 930 -21.31 6.16 -8.93
N ARG A 931 -20.42 5.84 -7.98
CA ARG A 931 -19.54 4.66 -8.05
C ARG A 931 -20.30 3.35 -7.97
N MET A 932 -21.40 3.27 -7.20
CA MET A 932 -22.30 2.11 -7.22
C MET A 932 -22.92 1.93 -8.60
N TYR A 933 -23.37 3.01 -9.24
CA TYR A 933 -23.87 2.94 -10.63
C TYR A 933 -22.79 2.50 -11.61
N ALA A 934 -21.57 3.06 -11.52
CA ALA A 934 -20.45 2.65 -12.37
C ALA A 934 -20.09 1.18 -12.18
N ALA A 935 -20.02 0.70 -10.93
CA ALA A 935 -19.74 -0.70 -10.62
C ALA A 935 -20.86 -1.65 -11.09
N ASP A 936 -22.13 -1.26 -10.93
CA ASP A 936 -23.26 -2.06 -11.42
C ASP A 936 -23.36 -2.07 -12.95
N ALA A 937 -22.97 -0.97 -13.63
CA ALA A 937 -22.87 -0.92 -15.08
C ALA A 937 -21.75 -1.83 -15.59
N ALA A 938 -20.55 -1.74 -15.00
CA ALA A 938 -19.43 -2.61 -15.32
C ALA A 938 -19.78 -4.11 -15.16
N LEU A 939 -20.44 -4.46 -14.04
CA LEU A 939 -20.95 -5.82 -13.79
C LEU A 939 -21.92 -6.30 -14.89
N ALA A 940 -22.72 -5.40 -15.47
CA ALA A 940 -23.67 -5.75 -16.52
C ALA A 940 -23.00 -5.96 -17.88
N GLU A 941 -21.87 -5.30 -18.14
CA GLU A 941 -21.08 -5.46 -19.37
C GLU A 941 -20.25 -6.75 -19.38
N GLY A 942 -19.84 -7.22 -18.20
CA GLY A 942 -19.06 -8.45 -18.04
C GLY A 942 -17.57 -8.31 -18.37
N ASP A 943 -17.03 -7.09 -18.28
CA ASP A 943 -15.58 -6.85 -18.27
C ASP A 943 -15.07 -6.99 -16.84
N ASP A 944 -14.52 -8.17 -16.52
CA ASP A 944 -14.08 -8.51 -15.16
C ASP A 944 -13.00 -7.55 -14.64
N GLU A 945 -12.08 -7.08 -15.50
CA GLU A 945 -10.97 -6.20 -15.10
C GLU A 945 -11.49 -4.79 -14.76
N TYR A 946 -12.29 -4.20 -15.65
CA TYR A 946 -12.90 -2.90 -15.39
C TYR A 946 -13.87 -2.95 -14.20
N THR A 947 -14.63 -4.04 -14.07
CA THR A 947 -15.55 -4.24 -12.95
C THR A 947 -14.83 -4.34 -11.62
N GLN A 948 -13.74 -5.11 -11.56
CA GLN A 948 -12.92 -5.21 -10.35
C GLN A 948 -12.42 -3.82 -9.94
N MET A 949 -11.87 -3.03 -10.87
CA MET A 949 -11.40 -1.67 -10.59
C MET A 949 -12.52 -0.76 -10.08
N ALA A 950 -13.70 -0.79 -10.69
CA ALA A 950 -14.85 0.02 -10.28
C ALA A 950 -15.38 -0.36 -8.87
N ILE A 951 -15.40 -1.65 -8.55
CA ILE A 951 -15.81 -2.12 -7.22
C ILE A 951 -14.76 -1.75 -6.16
N GLU A 952 -13.47 -1.88 -6.47
CA GLU A 952 -12.39 -1.52 -5.55
C GLU A 952 -12.42 -0.03 -5.20
N ASP A 953 -12.61 0.86 -6.18
CA ASP A 953 -12.80 2.30 -5.99
C ASP A 953 -14.03 2.62 -5.14
N LEU A 954 -15.17 1.94 -5.39
CA LEU A 954 -16.35 2.06 -4.55
C LEU A 954 -16.10 1.64 -3.09
N LEU A 955 -15.37 0.55 -2.88
CA LEU A 955 -15.11 0.02 -1.54
C LEU A 955 -14.25 0.97 -0.70
N GLU A 956 -13.33 1.74 -1.30
CA GLU A 956 -12.58 2.80 -0.59
C GLU A 956 -13.52 3.81 0.07
N ILE A 957 -14.64 4.14 -0.60
CA ILE A 957 -15.65 5.08 -0.08
C ILE A 957 -16.60 4.41 0.91
N LEU A 958 -16.95 3.14 0.70
CA LEU A 958 -17.88 2.40 1.56
C LEU A 958 -17.27 1.99 2.90
N ASP A 959 -15.96 1.73 2.97
CA ASP A 959 -15.24 1.38 4.20
C ASP A 959 -15.55 2.36 5.36
N PRO A 960 -15.33 3.69 5.25
CA PRO A 960 -15.66 4.63 6.31
C PRO A 960 -17.15 4.79 6.59
N LEU A 961 -18.01 4.57 5.58
CA LEU A 961 -19.47 4.67 5.74
C LEU A 961 -20.05 3.50 6.54
N SER A 962 -19.52 2.30 6.33
CA SER A 962 -19.98 1.08 6.99
C SER A 962 -19.87 1.14 8.52
N ARG A 963 -18.88 1.86 9.06
CA ARG A 963 -18.69 2.04 10.50
C ARG A 963 -19.73 2.96 11.14
N LYS A 964 -20.39 3.81 10.34
CA LYS A 964 -21.37 4.80 10.83
C LYS A 964 -22.82 4.31 10.77
N ASP A 965 -23.13 3.41 9.85
CA ASP A 965 -24.51 2.99 9.57
C ASP A 965 -24.58 1.53 9.05
N GLU A 966 -25.47 0.73 9.64
CA GLU A 966 -25.67 -0.68 9.26
C GLU A 966 -26.20 -0.86 7.83
N GLY A 967 -26.82 0.17 7.24
CA GLY A 967 -27.23 0.17 5.83
C GLY A 967 -26.02 0.18 4.90
N TRP A 968 -25.07 1.08 5.14
CA TRP A 968 -23.82 1.13 4.37
C TRP A 968 -22.95 -0.12 4.58
N ALA A 969 -22.93 -0.67 5.80
CA ALA A 969 -22.25 -1.94 6.06
C ALA A 969 -22.78 -3.10 5.20
N ARG A 970 -24.10 -3.18 5.02
CA ARG A 970 -24.73 -4.17 4.14
C ARG A 970 -24.42 -3.96 2.66
N VAL A 971 -24.42 -2.71 2.19
CA VAL A 971 -24.02 -2.39 0.80
C VAL A 971 -22.57 -2.79 0.55
N ARG A 972 -21.68 -2.42 1.47
CA ARG A 972 -20.27 -2.77 1.42
C ARG A 972 -20.04 -4.27 1.33
N LEU A 973 -20.66 -5.05 2.24
CA LEU A 973 -20.59 -6.50 2.22
C LEU A 973 -21.10 -7.07 0.87
N SER A 974 -22.20 -6.54 0.33
CA SER A 974 -22.70 -6.99 -0.98
C SER A 974 -21.67 -6.81 -2.10
N TYR A 975 -20.98 -5.66 -2.17
CA TYR A 975 -19.95 -5.43 -3.19
C TYR A 975 -18.65 -6.20 -2.94
N LEU A 976 -18.28 -6.46 -1.67
CA LEU A 976 -17.18 -7.36 -1.35
C LEU A 976 -17.46 -8.79 -1.87
N GLY A 977 -18.68 -9.30 -1.68
CA GLY A 977 -19.08 -10.60 -2.21
C GLY A 977 -19.03 -10.66 -3.74
N LYS A 978 -19.45 -9.58 -4.42
CA LYS A 978 -19.34 -9.44 -5.89
C LYS A 978 -17.88 -9.43 -6.35
N LEU A 979 -17.02 -8.65 -5.70
CA LEU A 979 -15.58 -8.59 -6.01
C LEU A 979 -14.92 -9.96 -5.88
N LYS A 980 -15.12 -10.63 -4.74
CA LYS A 980 -14.56 -11.96 -4.48
C LYS A 980 -15.02 -12.99 -5.51
N LYS A 981 -16.28 -12.91 -5.95
CA LYS A 981 -16.81 -13.77 -7.02
C LYS A 981 -16.09 -13.57 -8.34
N ILE A 982 -15.79 -12.32 -8.73
CA ILE A 982 -15.04 -12.00 -9.96
C ILE A 982 -13.60 -12.54 -9.84
N GLN A 983 -12.94 -12.29 -8.71
CA GLN A 983 -11.58 -12.78 -8.45
C GLN A 983 -11.52 -14.32 -8.57
N LEU A 984 -12.42 -15.03 -7.89
CA LEU A 984 -12.49 -16.50 -7.99
C LEU A 984 -12.78 -16.99 -9.41
N ALA A 985 -13.64 -16.30 -10.16
CA ALA A 985 -13.91 -16.64 -11.56
C ALA A 985 -12.67 -16.44 -12.44
N SER A 986 -11.89 -15.38 -12.22
CA SER A 986 -10.63 -15.12 -12.93
C SER A 986 -9.55 -16.18 -12.66
N GLU A 987 -9.59 -16.79 -11.47
CA GLU A 987 -8.75 -17.93 -11.07
C GLU A 987 -9.26 -19.28 -11.62
N GLY A 988 -10.39 -19.28 -12.34
CA GLY A 988 -11.03 -20.49 -12.87
C GLY A 988 -11.79 -21.31 -11.82
N ILE A 989 -12.08 -20.73 -10.65
CA ILE A 989 -12.80 -21.38 -9.56
C ILE A 989 -14.30 -21.19 -9.77
N GLU A 990 -14.93 -22.17 -10.42
CA GLU A 990 -16.38 -22.20 -10.62
C GLU A 990 -17.12 -22.80 -9.41
N ARG A 991 -18.29 -22.25 -9.08
CA ARG A 991 -19.20 -22.83 -8.09
C ARG A 991 -19.69 -24.19 -8.55
N ARG A 992 -19.44 -25.23 -7.75
CA ARG A 992 -19.95 -26.58 -7.99
C ARG A 992 -20.84 -27.02 -6.83
N TYR A 993 -22.04 -27.47 -7.18
CA TYR A 993 -22.97 -28.07 -6.24
C TYR A 993 -22.73 -29.59 -6.19
N MET A 994 -22.31 -30.09 -5.03
CA MET A 994 -22.13 -31.52 -4.79
C MET A 994 -23.48 -32.16 -4.44
N GLY A 995 -23.95 -33.12 -5.24
CA GLY A 995 -25.20 -33.87 -4.99
C GLY A 995 -26.24 -33.73 -6.11
N PRO A 996 -27.50 -34.15 -5.86
CA PRO A 996 -28.58 -33.95 -6.81
C PRO A 996 -28.81 -32.46 -7.04
N GLU A 997 -29.06 -32.08 -8.29
CA GLU A 997 -29.25 -30.68 -8.69
C GLU A 997 -30.38 -30.05 -7.86
N PRO A 998 -30.09 -29.01 -7.04
CA PRO A 998 -31.10 -28.39 -6.21
C PRO A 998 -32.16 -27.73 -7.09
N ASP A 999 -33.41 -27.66 -6.60
CA ASP A 999 -34.42 -26.83 -7.25
C ASP A 999 -34.00 -25.36 -7.25
N GLN A 1000 -34.63 -24.56 -8.13
CA GLN A 1000 -34.23 -23.16 -8.32
C GLN A 1000 -34.25 -22.34 -7.03
N GLU A 1001 -35.25 -22.53 -6.17
CA GLU A 1001 -35.38 -21.80 -4.90
C GLU A 1001 -34.26 -22.19 -3.92
N THR A 1002 -33.95 -23.49 -3.83
CA THR A 1002 -32.84 -23.99 -3.03
C THR A 1002 -31.50 -23.50 -3.58
N ARG A 1003 -31.33 -23.46 -4.90
CA ARG A 1003 -30.12 -22.96 -5.57
C ARG A 1003 -29.92 -21.47 -5.29
N GLU A 1004 -30.95 -20.65 -5.46
CA GLU A 1004 -30.93 -19.22 -5.14
C GLU A 1004 -30.57 -19.00 -3.66
N GLY A 1005 -31.21 -19.74 -2.74
CA GLY A 1005 -30.88 -19.66 -1.32
C GLY A 1005 -29.46 -20.11 -0.97
N MET A 1006 -28.90 -21.10 -1.68
CA MET A 1006 -27.50 -21.51 -1.51
C MET A 1006 -26.52 -20.48 -2.09
N ASP A 1007 -26.81 -19.92 -3.26
CA ASP A 1007 -26.02 -18.84 -3.86
C ASP A 1007 -25.98 -17.60 -2.95
N ASP A 1008 -27.11 -17.22 -2.33
CA ASP A 1008 -27.18 -16.12 -1.35
C ASP A 1008 -26.29 -16.37 -0.12
N ILE A 1009 -26.26 -17.62 0.39
CA ILE A 1009 -25.41 -18.00 1.52
C ILE A 1009 -23.93 -17.94 1.10
N VAL A 1010 -23.58 -18.44 -0.08
CA VAL A 1010 -22.21 -18.41 -0.58
C VAL A 1010 -21.75 -16.98 -0.85
N ASP A 1011 -22.60 -16.12 -1.43
CA ASP A 1011 -22.32 -14.70 -1.62
C ASP A 1011 -22.05 -13.99 -0.29
N LEU A 1012 -22.83 -14.29 0.75
CA LEU A 1012 -22.60 -13.77 2.10
C LEU A 1012 -21.28 -14.28 2.69
N LEU A 1013 -20.93 -15.56 2.49
CA LEU A 1013 -19.65 -16.11 2.95
C LEU A 1013 -18.47 -15.45 2.23
N TYR A 1014 -18.55 -15.25 0.92
CA TYR A 1014 -17.54 -14.52 0.14
C TYR A 1014 -17.41 -13.06 0.58
N ALA A 1015 -18.53 -12.42 0.90
CA ALA A 1015 -18.53 -11.06 1.43
C ALA A 1015 -17.82 -10.95 2.78
N VAL A 1016 -18.13 -11.87 3.70
CA VAL A 1016 -17.48 -11.92 5.02
C VAL A 1016 -15.99 -12.24 4.87
N ASP A 1017 -15.64 -13.15 3.97
CA ASP A 1017 -14.25 -13.50 3.68
C ASP A 1017 -13.45 -12.30 3.18
N ALA A 1018 -13.93 -11.65 2.11
CA ALA A 1018 -13.29 -10.47 1.55
C ALA A 1018 -13.23 -9.28 2.54
N ASP A 1019 -14.21 -9.16 3.45
CA ASP A 1019 -14.17 -8.15 4.51
C ASP A 1019 -12.99 -8.37 5.47
N GLN A 1020 -12.82 -9.61 5.91
CA GLN A 1020 -11.73 -10.00 6.80
C GLN A 1020 -10.36 -9.92 6.12
N GLU A 1021 -10.30 -10.28 4.82
CA GLU A 1021 -9.11 -10.07 4.00
C GLU A 1021 -8.70 -8.59 3.95
N ARG A 1022 -9.67 -7.70 3.72
CA ARG A 1022 -9.44 -6.26 3.63
C ARG A 1022 -9.09 -5.61 4.98
N ALA A 1023 -9.51 -6.20 6.09
CA ALA A 1023 -9.11 -5.76 7.43
C ALA A 1023 -7.61 -6.04 7.74
N GLY A 1024 -6.91 -6.78 6.87
CA GLY A 1024 -5.50 -7.13 7.04
C GLY A 1024 -5.27 -8.20 8.12
N GLU A 1025 -6.33 -8.88 8.54
CA GLU A 1025 -6.29 -9.91 9.58
C GLU A 1025 -6.15 -11.31 8.96
N ILE A 1026 -5.57 -11.44 7.76
CA ILE A 1026 -5.42 -12.75 7.12
C ILE A 1026 -4.34 -13.54 7.83
N SER A 1027 -4.68 -14.75 8.24
CA SER A 1027 -3.67 -15.73 8.63
C SER A 1027 -2.83 -16.10 7.42
N GLN A 1028 -1.65 -15.48 7.28
CA GLN A 1028 -0.69 -15.77 6.22
C GLN A 1028 0.39 -16.74 6.69
N LEU A 1029 1.04 -17.42 5.74
CA LEU A 1029 2.23 -18.21 6.05
C LEU A 1029 3.32 -17.29 6.60
N ARG A 1030 3.90 -17.69 7.73
CA ARG A 1030 5.10 -17.05 8.27
C ARG A 1030 6.27 -17.42 7.39
N ASP A 1031 6.95 -16.39 6.91
CA ASP A 1031 8.12 -16.49 6.03
C ASP A 1031 9.23 -17.37 6.62
N LEU A 1032 9.43 -17.29 7.93
CA LEU A 1032 10.52 -17.97 8.63
C LEU A 1032 10.00 -18.98 9.65
N GLU A 1033 10.33 -20.24 9.42
CA GLU A 1033 10.11 -21.32 10.38
C GLU A 1033 11.35 -21.51 11.29
N GLU A 1034 11.46 -20.68 12.34
CA GLU A 1034 12.55 -20.77 13.32
C GLU A 1034 12.16 -21.56 14.57
N THR A 1035 10.90 -21.41 14.97
CA THR A 1035 10.35 -22.01 16.18
C THR A 1035 9.35 -23.12 15.86
N LEU A 1036 8.96 -23.90 16.88
CA LEU A 1036 7.89 -24.89 16.72
C LEU A 1036 6.55 -24.18 16.46
N GLU A 1037 6.36 -23.01 17.05
CA GLU A 1037 5.21 -22.13 16.87
C GLU A 1037 5.04 -21.73 15.40
N ASP A 1038 6.13 -21.38 14.71
CA ASP A 1038 6.08 -20.99 13.29
C ASP A 1038 5.70 -22.18 12.39
N ILE A 1039 6.32 -23.34 12.62
CA ILE A 1039 6.00 -24.56 11.87
C ILE A 1039 4.54 -24.97 12.10
N ALA A 1040 4.07 -24.87 13.35
CA ALA A 1040 2.70 -25.22 13.69
C ALA A 1040 1.69 -24.25 13.07
N TRP A 1041 1.98 -22.95 13.09
CA TRP A 1041 1.19 -21.92 12.42
C TRP A 1041 1.09 -22.21 10.92
N ASN A 1042 2.21 -22.39 10.23
CA ASN A 1042 2.23 -22.66 8.81
C ASN A 1042 1.50 -23.96 8.45
N ALA A 1043 1.63 -25.00 9.27
CA ALA A 1043 0.90 -26.26 9.05
C ALA A 1043 -0.63 -26.11 9.18
N VAL A 1044 -1.10 -25.18 10.01
CA VAL A 1044 -2.52 -24.88 10.14
C VAL A 1044 -3.00 -24.02 8.97
N VAL A 1045 -2.26 -22.95 8.66
CA VAL A 1045 -2.63 -21.97 7.64
C VAL A 1045 -2.60 -22.57 6.23
N ILE A 1046 -1.63 -23.43 5.93
CA ILE A 1046 -1.49 -24.00 4.58
C ILE A 1046 -2.66 -24.90 4.16
N GLY A 1047 -3.36 -25.52 5.11
CA GLY A 1047 -4.50 -26.36 4.80
C GLY A 1047 -5.78 -25.58 4.50
N HIS A 1048 -5.74 -24.24 4.59
CA HIS A 1048 -6.91 -23.37 4.46
C HIS A 1048 -7.07 -22.76 3.06
N PRO A 1049 -8.31 -22.58 2.55
CA PRO A 1049 -9.52 -23.30 2.93
C PRO A 1049 -9.51 -24.66 2.21
N ASN A 1050 -9.26 -25.73 2.95
CA ASN A 1050 -9.24 -27.10 2.45
C ASN A 1050 -8.33 -27.32 1.21
N ARG A 1051 -7.10 -26.76 1.24
CA ARG A 1051 -6.11 -26.88 0.14
C ARG A 1051 -5.77 -28.36 -0.20
N PHE A 1052 -5.99 -29.26 0.76
CA PHE A 1052 -5.86 -30.72 0.60
C PHE A 1052 -7.25 -31.39 0.55
N GLU A 1053 -7.88 -31.38 -0.62
CA GLU A 1053 -9.23 -31.89 -0.83
C GLU A 1053 -9.33 -33.40 -0.55
N ALA A 1054 -8.29 -34.16 -0.90
CA ALA A 1054 -8.29 -35.61 -0.78
C ALA A 1054 -7.46 -36.10 0.43
N PRO A 1055 -7.93 -37.14 1.16
CA PRO A 1055 -7.20 -37.77 2.26
C PRO A 1055 -5.70 -38.09 2.01
N PRO A 1056 -5.28 -38.60 0.82
CA PRO A 1056 -3.87 -38.85 0.54
C PRO A 1056 -2.99 -37.61 0.50
N GLU A 1057 -3.55 -36.47 0.08
CA GLU A 1057 -2.84 -35.19 -0.05
C GLU A 1057 -2.46 -34.70 1.36
N ALA A 1058 -3.43 -34.68 2.26
CA ALA A 1058 -3.26 -34.36 3.68
C ALA A 1058 -2.25 -35.30 4.36
N ALA A 1059 -2.33 -36.60 4.08
CA ALA A 1059 -1.39 -37.60 4.60
C ALA A 1059 0.05 -37.32 4.15
N THR A 1060 0.24 -37.03 2.86
CA THR A 1060 1.56 -36.75 2.27
C THR A 1060 2.16 -35.47 2.86
N PHE A 1061 1.36 -34.41 3.01
CA PHE A 1061 1.81 -33.19 3.69
C PHE A 1061 2.28 -33.48 5.12
N CYS A 1062 1.52 -34.28 5.88
CA CYS A 1062 1.86 -34.61 7.26
C CYS A 1062 3.13 -35.46 7.39
N GLN A 1063 3.47 -36.26 6.37
CA GLN A 1063 4.74 -36.97 6.30
C GLN A 1063 5.92 -35.99 6.14
N GLU A 1064 5.80 -35.01 5.24
CA GLU A 1064 6.78 -33.93 5.09
C GLU A 1064 6.92 -33.10 6.36
N LEU A 1065 5.79 -32.77 7.01
CA LEU A 1065 5.78 -32.05 8.28
C LEU A 1065 6.49 -32.84 9.39
N ALA A 1066 6.19 -34.14 9.53
CA ALA A 1066 6.86 -35.01 10.51
C ALA A 1066 8.37 -35.09 10.26
N GLN A 1067 8.77 -35.18 8.98
CA GLN A 1067 10.18 -35.15 8.59
C GLN A 1067 10.83 -33.81 8.93
N LYS A 1068 10.16 -32.69 8.62
CA LYS A 1068 10.62 -31.34 8.94
C LYS A 1068 10.82 -31.15 10.45
N LEU A 1069 9.81 -31.52 11.26
CA LEU A 1069 9.89 -31.46 12.72
C LEU A 1069 11.07 -32.29 13.27
N HIS A 1070 11.33 -33.45 12.67
CA HIS A 1070 12.48 -34.28 13.04
C HIS A 1070 13.82 -33.61 12.68
N MET A 1071 13.97 -33.14 11.45
CA MET A 1071 15.19 -32.47 10.97
C MET A 1071 15.53 -31.22 11.78
N ARG A 1072 14.50 -30.50 12.27
CA ARG A 1072 14.66 -29.32 13.13
C ARG A 1072 14.77 -29.66 14.63
N ASN A 1073 14.88 -30.93 15.00
CA ASN A 1073 14.98 -31.41 16.38
C ASN A 1073 13.78 -31.10 17.28
N PHE A 1074 12.61 -30.80 16.70
CA PHE A 1074 11.35 -30.68 17.44
C PHE A 1074 10.64 -32.03 17.65
N LEU A 1075 11.04 -33.07 16.93
CA LEU A 1075 10.50 -34.43 17.05
C LEU A 1075 11.63 -35.47 17.24
N LYS A 1076 11.52 -36.30 18.29
CA LYS A 1076 12.45 -37.41 18.55
C LYS A 1076 12.41 -38.44 17.41
N ALA A 1077 13.57 -38.97 17.04
CA ALA A 1077 13.72 -39.93 15.94
C ALA A 1077 12.82 -41.18 16.08
N GLU A 1078 12.65 -41.69 17.30
CA GLU A 1078 11.83 -42.88 17.60
C GLU A 1078 10.33 -42.66 17.39
N ASN A 1079 9.86 -41.42 17.42
CA ASN A 1079 8.44 -41.09 17.21
C ASN A 1079 8.08 -40.84 15.74
N ARG A 1080 9.08 -40.69 14.86
CA ARG A 1080 8.88 -40.42 13.44
C ARG A 1080 7.91 -41.39 12.75
N PRO A 1081 7.94 -42.72 13.00
CA PRO A 1081 7.01 -43.66 12.37
C PRO A 1081 5.54 -43.46 12.74
N TYR A 1082 5.25 -42.79 13.87
CA TYR A 1082 3.90 -42.58 14.40
C TYR A 1082 3.40 -41.16 14.17
N ALA A 1083 4.33 -40.19 14.10
CA ALA A 1083 4.02 -38.78 14.00
C ALA A 1083 3.25 -38.44 12.73
N ALA A 1084 3.65 -38.95 11.56
CA ALA A 1084 2.96 -38.66 10.30
C ALA A 1084 1.46 -39.01 10.39
N THR A 1085 1.15 -40.26 10.75
CA THR A 1085 -0.24 -40.74 10.91
C THR A 1085 -1.01 -39.94 11.95
N LEU A 1086 -0.42 -39.67 13.12
CA LEU A 1086 -1.09 -38.88 14.15
C LEU A 1086 -1.39 -37.46 13.66
N LEU A 1087 -0.40 -36.80 13.05
CA LEU A 1087 -0.53 -35.46 12.50
C LEU A 1087 -1.59 -35.42 11.40
N THR A 1088 -1.68 -36.45 10.55
CA THR A 1088 -2.73 -36.57 9.54
C THR A 1088 -4.12 -36.56 10.16
N GLY A 1089 -4.38 -37.38 11.19
CA GLY A 1089 -5.69 -37.39 11.83
C GLY A 1089 -6.02 -36.09 12.57
N LEU A 1090 -5.03 -35.44 13.17
CA LEU A 1090 -5.23 -34.17 13.86
C LEU A 1090 -5.46 -33.01 12.87
N LEU A 1091 -4.54 -32.78 11.94
CA LEU A 1091 -4.61 -31.64 11.02
C LEU A 1091 -5.80 -31.76 10.06
N TYR A 1092 -6.12 -32.97 9.58
CA TYR A 1092 -7.32 -33.16 8.75
C TYR A 1092 -8.61 -32.81 9.51
N HIS A 1093 -8.64 -33.05 10.83
CA HIS A 1093 -9.74 -32.57 11.67
C HIS A 1093 -9.70 -31.05 11.86
N LEU A 1094 -8.53 -30.45 12.15
CA LEU A 1094 -8.39 -29.01 12.34
C LEU A 1094 -8.77 -28.22 11.08
N TRP A 1095 -8.25 -28.60 9.92
CA TRP A 1095 -8.64 -28.02 8.62
C TRP A 1095 -10.11 -28.26 8.30
N GLY A 1096 -10.62 -29.45 8.65
CA GLY A 1096 -12.03 -29.75 8.55
C GLY A 1096 -12.92 -28.81 9.39
N MET A 1097 -12.42 -28.19 10.47
CA MET A 1097 -13.16 -27.19 11.24
C MET A 1097 -13.06 -25.77 10.69
N GLN A 1098 -12.16 -25.52 9.73
CA GLN A 1098 -12.00 -24.23 9.04
C GLN A 1098 -13.06 -24.10 7.93
N HIS A 1099 -14.34 -24.23 8.28
CA HIS A 1099 -15.47 -24.18 7.32
C HIS A 1099 -15.75 -22.79 6.73
N VAL A 1100 -14.94 -21.81 7.09
CA VAL A 1100 -15.02 -20.43 6.65
C VAL A 1100 -14.01 -20.23 5.54
N ALA A 1101 -14.29 -19.36 4.56
CA ALA A 1101 -13.30 -19.03 3.54
C ALA A 1101 -12.15 -18.18 4.11
N TYR A 1102 -12.37 -17.54 5.27
CA TYR A 1102 -11.39 -16.77 6.03
C TYR A 1102 -10.90 -17.54 7.27
N LEU A 1103 -9.58 -17.64 7.48
CA LEU A 1103 -9.01 -18.21 8.70
C LEU A 1103 -8.67 -17.11 9.70
N GLU A 1104 -9.52 -16.96 10.71
CA GLU A 1104 -9.31 -16.02 11.82
C GLU A 1104 -7.96 -16.29 12.53
N PRO A 1105 -7.13 -15.26 12.79
CA PRO A 1105 -5.83 -15.39 13.44
C PRO A 1105 -5.89 -16.09 14.80
N ASP A 1106 -6.96 -15.86 15.56
CA ASP A 1106 -7.17 -16.53 16.83
C ASP A 1106 -7.49 -18.02 16.64
N LEU A 1107 -8.34 -18.36 15.68
CA LEU A 1107 -8.58 -19.76 15.33
C LEU A 1107 -7.27 -20.44 14.88
N ALA A 1108 -6.50 -19.79 14.00
CA ALA A 1108 -5.20 -20.28 13.55
C ALA A 1108 -4.21 -20.45 14.72
N ALA A 1109 -4.12 -19.47 15.62
CA ALA A 1109 -3.25 -19.51 16.78
C ALA A 1109 -3.63 -20.66 17.73
N GLY A 1110 -4.92 -20.85 18.00
CA GLY A 1110 -5.41 -21.92 18.87
C GLY A 1110 -5.22 -23.30 18.27
N GLN A 1111 -5.43 -23.44 16.96
CA GLN A 1111 -5.13 -24.66 16.21
C GLN A 1111 -3.63 -24.94 16.16
N ALA A 1112 -2.79 -23.92 15.99
CA ALA A 1112 -1.33 -24.05 16.04
C ALA A 1112 -0.88 -24.48 17.45
N GLY A 1113 -1.44 -23.87 18.50
CA GLY A 1113 -1.26 -24.29 19.89
C GLY A 1113 -1.66 -25.75 20.13
N THR A 1114 -2.76 -26.20 19.51
CA THR A 1114 -3.24 -27.59 19.57
C THR A 1114 -2.23 -28.54 18.94
N LEU A 1115 -1.65 -28.18 17.78
CA LEU A 1115 -0.60 -28.94 17.13
C LEU A 1115 0.69 -28.98 17.96
N ILE A 1116 1.11 -27.86 18.55
CA ILE A 1116 2.25 -27.81 19.49
C ILE A 1116 2.05 -28.80 20.63
N GLN A 1117 0.84 -28.85 21.21
CA GLN A 1117 0.52 -29.77 22.29
C GLN A 1117 0.59 -31.25 21.85
N ALA A 1118 0.18 -31.55 20.61
CA ALA A 1118 0.31 -32.89 20.05
C ALA A 1118 1.79 -33.30 19.84
N VAL A 1119 2.64 -32.38 19.37
CA VAL A 1119 4.09 -32.63 19.23
C VAL A 1119 4.76 -32.85 20.59
N LYS A 1120 4.35 -32.09 21.62
CA LYS A 1120 4.79 -32.33 23.02
C LYS A 1120 4.37 -33.72 23.51
N ASP A 1121 3.10 -34.09 23.32
CA ASP A 1121 2.59 -35.41 23.73
C ASP A 1121 3.34 -36.55 23.03
N LEU A 1122 3.62 -36.42 21.73
CA LEU A 1122 4.45 -37.36 20.98
C LEU A 1122 5.81 -37.54 21.65
N ASN A 1123 6.51 -36.45 21.95
CA ASN A 1123 7.85 -36.52 22.56
C ASN A 1123 7.87 -37.04 24.00
N GLU A 1124 6.83 -36.79 24.79
CA GLU A 1124 6.80 -37.09 26.22
C GLU A 1124 6.15 -38.43 26.54
N HIS A 1125 5.03 -38.76 25.88
CA HIS A 1125 4.17 -39.88 26.26
C HIS A 1125 4.11 -41.00 25.21
N TRP A 1126 4.52 -40.72 23.97
CA TRP A 1126 4.61 -41.72 22.91
C TRP A 1126 6.01 -42.31 22.70
N SER A 1127 7.02 -41.96 23.51
CA SER A 1127 8.43 -42.20 23.19
C SER A 1127 9.14 -43.12 24.22
N PRO A 1128 9.35 -44.43 23.94
CA PRO A 1128 8.76 -45.23 22.87
C PRO A 1128 7.32 -45.68 23.20
N PRO A 1129 6.45 -45.91 22.20
CA PRO A 1129 5.06 -46.29 22.48
C PRO A 1129 4.95 -47.81 22.71
N GLU A 1130 5.92 -48.60 22.26
CA GLU A 1130 5.96 -50.03 22.52
C GLU A 1130 6.11 -50.33 24.02
N GLY A 1131 5.20 -51.13 24.55
CA GLY A 1131 5.12 -51.43 25.98
C GLY A 1131 4.14 -50.55 26.76
N GLN A 1132 3.57 -49.51 26.15
CA GLN A 1132 2.49 -48.75 26.76
C GLN A 1132 1.17 -49.55 26.72
N PRO A 1133 0.43 -49.67 27.86
CA PRO A 1133 -0.80 -50.45 27.91
C PRO A 1133 -1.92 -49.98 26.97
N TRP A 1134 -1.94 -48.68 26.65
CA TRP A 1134 -2.90 -48.10 25.69
C TRP A 1134 -2.51 -48.41 24.24
N PHE A 1135 -1.21 -48.46 23.92
CA PHE A 1135 -0.74 -48.71 22.57
C PHE A 1135 -1.05 -50.14 22.12
N GLU A 1136 -0.96 -51.11 23.02
CA GLU A 1136 -1.37 -52.50 22.76
C GLU A 1136 -2.83 -52.63 22.31
N ILE A 1137 -3.69 -51.66 22.65
CA ILE A 1137 -5.10 -51.64 22.23
C ILE A 1137 -5.24 -51.15 20.79
N ILE A 1138 -4.40 -50.20 20.35
CA ILE A 1138 -4.52 -49.54 19.04
C ILE A 1138 -3.59 -50.14 17.98
N ARG A 1139 -2.47 -50.80 18.36
CA ARG A 1139 -1.39 -51.25 17.46
C ARG A 1139 -1.86 -52.15 16.31
N ASP A 1140 -2.89 -52.97 16.50
CA ASP A 1140 -3.40 -53.86 15.44
C ASP A 1140 -4.41 -53.19 14.50
N PHE A 1141 -4.86 -51.96 14.80
CA PHE A 1141 -5.86 -51.28 13.98
C PHE A 1141 -5.41 -51.05 12.52
N PRO A 1142 -4.17 -50.58 12.23
CA PRO A 1142 -3.67 -50.51 10.84
C PRO A 1142 -3.79 -51.85 10.09
N ASN A 1143 -3.39 -52.95 10.72
CA ASN A 1143 -3.50 -54.29 10.12
C ASN A 1143 -4.96 -54.73 9.90
N GLN A 1144 -5.91 -54.22 10.69
CA GLN A 1144 -7.34 -54.48 10.48
C GLN A 1144 -7.87 -53.73 9.27
N VAL A 1145 -7.44 -52.48 9.07
CA VAL A 1145 -7.75 -51.72 7.86
C VAL A 1145 -7.15 -52.42 6.64
N ASP A 1146 -5.87 -52.78 6.66
CA ASP A 1146 -5.20 -53.49 5.55
C ASP A 1146 -5.90 -54.81 5.19
N ARG A 1147 -6.34 -55.59 6.19
CA ARG A 1147 -7.10 -56.84 5.94
C ARG A 1147 -8.48 -56.58 5.32
N ALA A 1148 -9.14 -55.48 5.72
CA ALA A 1148 -10.42 -55.11 5.16
C ALA A 1148 -10.26 -54.64 3.70
N LEU A 1149 -9.25 -53.80 3.41
CA LEU A 1149 -8.94 -53.33 2.06
C LEU A 1149 -8.54 -54.49 1.15
N ALA A 1150 -7.63 -55.37 1.57
CA ALA A 1150 -7.25 -56.55 0.79
C ALA A 1150 -8.44 -57.47 0.50
N LEU A 1151 -9.40 -57.58 1.43
CA LEU A 1151 -10.63 -58.34 1.20
C LEU A 1151 -11.52 -57.66 0.14
N ILE A 1152 -11.70 -56.35 0.23
CA ILE A 1152 -12.48 -55.55 -0.72
C ILE A 1152 -11.86 -55.63 -2.12
N GLU A 1153 -10.54 -55.42 -2.24
CA GLU A 1153 -9.77 -55.50 -3.48
C GLU A 1153 -9.80 -56.89 -4.12
N SER A 1154 -9.99 -57.95 -3.32
CA SER A 1154 -10.12 -59.32 -3.83
C SER A 1154 -11.51 -59.63 -4.42
N GLN A 1155 -12.50 -58.74 -4.25
CA GLN A 1155 -13.85 -58.93 -4.81
C GLN A 1155 -13.94 -58.53 -6.28
N THR A 1156 -14.93 -59.05 -6.99
CA THR A 1156 -15.26 -58.60 -8.35
C THR A 1156 -16.15 -57.36 -8.28
N TYR A 1157 -16.23 -56.59 -9.37
CA TYR A 1157 -17.12 -55.42 -9.46
C TYR A 1157 -18.57 -55.73 -9.05
N ASP A 1158 -19.11 -56.89 -9.43
CA ASP A 1158 -20.48 -57.30 -9.09
C ASP A 1158 -20.68 -57.66 -7.60
N THR A 1159 -19.60 -57.97 -6.88
CA THR A 1159 -19.65 -58.49 -5.48
C THR A 1159 -18.99 -57.54 -4.47
N VAL A 1160 -18.27 -56.51 -4.93
CA VAL A 1160 -17.54 -55.58 -4.07
C VAL A 1160 -18.48 -54.84 -3.14
N TYR A 1161 -19.66 -54.41 -3.60
CA TYR A 1161 -20.62 -53.67 -2.79
C TYR A 1161 -21.25 -54.50 -1.66
N ASP A 1162 -21.40 -55.82 -1.85
CA ASP A 1162 -21.89 -56.74 -0.81
C ASP A 1162 -20.91 -56.84 0.38
N VAL A 1163 -19.63 -56.54 0.14
CA VAL A 1163 -18.56 -56.66 1.13
C VAL A 1163 -18.10 -55.29 1.64
N LEU A 1164 -18.07 -54.28 0.78
CA LEU A 1164 -17.57 -52.94 1.03
C LEU A 1164 -18.26 -52.29 2.22
N GLU A 1165 -19.56 -52.01 2.11
CA GLU A 1165 -20.32 -51.30 3.14
C GLU A 1165 -20.29 -52.05 4.50
N PRO A 1166 -20.46 -53.39 4.57
CA PRO A 1166 -20.30 -54.12 5.82
C PRO A 1166 -18.89 -54.06 6.43
N GLN A 1167 -17.83 -54.14 5.64
CA GLN A 1167 -16.46 -54.06 6.17
C GLN A 1167 -16.15 -52.65 6.69
N ILE A 1168 -16.57 -51.62 5.98
CA ILE A 1168 -16.36 -50.22 6.36
C ILE A 1168 -17.10 -49.89 7.65
N LYS A 1169 -18.38 -50.28 7.76
CA LYS A 1169 -19.15 -50.17 9.02
C LYS A 1169 -18.50 -50.94 10.17
N ARG A 1170 -17.90 -52.10 9.86
CA ARG A 1170 -17.16 -52.90 10.86
C ARG A 1170 -15.89 -52.18 11.32
N LEU A 1171 -15.14 -51.54 10.43
CA LEU A 1171 -13.96 -50.74 10.78
C LEU A 1171 -14.36 -49.57 11.68
N ALA A 1172 -15.35 -48.77 11.29
CA ALA A 1172 -15.85 -47.65 12.08
C ALA A 1172 -16.31 -48.10 13.48
N LYS A 1173 -17.08 -49.20 13.55
CA LYS A 1173 -17.50 -49.80 14.84
C LYS A 1173 -16.31 -50.25 15.69
N THR A 1174 -15.26 -50.78 15.05
CA THR A 1174 -14.07 -51.25 15.75
C THR A 1174 -13.25 -50.08 16.29
N ALA A 1175 -13.03 -49.04 15.48
CA ALA A 1175 -12.41 -47.78 15.90
C ALA A 1175 -13.18 -47.15 17.08
N LYS A 1176 -14.50 -46.98 16.98
CA LYS A 1176 -15.35 -46.48 18.08
C LYS A 1176 -15.22 -47.34 19.35
N SER A 1177 -15.13 -48.66 19.21
CA SER A 1177 -14.93 -49.59 20.34
C SER A 1177 -13.56 -49.43 20.99
N ILE A 1178 -12.50 -49.25 20.20
CA ILE A 1178 -11.15 -48.97 20.66
C ILE A 1178 -11.12 -47.64 21.42
N LEU A 1179 -11.59 -46.55 20.81
CA LEU A 1179 -11.62 -45.22 21.43
C LEU A 1179 -12.46 -45.21 22.71
N LYS A 1180 -13.59 -45.93 22.74
CA LYS A 1180 -14.38 -46.11 23.98
C LYS A 1180 -13.59 -46.79 25.10
N LYS A 1181 -12.72 -47.77 24.79
CA LYS A 1181 -11.83 -48.41 25.78
C LYS A 1181 -10.73 -47.45 26.24
N ILE A 1182 -10.12 -46.71 25.32
CA ILE A 1182 -9.10 -45.70 25.64
C ILE A 1182 -9.71 -44.62 26.53
N ARG A 1183 -10.84 -44.03 26.14
CA ARG A 1183 -11.58 -43.02 26.91
C ARG A 1183 -11.87 -43.46 28.35
N LYS A 1184 -12.18 -44.75 28.54
CA LYS A 1184 -12.47 -45.31 29.86
C LYS A 1184 -11.21 -45.56 30.71
N ASN A 1185 -10.14 -46.06 30.11
CA ASN A 1185 -9.00 -46.62 30.85
C ASN A 1185 -7.75 -45.72 30.83
N TYR A 1186 -7.60 -44.87 29.81
CA TYR A 1186 -6.43 -44.04 29.53
C TYR A 1186 -6.85 -42.68 28.94
N PRO A 1187 -7.66 -41.87 29.67
CA PRO A 1187 -8.19 -40.61 29.16
C PRO A 1187 -7.10 -39.62 28.71
N GLN A 1188 -5.93 -39.64 29.34
CA GLN A 1188 -4.78 -38.79 28.97
C GLN A 1188 -4.18 -39.12 27.60
N SER A 1189 -4.34 -40.35 27.12
CA SER A 1189 -3.82 -40.78 25.80
C SER A 1189 -4.90 -40.74 24.72
N LEU A 1190 -6.12 -40.29 25.06
CA LEU A 1190 -7.28 -40.32 24.16
C LEU A 1190 -7.08 -39.45 22.92
N ALA A 1191 -6.58 -38.23 23.08
CA ALA A 1191 -6.38 -37.29 21.98
C ALA A 1191 -5.39 -37.87 20.94
N GLY A 1192 -4.20 -38.31 21.39
CA GLY A 1192 -3.23 -38.95 20.51
C GLY A 1192 -3.74 -40.24 19.88
N CYS A 1193 -4.44 -41.10 20.63
CA CYS A 1193 -5.00 -42.35 20.09
C CYS A 1193 -6.10 -42.08 19.05
N SER A 1194 -6.90 -41.04 19.26
CA SER A 1194 -7.94 -40.58 18.32
C SER A 1194 -7.31 -40.06 17.03
N ALA A 1195 -6.32 -39.18 17.16
CA ALA A 1195 -5.55 -38.66 16.03
C ALA A 1195 -4.89 -39.80 15.24
N TYR A 1196 -4.25 -40.75 15.91
CA TYR A 1196 -3.64 -41.90 15.23
C TYR A 1196 -4.68 -42.78 14.52
N ILE A 1197 -5.80 -43.14 15.15
CA ILE A 1197 -6.84 -44.00 14.53
C ILE A 1197 -7.50 -43.30 13.34
N GLN A 1198 -7.83 -42.02 13.46
CA GLN A 1198 -8.37 -41.23 12.36
C GLN A 1198 -7.34 -41.11 11.22
N GLY A 1199 -6.08 -40.84 11.57
CA GLY A 1199 -4.97 -40.79 10.62
C GLY A 1199 -4.79 -42.09 9.83
N VAL A 1200 -4.88 -43.25 10.48
CA VAL A 1200 -4.84 -44.55 9.79
C VAL A 1200 -5.95 -44.68 8.76
N LEU A 1201 -7.16 -44.22 9.06
CA LEU A 1201 -8.27 -44.26 8.10
C LEU A 1201 -8.03 -43.33 6.90
N ILE A 1202 -7.44 -42.16 7.13
CA ILE A 1202 -7.13 -41.15 6.10
C ILE A 1202 -5.96 -41.62 5.23
N GLU A 1203 -4.83 -42.03 5.83
CA GLU A 1203 -3.64 -42.51 5.11
C GLU A 1203 -3.93 -43.74 4.25
N LYS A 1204 -4.81 -44.63 4.73
CA LYS A 1204 -5.22 -45.84 4.01
C LYS A 1204 -6.34 -45.59 3.00
N ASN A 1205 -6.88 -44.37 2.96
CA ASN A 1205 -7.79 -43.96 1.91
C ASN A 1205 -7.01 -43.54 0.65
N THR A 1206 -6.26 -44.48 0.08
CA THR A 1206 -5.39 -44.26 -1.08
C THR A 1206 -6.14 -44.27 -2.42
N PHE A 1207 -7.48 -44.28 -2.40
CA PHE A 1207 -8.27 -44.42 -3.61
C PHE A 1207 -8.52 -43.04 -4.23
N SER A 1208 -7.74 -42.72 -5.26
CA SER A 1208 -7.97 -41.57 -6.12
C SER A 1208 -9.01 -41.94 -7.20
N PRO A 1209 -10.07 -41.13 -7.41
CA PRO A 1209 -11.03 -41.33 -8.49
C PRO A 1209 -10.35 -41.35 -9.89
N LEU A 1210 -9.19 -40.72 -10.02
CA LEU A 1210 -8.46 -40.55 -11.28
C LEU A 1210 -7.76 -41.83 -11.76
N ASP A 1211 -7.42 -42.74 -10.85
CA ASP A 1211 -6.64 -43.92 -11.20
C ASP A 1211 -7.46 -44.99 -11.93
N GLY A 1212 -8.80 -44.89 -11.89
CA GLY A 1212 -9.76 -45.72 -12.63
C GLY A 1212 -9.71 -47.22 -12.31
N SER A 1213 -8.87 -47.63 -11.36
CA SER A 1213 -8.55 -49.01 -11.03
C SER A 1213 -9.51 -49.61 -9.99
N VAL A 1214 -10.28 -48.77 -9.30
CA VAL A 1214 -11.13 -49.13 -8.16
C VAL A 1214 -12.41 -48.27 -8.16
N PRO A 1215 -13.60 -48.78 -7.78
CA PRO A 1215 -14.80 -47.97 -7.63
C PRO A 1215 -14.59 -46.78 -6.70
N GLU A 1216 -14.97 -45.58 -7.15
CA GLU A 1216 -14.97 -44.30 -6.39
C GLU A 1216 -15.65 -44.46 -5.02
N ASP A 1217 -16.67 -45.33 -4.96
CA ASP A 1217 -17.39 -45.69 -3.76
C ASP A 1217 -16.49 -46.22 -2.63
N ILE A 1218 -15.32 -46.82 -2.89
CA ILE A 1218 -14.44 -47.31 -1.82
C ILE A 1218 -13.83 -46.14 -1.03
N GLY A 1219 -13.36 -45.11 -1.74
CA GLY A 1219 -12.78 -43.93 -1.12
C GLY A 1219 -13.82 -43.13 -0.33
N GLU A 1220 -15.01 -42.96 -0.90
CA GLU A 1220 -16.15 -42.31 -0.21
C GLU A 1220 -16.61 -43.11 1.02
N ASN A 1221 -16.63 -44.45 0.95
CA ASN A 1221 -16.98 -45.27 2.11
C ASN A 1221 -15.92 -45.19 3.22
N LEU A 1222 -14.62 -45.14 2.91
CA LEU A 1222 -13.58 -44.91 3.93
C LEU A 1222 -13.68 -43.51 4.55
N LYS A 1223 -13.95 -42.49 3.75
CA LYS A 1223 -14.27 -41.14 4.21
C LYS A 1223 -15.48 -41.15 5.13
N GLN A 1224 -16.52 -41.92 4.81
CA GLN A 1224 -17.68 -42.10 5.68
C GLN A 1224 -17.30 -42.81 7.00
N ALA A 1225 -16.43 -43.82 6.98
CA ALA A 1225 -15.93 -44.43 8.22
C ALA A 1225 -15.13 -43.44 9.07
N TYR A 1226 -14.33 -42.56 8.46
CA TYR A 1226 -13.69 -41.45 9.15
C TYR A 1226 -14.74 -40.52 9.76
N ILE A 1227 -15.71 -40.02 8.98
CA ILE A 1227 -16.80 -39.14 9.46
C ILE A 1227 -17.52 -39.77 10.65
N ASP A 1228 -17.86 -41.06 10.54
CA ASP A 1228 -18.50 -41.81 11.62
C ASP A 1228 -17.63 -41.80 12.87
N VAL A 1229 -16.33 -42.09 12.75
CA VAL A 1229 -15.39 -42.11 13.89
C VAL A 1229 -15.21 -40.71 14.47
N SER A 1230 -15.19 -39.68 13.63
CA SER A 1230 -14.97 -38.29 14.00
C SER A 1230 -16.19 -37.58 14.56
N GLU A 1231 -17.35 -38.24 14.62
CA GLU A 1231 -18.58 -37.75 15.28
C GLU A 1231 -18.35 -37.27 16.73
N ASN A 1232 -17.30 -37.78 17.41
CA ASN A 1232 -16.90 -37.33 18.76
C ASN A 1232 -15.46 -36.79 18.80
N ALA A 1233 -14.86 -36.44 17.65
CA ALA A 1233 -13.47 -36.02 17.55
C ALA A 1233 -13.17 -34.81 18.43
N GLU A 1234 -14.04 -33.80 18.44
CA GLU A 1234 -13.86 -32.60 19.27
C GLU A 1234 -13.73 -32.95 20.77
N VAL A 1235 -14.55 -33.89 21.26
CA VAL A 1235 -14.49 -34.38 22.64
C VAL A 1235 -13.21 -35.17 22.89
N ASP A 1236 -12.81 -36.01 21.93
CA ASP A 1236 -11.61 -36.83 22.04
C ASP A 1236 -10.33 -35.99 21.97
N PHE A 1237 -10.34 -34.86 21.25
CA PHE A 1237 -9.24 -33.91 21.13
C PHE A 1237 -9.21 -32.84 22.22
N GLN A 1238 -10.14 -32.81 23.17
CA GLN A 1238 -10.13 -31.83 24.28
C GLN A 1238 -8.80 -31.79 25.03
N GLY A 1239 -8.07 -32.91 25.13
CA GLY A 1239 -6.74 -32.96 25.74
C GLY A 1239 -5.67 -32.13 25.02
N TYR A 1240 -5.85 -31.83 23.73
CA TYR A 1240 -5.00 -30.94 22.93
C TYR A 1240 -5.63 -29.57 22.72
N LEU A 1241 -6.95 -29.52 22.42
CA LEU A 1241 -7.68 -28.27 22.15
C LEU A 1241 -7.68 -27.35 23.38
N MET A 1242 -7.91 -27.87 24.59
CA MET A 1242 -7.98 -27.03 25.78
C MET A 1242 -6.65 -26.32 26.08
N PRO A 1243 -5.48 -27.00 26.12
CA PRO A 1243 -4.19 -26.32 26.23
C PRO A 1243 -3.85 -25.47 24.99
N GLY A 1244 -4.19 -25.94 23.79
CA GLY A 1244 -3.87 -25.24 22.54
C GLY A 1244 -4.53 -23.86 22.44
N PHE A 1245 -5.79 -23.77 22.87
CA PHE A 1245 -6.54 -22.52 22.98
C PHE A 1245 -6.39 -21.83 24.33
N GLU A 1246 -5.50 -22.29 25.23
CA GLU A 1246 -5.34 -21.70 26.56
C GLU A 1246 -4.99 -20.21 26.44
N TYR A 1247 -4.03 -19.85 25.59
CA TYR A 1247 -3.66 -18.45 25.34
C TYR A 1247 -4.87 -17.58 24.98
N ILE A 1248 -5.74 -18.05 24.08
CA ILE A 1248 -6.93 -17.27 23.65
C ILE A 1248 -7.97 -17.22 24.75
N ARG A 1249 -8.18 -18.32 25.49
CA ARG A 1249 -9.17 -18.40 26.57
C ARG A 1249 -8.76 -17.64 27.82
N THR A 1250 -7.46 -17.48 28.06
CA THR A 1250 -6.92 -16.86 29.28
C THR A 1250 -6.22 -15.54 29.03
N ARG A 1251 -6.01 -15.12 27.78
CA ARG A 1251 -5.54 -13.76 27.52
C ARG A 1251 -6.62 -12.81 27.99
N ASP A 1252 -6.20 -11.82 28.75
CA ASP A 1252 -7.05 -10.68 28.98
C ASP A 1252 -7.25 -10.01 27.61
N LEU A 1253 -8.51 -9.78 27.24
CA LEU A 1253 -8.81 -8.96 26.07
C LEU A 1253 -8.14 -7.61 26.29
N ASP A 1254 -7.28 -7.22 25.36
CA ASP A 1254 -6.62 -5.93 25.48
C ASP A 1254 -7.59 -4.80 25.11
N ASP A 1255 -7.16 -3.55 25.26
CA ASP A 1255 -8.02 -2.41 24.94
C ASP A 1255 -8.36 -2.29 23.45
N LEU A 1256 -7.50 -2.82 22.57
CA LEU A 1256 -7.78 -2.86 21.16
C LEU A 1256 -8.92 -3.85 20.89
N ASP A 1257 -8.88 -5.03 21.49
CA ASP A 1257 -9.96 -6.03 21.43
C ASP A 1257 -11.26 -5.42 22.00
N ARG A 1258 -11.19 -4.78 23.18
CA ARG A 1258 -12.35 -4.12 23.82
C ARG A 1258 -13.00 -3.09 22.88
N TRP A 1259 -12.19 -2.26 22.23
CA TRP A 1259 -12.67 -1.24 21.29
C TRP A 1259 -13.19 -1.82 19.97
N LYS A 1260 -12.52 -2.83 19.41
CA LYS A 1260 -12.93 -3.53 18.18
C LYS A 1260 -14.29 -4.22 18.34
N TYR A 1261 -14.49 -4.91 19.46
CA TYR A 1261 -15.71 -5.68 19.70
C TYR A 1261 -16.81 -4.89 20.41
N GLY A 1262 -16.59 -3.59 20.70
CA GLY A 1262 -17.56 -2.74 21.38
C GLY A 1262 -17.92 -3.23 22.79
N LEU A 1263 -16.99 -3.93 23.44
CA LEU A 1263 -17.16 -4.43 24.80
C LEU A 1263 -17.04 -3.24 25.76
N GLY A 1264 -18.02 -3.07 26.67
CA GLY A 1264 -17.92 -2.06 27.72
C GLY A 1264 -16.85 -2.40 28.76
N ASP A 1265 -16.61 -1.52 29.74
CA ASP A 1265 -15.68 -1.73 30.87
C ASP A 1265 -16.02 -2.92 31.80
N SER A 1266 -17.01 -3.74 31.44
CA SER A 1266 -17.31 -4.95 32.19
C SER A 1266 -16.31 -6.04 31.80
N PRO A 1267 -15.51 -6.55 32.74
CA PRO A 1267 -14.54 -7.62 32.49
C PRO A 1267 -15.20 -8.91 32.04
#